data_AF-A0A401QV09-F1
#
_entry.id   AF-A0A401QV09-F1
#
_cell.length_a   1.000
_cell.length_b   1.000
_cell.length_c   1.000
_cell.angle_alpha   90.00
_cell.angle_beta   90.00
_cell.angle_gamma   90.00
#
_symmetry.space_group_name_H-M   'P 1'
#
loop_
_entity.id
_entity.type
_entity.pdbx_description
1 polymer ?
#
loop_
_entity_poly.entity_id
_entity_poly.type
_entity_poly.pdbx_seq_one_letter_code
_entity_poly.pdbx_strand_id
1 'polypeptide(L)'
;MTGRLNPRSLRDDEQGATLILALAFVVVFGLVTVSVLSFAGTGLKAAGVFVDQGKRGYSADGATQLAIKNFSQGNPCADYTAPPLNGRQMIVHCDPLNASPATTRATQPQDALRSLGQSAKDGINVSTRGLRVQGSVFANSNITAGAGASMVVSGDVSAVGNCSSAVSQTQLPPAQAPYLHHCANDTPPAPADKVMGTDPDYAPPTTTVPVRQTVPACPAPGAWLVRLQPGYYDDARALTRLTGGGCPNVVVWLQPGIYYFDFTFTGGTAVWTVDDPTVSVVGGTRAGWAPEARTRPTIPAPGGCDKTRPEGVEVMMGGGSQFQVDRGHVELCAPVTPDAQQLAVYGVQSPKPSHTLKPTEVVTNTGFANPVHALTSGEQPTLPGCSQPTDTASCTADAVLDPTKRQSASMQLAGFTPQVPPGSVITSATLHVKHEDDGNLTAPGAVKVTTAVGGDTCRTDNLPRHTALATDPPIDLLGACGLTNPARLTGLTVTYAATLDAGGTAATERLDGIWLEVAYRTPTTFKPTAVTASTGFTANGTDPVNALEIGEQPTPLVAGADLTTAAPSASITLAGFGQPPLQPGSTIDSAVLRVAHRETGDAAAPRIDVTPAGGGDSCTNLPLTARPGLGDDRVDLKACGITDAAQLTGLTATYTAGLKPGGSAGADSLDGIWLEIVHDPPPPRPATSAKSTTFVPAANAEAIDGANTAHATLDSVTAPAATIDLGGYDTPAVAPGSVLDKALLHVAHRDEPGAAGGPPPTVAVTLTGPGLPRSCTTSQNLATHQDALDTDTLDLVATCGLTDPAQLTGLVVTYTATLGTGSTTATDQLDGVTLELAYRSPITVRPTKAVSTATPTAAAFRNPENAQAIDTGSSTATLATATPSASIQLGAFAMQPLPAGAVIDKVVLRVAHQDDDTTPAPPSPTKPPTAALTVSGTGTACDTAHALTAREGALGVDVVDLGACGVTKDDQLSKLAVGYAATLGTGSTDAADQLDGVELDIVFRAPSIRALSDCLTTGSRCAVLKSTDAADTTTDHSRLVINGTVYAPTAAVDLSMSQVSSQVVTRGIIARTIDLGISPTAGYLRPVIGIPPEPVLFTTYPAVIAKPASVTAITGFTTPAPGAPVDVTDATIPGDGQASLTLGGYAQPAPAATGPLDHVVLQVAHHEDGDATSVKMSVDFAGSTCSGVGKSLDVPVRIGSSGPVTDQVDLAPCGLTKASQLAGLTVTYTVTAGSGGATEHLGGTRIDLLSGPLVQAAVSFDGHTSTVKQWTVLP
;
A
#
# COMPACT_ATOMS: atom_id res chain seq x y z
N MET A 1 -89.56 -59.83 73.00
CA MET A 1 -90.39 -60.08 71.81
C MET A 1 -89.95 -59.11 70.71
N THR A 2 -89.75 -59.63 69.49
CA THR A 2 -90.01 -58.99 68.17
C THR A 2 -89.49 -57.56 67.91
N GLY A 3 -88.67 -57.24 66.90
CA GLY A 3 -88.08 -57.98 65.78
C GLY A 3 -86.97 -57.12 65.16
N ARG A 4 -85.93 -57.77 64.60
CA ARG A 4 -84.75 -57.13 63.99
C ARG A 4 -85.05 -56.62 62.57
N LEU A 5 -84.63 -55.40 62.28
CA LEU A 5 -84.35 -54.88 60.93
C LEU A 5 -82.85 -54.58 60.84
N ASN A 6 -82.19 -55.12 59.80
CA ASN A 6 -80.75 -54.97 59.53
C ASN A 6 -80.43 -53.59 58.90
N PRO A 7 -79.33 -52.92 59.32
CA PRO A 7 -78.69 -51.86 58.53
C PRO A 7 -77.65 -52.44 57.55
N ARG A 8 -77.61 -51.89 56.32
CA ARG A 8 -76.67 -52.23 55.25
C ARG A 8 -75.26 -51.73 55.58
N SER A 9 -74.26 -52.61 55.50
CA SER A 9 -72.84 -52.25 55.48
C SER A 9 -72.42 -51.80 54.07
N LEU A 10 -71.72 -50.67 53.97
CA LEU A 10 -70.95 -50.30 52.79
C LEU A 10 -69.89 -51.38 52.50
N ARG A 11 -69.76 -51.78 51.24
CA ARG A 11 -68.64 -52.56 50.72
C ARG A 11 -67.69 -51.58 50.03
N ASP A 12 -66.49 -51.46 50.56
CA ASP A 12 -65.33 -50.94 49.83
C ASP A 12 -64.95 -51.99 48.78
N ASP A 13 -65.20 -51.69 47.51
CA ASP A 13 -64.83 -52.53 46.36
C ASP A 13 -63.80 -51.76 45.53
N GLU A 14 -62.53 -52.16 45.61
CA GLU A 14 -61.40 -51.55 44.88
C GLU A 14 -61.37 -51.88 43.37
N GLN A 15 -62.44 -52.45 42.82
CA GLN A 15 -62.51 -52.85 41.41
C GLN A 15 -62.58 -51.65 40.43
N GLY A 16 -62.90 -50.44 40.91
CA GLY A 16 -62.91 -49.23 40.07
C GLY A 16 -61.52 -48.64 39.80
N ALA A 17 -60.59 -48.75 40.75
CA ALA A 17 -59.27 -48.12 40.66
C ALA A 17 -58.31 -48.90 39.74
N THR A 18 -58.44 -50.23 39.70
CA THR A 18 -57.62 -51.11 38.85
C THR A 18 -57.91 -50.92 37.36
N LEU A 19 -59.15 -50.64 36.98
CA LEU A 19 -59.50 -50.38 35.57
C LEU A 19 -58.88 -49.07 35.07
N ILE A 20 -58.87 -48.02 35.90
CA ILE A 20 -58.30 -46.71 35.52
C ILE A 20 -56.77 -46.80 35.40
N LEU A 21 -56.10 -47.51 36.31
CA LEU A 21 -54.65 -47.76 36.22
C LEU A 21 -54.28 -48.62 35.00
N ALA A 22 -55.08 -49.65 34.69
CA ALA A 22 -54.86 -50.47 33.49
C ALA A 22 -55.04 -49.65 32.20
N LEU A 23 -56.07 -48.79 32.14
CA LEU A 23 -56.32 -47.94 30.98
C LEU A 23 -55.21 -46.88 30.81
N ALA A 24 -54.77 -46.26 31.90
CA ALA A 24 -53.67 -45.31 31.90
C ALA A 24 -52.36 -45.99 31.43
N PHE A 25 -52.08 -47.20 31.90
CA PHE A 25 -50.91 -47.96 31.48
C PHE A 25 -50.95 -48.29 29.98
N VAL A 26 -52.10 -48.73 29.46
CA VAL A 26 -52.28 -49.03 28.03
C VAL A 26 -52.16 -47.77 27.16
N VAL A 27 -52.69 -46.63 27.61
CA VAL A 27 -52.58 -45.35 26.87
C VAL A 27 -51.14 -44.85 26.86
N VAL A 28 -50.43 -44.90 28.00
CA VAL A 28 -49.02 -44.49 28.08
C VAL A 28 -48.15 -45.42 27.23
N PHE A 29 -48.33 -46.74 27.31
CA PHE A 29 -47.57 -47.67 26.48
C PHE A 29 -47.90 -47.50 24.99
N GLY A 30 -49.15 -47.23 24.63
CA GLY A 30 -49.56 -46.92 23.26
C GLY A 30 -48.85 -45.67 22.72
N LEU A 31 -48.82 -44.58 23.49
CA LEU A 31 -48.14 -43.34 23.10
C LEU A 31 -46.63 -43.51 22.99
N VAL A 32 -46.00 -44.28 23.89
CA VAL A 32 -44.57 -44.62 23.82
C VAL A 32 -44.29 -45.46 22.58
N THR A 33 -45.11 -46.47 22.30
CA THR A 33 -44.90 -47.37 21.13
C THR A 33 -45.05 -46.62 19.80
N VAL A 34 -46.04 -45.72 19.68
CA VAL A 34 -46.22 -44.87 18.48
C VAL A 34 -45.05 -43.89 18.30
N SER A 35 -44.54 -43.33 19.39
CA SER A 35 -43.38 -42.43 19.36
C SER A 35 -42.10 -43.16 18.92
N VAL A 36 -41.87 -44.37 19.45
CA VAL A 36 -40.73 -45.23 19.06
C VAL A 36 -40.85 -45.67 17.60
N LEU A 37 -42.06 -45.99 17.10
CA LEU A 37 -42.25 -46.41 15.71
C LEU A 37 -42.03 -45.26 14.71
N SER A 38 -42.40 -44.02 15.06
CA SER A 38 -42.05 -42.82 14.28
C SER A 38 -40.53 -42.55 14.25
N PHE A 39 -39.83 -42.84 15.35
CA PHE A 39 -38.37 -42.72 15.44
C PHE A 39 -37.65 -43.80 14.62
N ALA A 40 -38.20 -45.02 14.57
CA ALA A 40 -37.68 -46.10 13.72
C ALA A 40 -37.88 -45.82 12.21
N GLY A 41 -39.00 -45.21 11.82
CA GLY A 41 -39.27 -44.80 10.44
C GLY A 41 -38.35 -43.69 9.92
N THR A 42 -37.92 -42.78 10.79
CA THR A 42 -36.90 -41.76 10.48
C THR A 42 -35.49 -42.36 10.44
N GLY A 43 -35.19 -43.32 11.32
CA GLY A 43 -33.93 -44.07 11.29
C GLY A 43 -33.69 -44.89 10.01
N LEU A 44 -34.74 -45.53 9.47
CA LEU A 44 -34.64 -46.30 8.22
C LEU A 44 -34.48 -45.40 6.97
N LYS A 45 -35.09 -44.20 6.95
CA LYS A 45 -34.87 -43.21 5.88
C LYS A 45 -33.47 -42.59 5.96
N ALA A 46 -32.97 -42.34 7.16
CA ALA A 46 -31.58 -41.90 7.38
C ALA A 46 -30.57 -42.97 6.95
N ALA A 47 -30.82 -44.25 7.27
CA ALA A 47 -29.97 -45.37 6.87
C ALA A 47 -29.85 -45.52 5.33
N GLY A 48 -30.95 -45.32 4.59
CA GLY A 48 -30.92 -45.32 3.12
C GLY A 48 -30.04 -44.21 2.53
N VAL A 49 -30.02 -43.03 3.15
CA VAL A 49 -29.15 -41.90 2.77
C VAL A 49 -27.69 -42.21 3.06
N PHE A 50 -27.37 -42.81 4.21
CA PHE A 50 -25.99 -43.20 4.55
C PHE A 50 -25.44 -44.31 3.64
N VAL A 51 -26.27 -45.27 3.23
CA VAL A 51 -25.87 -46.30 2.26
C VAL A 51 -25.59 -45.69 0.88
N ASP A 52 -26.37 -44.70 0.44
CA ASP A 52 -26.18 -44.04 -0.85
C ASP A 52 -25.02 -43.01 -0.84
N GLN A 53 -24.69 -42.48 0.34
CA GLN A 53 -23.50 -41.63 0.58
C GLN A 53 -22.22 -42.47 0.65
N GLY A 54 -22.29 -43.67 1.25
CA GLY A 54 -21.20 -44.65 1.23
C GLY A 54 -20.89 -45.12 -0.19
N LYS A 55 -21.92 -45.47 -0.99
CA LYS A 55 -21.74 -45.84 -2.40
C LYS A 55 -21.05 -44.75 -3.22
N ARG A 56 -21.38 -43.48 -3.00
CA ARG A 56 -20.71 -42.33 -3.64
C ARG A 56 -19.23 -42.21 -3.27
N GLY A 57 -18.90 -42.35 -1.99
CA GLY A 57 -17.51 -42.32 -1.52
C GLY A 57 -16.67 -43.43 -2.15
N TYR A 58 -17.18 -44.67 -2.18
CA TYR A 58 -16.47 -45.81 -2.77
C TYR A 58 -16.33 -45.71 -4.30
N SER A 59 -17.34 -45.18 -5.00
CA SER A 59 -17.25 -44.98 -6.45
C SER A 59 -16.26 -43.88 -6.83
N ALA A 60 -16.15 -42.83 -6.02
CA ALA A 60 -15.20 -41.73 -6.21
C ALA A 60 -13.75 -42.16 -5.97
N ASP A 61 -13.52 -42.90 -4.89
CA ASP A 61 -12.20 -43.46 -4.55
C ASP A 61 -11.75 -44.45 -5.63
N GLY A 62 -12.62 -45.39 -6.02
CA GLY A 62 -12.32 -46.32 -7.11
C GLY A 62 -12.08 -45.61 -8.45
N ALA A 63 -12.85 -44.57 -8.79
CA ALA A 63 -12.67 -43.79 -10.02
C ALA A 63 -11.36 -43.00 -10.02
N THR A 64 -10.97 -42.46 -8.87
CA THR A 64 -9.70 -41.74 -8.67
C THR A 64 -8.51 -42.69 -8.76
N GLN A 65 -8.58 -43.86 -8.11
CA GLN A 65 -7.56 -44.91 -8.25
C GLN A 65 -7.45 -45.42 -9.69
N LEU A 66 -8.57 -45.52 -10.41
CA LEU A 66 -8.57 -45.86 -11.84
C LEU A 66 -7.97 -44.75 -12.70
N ALA A 67 -8.23 -43.47 -12.42
CA ALA A 67 -7.66 -42.33 -13.11
C ALA A 67 -6.15 -42.21 -12.87
N ILE A 68 -5.72 -42.36 -11.61
CA ILE A 68 -4.31 -42.42 -11.21
C ILE A 68 -3.62 -43.60 -11.90
N LYS A 69 -4.25 -44.78 -11.92
CA LYS A 69 -3.74 -45.95 -12.63
C LYS A 69 -3.67 -45.73 -14.15
N ASN A 70 -4.64 -45.03 -14.71
CA ASN A 70 -4.67 -44.69 -16.14
C ASN A 70 -3.55 -43.71 -16.49
N PHE A 71 -3.28 -42.72 -15.63
CA PHE A 71 -2.17 -41.79 -15.78
C PHE A 71 -0.81 -42.47 -15.55
N SER A 72 -0.70 -43.33 -14.54
CA SER A 72 0.52 -44.11 -14.26
C SER A 72 0.85 -45.13 -15.37
N GLN A 73 -0.09 -45.39 -16.29
CA GLN A 73 0.10 -46.19 -17.50
C GLN A 73 0.62 -45.38 -18.71
N GLY A 74 0.89 -44.07 -18.54
CA GLY A 74 1.50 -43.21 -19.56
C GLY A 74 0.51 -42.44 -20.44
N ASN A 75 -0.79 -42.41 -20.07
CA ASN A 75 -1.79 -41.64 -20.79
C ASN A 75 -1.71 -40.13 -20.46
N PRO A 76 -2.00 -39.23 -21.42
CA PRO A 76 -1.91 -37.78 -21.21
C PRO A 76 -2.88 -37.30 -20.12
N CYS A 77 -2.51 -36.21 -19.45
CA CYS A 77 -3.33 -35.52 -18.46
C CYS A 77 -4.56 -34.90 -19.17
N ALA A 78 -5.65 -35.64 -19.19
CA ALA A 78 -6.94 -35.29 -19.79
C ALA A 78 -8.06 -35.93 -18.95
N ASP A 79 -9.29 -35.45 -19.15
CA ASP A 79 -10.47 -35.93 -18.42
C ASP A 79 -10.65 -37.44 -18.53
N TYR A 80 -10.58 -38.14 -17.39
CA TYR A 80 -10.72 -39.59 -17.32
C TYR A 80 -12.12 -39.98 -16.83
N THR A 81 -12.90 -40.62 -17.71
CA THR A 81 -14.22 -41.17 -17.34
C THR A 81 -14.07 -42.60 -16.84
N ALA A 82 -14.30 -42.83 -15.54
CA ALA A 82 -14.25 -44.16 -14.95
C ALA A 82 -15.47 -45.02 -15.33
N PRO A 83 -15.33 -46.34 -15.46
CA PRO A 83 -16.46 -47.26 -15.59
C PRO A 83 -17.45 -47.11 -14.42
N PRO A 84 -18.75 -47.45 -14.58
CA PRO A 84 -19.71 -47.32 -13.50
C PRO A 84 -19.34 -48.17 -12.27
N LEU A 85 -18.87 -47.53 -11.21
CA LEU A 85 -18.56 -48.18 -9.93
C LEU A 85 -19.77 -48.04 -9.02
N ASN A 86 -20.24 -49.14 -8.43
CA ASN A 86 -21.49 -49.20 -7.66
C ASN A 86 -22.71 -48.59 -8.40
N GLY A 87 -22.75 -48.69 -9.74
CA GLY A 87 -23.86 -48.20 -10.58
C GLY A 87 -23.82 -46.71 -10.91
N ARG A 88 -22.73 -45.99 -10.62
CA ARG A 88 -22.56 -44.56 -10.90
C ARG A 88 -21.30 -44.30 -11.74
N GLN A 89 -21.43 -43.48 -12.78
CA GLN A 89 -20.33 -43.07 -13.67
C GLN A 89 -19.66 -41.80 -13.13
N MET A 90 -18.33 -41.69 -13.23
CA MET A 90 -17.52 -40.60 -12.65
C MET A 90 -16.52 -40.08 -13.68
N ILE A 91 -16.23 -38.77 -13.67
CA ILE A 91 -15.20 -38.13 -14.53
C ILE A 91 -14.16 -37.43 -13.65
N VAL A 92 -12.87 -37.61 -13.96
CA VAL A 92 -11.73 -37.06 -13.22
C VAL A 92 -10.96 -36.08 -14.14
N HIS A 93 -10.91 -34.79 -13.79
CA HIS A 93 -10.21 -33.75 -14.56
C HIS A 93 -8.72 -33.66 -14.18
N CYS A 94 -7.85 -33.30 -15.14
CA CYS A 94 -6.40 -33.23 -14.95
C CYS A 94 -5.81 -31.94 -15.57
N ASP A 95 -5.16 -31.07 -14.78
CA ASP A 95 -4.54 -29.80 -15.22
C ASP A 95 -3.02 -29.75 -14.89
N PRO A 96 -2.13 -29.34 -15.82
CA PRO A 96 -0.68 -29.22 -15.58
C PRO A 96 -0.24 -27.82 -15.06
N LEU A 97 0.74 -27.76 -14.14
CA LEU A 97 1.25 -26.52 -13.50
C LEU A 97 2.65 -26.11 -13.99
N ASN A 98 2.80 -24.82 -14.32
CA ASN A 98 4.05 -24.06 -14.19
C ASN A 98 3.85 -22.99 -13.09
N ALA A 99 4.35 -23.27 -11.87
CA ALA A 99 4.91 -22.33 -10.87
C ALA A 99 4.88 -22.98 -9.47
N SER A 100 6.05 -23.07 -8.84
CA SER A 100 6.34 -23.70 -7.54
C SER A 100 6.28 -22.71 -6.36
N PRO A 101 6.38 -23.17 -5.10
CA PRO A 101 5.69 -22.61 -3.93
C PRO A 101 6.54 -21.64 -3.09
N ALA A 102 5.89 -20.69 -2.42
CA ALA A 102 6.42 -20.03 -1.23
C ALA A 102 5.25 -19.53 -0.36
N THR A 103 5.50 -19.53 0.94
CA THR A 103 4.71 -18.88 1.99
C THR A 103 4.55 -17.38 1.74
N THR A 104 3.60 -16.92 0.91
CA THR A 104 3.27 -15.50 0.87
C THR A 104 1.79 -15.27 0.51
N ARG A 105 1.00 -14.79 1.50
CA ARG A 105 -0.23 -14.02 1.25
C ARG A 105 0.05 -12.67 0.53
N ALA A 106 1.25 -12.44 0.00
CA ALA A 106 1.71 -11.13 -0.45
C ALA A 106 1.12 -10.67 -1.80
N THR A 107 0.58 -11.58 -2.62
CA THR A 107 0.18 -11.25 -4.01
C THR A 107 -1.33 -11.03 -4.20
N GLN A 108 -2.15 -11.18 -3.15
CA GLN A 108 -3.61 -11.01 -3.19
C GLN A 108 -4.15 -10.46 -1.87
N PRO A 109 -5.23 -9.65 -1.90
CA PRO A 109 -5.86 -9.18 -0.68
C PRO A 109 -6.50 -10.32 0.11
N GLN A 110 -6.63 -10.09 1.42
CA GLN A 110 -7.27 -11.03 2.34
C GLN A 110 -8.74 -11.26 1.97
N ASP A 111 -9.47 -10.18 1.69
CA ASP A 111 -10.85 -10.21 1.23
C ASP A 111 -10.94 -9.96 -0.27
N ALA A 112 -11.89 -10.62 -0.93
CA ALA A 112 -12.23 -10.33 -2.32
C ALA A 112 -12.89 -8.96 -2.48
N LEU A 113 -13.66 -8.51 -1.48
CA LEU A 113 -14.23 -7.18 -1.39
C LEU A 113 -14.01 -6.61 0.01
N ARG A 114 -13.39 -5.44 0.11
CA ARG A 114 -13.18 -4.74 1.38
C ARG A 114 -13.56 -3.27 1.29
N SER A 115 -14.58 -2.86 2.02
CA SER A 115 -14.96 -1.44 2.17
C SER A 115 -14.36 -0.83 3.43
N LEU A 116 -13.67 0.30 3.25
CA LEU A 116 -12.93 1.00 4.31
C LEU A 116 -13.69 2.18 4.93
N GLY A 117 -14.70 2.72 4.25
CA GLY A 117 -15.47 3.86 4.74
C GLY A 117 -16.35 3.48 5.93
N GLN A 118 -16.47 4.40 6.88
CA GLN A 118 -17.18 4.19 8.15
C GLN A 118 -18.50 4.97 8.23
N SER A 119 -18.75 5.88 7.28
CA SER A 119 -20.00 6.65 7.27
C SER A 119 -21.17 5.74 6.93
N ALA A 120 -22.39 6.10 7.35
CA ALA A 120 -23.58 5.31 7.04
C ALA A 120 -23.87 5.15 5.53
N LYS A 121 -23.33 6.05 4.69
CA LYS A 121 -23.42 6.02 3.21
C LYS A 121 -22.26 5.27 2.56
N ASP A 122 -21.20 4.98 3.32
CA ASP A 122 -20.10 4.14 2.86
C ASP A 122 -20.52 2.67 2.98
N GLY A 123 -19.79 1.75 2.33
CA GLY A 123 -20.05 0.31 2.43
C GLY A 123 -19.95 -0.41 1.10
N ILE A 124 -20.62 -1.57 1.04
CA ILE A 124 -20.76 -2.37 -0.18
C ILE A 124 -22.24 -2.34 -0.59
N ASN A 125 -22.53 -1.81 -1.77
CA ASN A 125 -23.89 -1.72 -2.30
C ASN A 125 -24.04 -2.57 -3.56
N VAL A 126 -25.04 -3.45 -3.58
CA VAL A 126 -25.34 -4.32 -4.73
C VAL A 126 -26.65 -3.90 -5.39
N SER A 127 -26.65 -3.60 -6.69
CA SER A 127 -27.82 -3.09 -7.39
C SER A 127 -28.47 -4.06 -8.38
N THR A 128 -27.81 -5.17 -8.73
CA THR A 128 -28.30 -6.14 -9.72
C THR A 128 -28.36 -7.59 -9.19
N ARG A 129 -28.92 -8.51 -9.99
CA ARG A 129 -29.11 -9.92 -9.64
C ARG A 129 -27.92 -10.78 -10.07
N GLY A 130 -27.62 -11.78 -9.25
CA GLY A 130 -26.76 -12.89 -9.63
C GLY A 130 -25.27 -12.58 -9.59
N LEU A 131 -24.87 -11.54 -8.86
CA LEU A 131 -23.46 -11.24 -8.61
C LEU A 131 -22.80 -12.43 -7.88
N ARG A 132 -21.66 -12.90 -8.37
CA ARG A 132 -20.90 -14.02 -7.77
C ARG A 132 -19.50 -13.56 -7.38
N VAL A 133 -19.16 -13.72 -6.11
CA VAL A 133 -17.88 -13.32 -5.52
C VAL A 133 -17.15 -14.53 -4.94
N GLN A 134 -15.88 -14.70 -5.26
CA GLN A 134 -15.02 -15.76 -4.72
C GLN A 134 -14.00 -15.20 -3.74
N GLY A 135 -14.05 -15.65 -2.49
CA GLY A 135 -13.31 -15.08 -1.36
C GLY A 135 -14.22 -14.31 -0.40
N SER A 136 -13.67 -13.95 0.76
CA SER A 136 -14.39 -13.27 1.83
C SER A 136 -14.75 -11.83 1.48
N VAL A 137 -15.79 -11.30 2.14
CA VAL A 137 -16.32 -9.95 1.95
C VAL A 137 -16.42 -9.25 3.30
N PHE A 138 -15.82 -8.06 3.39
CA PHE A 138 -15.82 -7.24 4.60
C PHE A 138 -16.29 -5.80 4.34
N ALA A 139 -17.11 -5.24 5.23
CA ALA A 139 -17.46 -3.82 5.23
C ALA A 139 -17.34 -3.15 6.62
N ASN A 140 -16.67 -2.00 6.69
CA ASN A 140 -16.60 -1.17 7.92
C ASN A 140 -17.94 -0.48 8.29
N SER A 141 -18.92 -0.54 7.40
CA SER A 141 -20.27 0.00 7.56
C SER A 141 -21.30 -1.09 7.20
N ASN A 142 -22.19 -0.85 6.23
CA ASN A 142 -23.23 -1.79 5.83
C ASN A 142 -22.88 -2.54 4.53
N ILE A 143 -23.41 -3.76 4.40
CA ILE A 143 -23.53 -4.46 3.12
C ILE A 143 -24.99 -4.40 2.69
N THR A 144 -25.31 -3.58 1.70
CA THR A 144 -26.68 -3.33 1.25
C THR A 144 -26.96 -3.94 -0.12
N ALA A 145 -28.21 -4.32 -0.36
CA ALA A 145 -28.66 -4.76 -1.67
C ALA A 145 -29.98 -4.06 -2.02
N GLY A 146 -30.05 -3.50 -3.23
CA GLY A 146 -31.25 -2.86 -3.76
C GLY A 146 -32.41 -3.84 -3.95
N ALA A 147 -33.61 -3.32 -4.21
CA ALA A 147 -34.81 -4.13 -4.38
C ALA A 147 -34.64 -5.16 -5.50
N GLY A 148 -34.64 -6.44 -5.11
CA GLY A 148 -34.48 -7.55 -6.04
C GLY A 148 -33.06 -7.76 -6.55
N ALA A 149 -32.03 -7.12 -5.99
CA ALA A 149 -30.63 -7.45 -6.22
C ALA A 149 -30.24 -8.74 -5.46
N SER A 150 -29.13 -9.39 -5.84
CA SER A 150 -28.60 -10.54 -5.09
C SER A 150 -27.10 -10.75 -5.32
N MET A 151 -26.41 -11.15 -4.25
CA MET A 151 -24.99 -11.51 -4.26
C MET A 151 -24.79 -12.90 -3.66
N VAL A 152 -23.98 -13.73 -4.31
CA VAL A 152 -23.56 -15.05 -3.83
C VAL A 152 -22.07 -15.00 -3.54
N VAL A 153 -21.69 -15.25 -2.29
CA VAL A 153 -20.30 -15.23 -1.82
C VAL A 153 -19.82 -16.65 -1.55
N SER A 154 -18.62 -16.98 -2.01
CA SER A 154 -17.91 -18.22 -1.66
C SER A 154 -16.78 -17.89 -0.69
N GLY A 155 -17.16 -17.53 0.53
CA GLY A 155 -16.29 -17.01 1.58
C GLY A 155 -17.11 -16.42 2.74
N ASP A 156 -16.41 -15.87 3.73
CA ASP A 156 -17.04 -15.25 4.89
C ASP A 156 -17.70 -13.91 4.50
N VAL A 157 -18.76 -13.55 5.21
CA VAL A 157 -19.47 -12.28 5.03
C VAL A 157 -19.49 -11.58 6.38
N SER A 158 -18.81 -10.44 6.48
CA SER A 158 -18.67 -9.70 7.73
C SER A 158 -18.90 -8.21 7.53
N ALA A 159 -19.62 -7.60 8.46
CA ALA A 159 -19.81 -6.15 8.50
C ALA A 159 -19.86 -5.64 9.94
N VAL A 160 -19.28 -4.46 10.18
CA VAL A 160 -19.45 -3.74 11.45
C VAL A 160 -20.92 -3.30 11.61
N GLY A 161 -21.56 -2.95 10.50
CA GLY A 161 -22.99 -2.64 10.41
C GLY A 161 -23.84 -3.83 9.94
N ASN A 162 -24.95 -3.54 9.28
CA ASN A 162 -25.93 -4.54 8.88
C ASN A 162 -25.58 -5.21 7.54
N CYS A 163 -25.96 -6.47 7.38
CA CYS A 163 -25.90 -7.21 6.12
C CYS A 163 -27.30 -7.46 5.55
N SER A 164 -27.47 -7.22 4.25
CA SER A 164 -28.70 -7.52 3.54
C SER A 164 -28.94 -9.02 3.41
N SER A 165 -30.18 -9.47 3.64
CA SER A 165 -30.59 -10.87 3.45
C SER A 165 -30.52 -11.34 2.00
N ALA A 166 -30.29 -10.43 1.04
CA ALA A 166 -30.07 -10.77 -0.36
C ALA A 166 -28.60 -11.13 -0.68
N VAL A 167 -27.71 -10.99 0.32
CA VAL A 167 -26.38 -11.56 0.31
C VAL A 167 -26.48 -12.98 0.87
N SER A 168 -26.09 -13.94 0.07
CA SER A 168 -26.15 -15.36 0.41
C SER A 168 -24.77 -15.97 0.28
N GLN A 169 -24.45 -16.88 1.18
CA GLN A 169 -23.23 -17.68 1.08
C GLN A 169 -23.52 -18.96 0.32
N THR A 170 -22.51 -19.42 -0.42
CA THR A 170 -22.59 -20.69 -1.11
C THR A 170 -22.73 -21.80 -0.06
N GLN A 171 -23.74 -22.66 -0.23
CA GLN A 171 -23.96 -23.76 0.69
C GLN A 171 -22.78 -24.74 0.62
N LEU A 172 -22.06 -24.86 1.73
CA LEU A 172 -20.98 -25.81 1.88
C LEU A 172 -21.51 -27.23 2.14
N PRO A 173 -20.78 -28.28 1.76
CA PRO A 173 -21.10 -29.66 2.10
C PRO A 173 -21.22 -29.85 3.62
N PRO A 174 -22.07 -30.78 4.10
CA PRO A 174 -22.38 -30.92 5.55
C PRO A 174 -21.18 -31.28 6.44
N ALA A 175 -20.04 -31.64 5.85
CA ALA A 175 -18.82 -32.03 6.55
C ALA A 175 -17.78 -30.90 6.63
N GLN A 176 -18.03 -29.74 6.01
CA GLN A 176 -17.19 -28.55 6.09
C GLN A 176 -17.81 -27.56 7.09
N ALA A 177 -16.95 -26.85 7.82
CA ALA A 177 -17.40 -25.75 8.65
C ALA A 177 -18.10 -24.71 7.76
N PRO A 178 -19.27 -24.18 8.17
CA PRO A 178 -19.94 -23.14 7.40
C PRO A 178 -19.03 -21.90 7.30
N TYR A 179 -19.19 -21.14 6.22
CA TYR A 179 -18.63 -19.79 6.16
C TYR A 179 -19.21 -18.94 7.29
N LEU A 180 -18.39 -18.06 7.85
CA LEU A 180 -18.78 -17.17 8.92
C LEU A 180 -19.67 -16.04 8.38
N HIS A 181 -20.67 -15.68 9.18
CA HIS A 181 -21.54 -14.54 8.92
C HIS A 181 -21.59 -13.69 10.19
N HIS A 182 -20.98 -12.50 10.16
CA HIS A 182 -20.85 -11.61 11.32
C HIS A 182 -21.34 -10.21 10.98
N CYS A 183 -22.59 -9.92 11.30
CA CYS A 183 -23.24 -8.65 11.02
C CYS A 183 -24.03 -8.15 12.24
N ALA A 184 -24.21 -6.83 12.33
CA ALA A 184 -24.92 -6.20 13.45
C ALA A 184 -26.40 -6.64 13.56
N ASN A 185 -27.01 -7.13 12.48
CA ASN A 185 -28.38 -7.62 12.43
C ASN A 185 -28.51 -9.15 12.60
N ASP A 186 -27.44 -9.84 12.97
CA ASP A 186 -27.51 -11.26 13.30
C ASP A 186 -28.28 -11.51 14.61
N THR A 187 -28.67 -12.75 14.85
CA THR A 187 -29.40 -13.14 16.07
C THR A 187 -28.68 -14.31 16.77
N PRO A 188 -27.98 -14.06 17.90
CA PRO A 188 -27.75 -12.75 18.54
C PRO A 188 -26.88 -11.80 17.68
N PRO A 189 -26.95 -10.47 17.88
CA PRO A 189 -26.11 -9.51 17.15
C PRO A 189 -24.64 -9.87 17.26
N ALA A 190 -23.94 -9.94 16.12
CA ALA A 190 -22.54 -10.33 16.04
C ALA A 190 -21.77 -9.40 15.07
N PRO A 191 -21.70 -8.09 15.34
CA PRO A 191 -20.97 -7.16 14.47
C PRO A 191 -19.49 -7.56 14.37
N ALA A 192 -18.92 -7.43 13.17
CA ALA A 192 -17.51 -7.70 12.96
C ALA A 192 -16.61 -6.67 13.68
N ASP A 193 -15.42 -7.10 14.09
CA ASP A 193 -14.42 -6.18 14.67
C ASP A 193 -13.96 -5.18 13.60
N LYS A 194 -14.00 -3.88 13.94
CA LYS A 194 -13.52 -2.79 13.07
C LYS A 194 -12.06 -2.98 12.69
N VAL A 195 -11.25 -3.62 13.53
CA VAL A 195 -9.83 -3.89 13.25
C VAL A 195 -9.66 -4.79 12.02
N MET A 196 -10.59 -5.73 11.79
CA MET A 196 -10.61 -6.59 10.58
C MET A 196 -10.94 -5.81 9.31
N GLY A 197 -11.37 -4.56 9.42
CA GLY A 197 -11.63 -3.65 8.32
C GLY A 197 -10.54 -2.64 8.03
N THR A 198 -9.44 -2.65 8.78
CA THR A 198 -8.36 -1.67 8.64
C THR A 198 -7.72 -1.69 7.25
N ASP A 199 -7.44 -0.51 6.70
CA ASP A 199 -6.77 -0.44 5.40
C ASP A 199 -5.43 -1.22 5.41
N PRO A 200 -5.21 -2.19 4.49
CA PRO A 200 -3.97 -2.98 4.45
C PRO A 200 -2.72 -2.16 4.08
N ASP A 201 -2.88 -0.89 3.70
CA ASP A 201 -1.79 0.06 3.50
C ASP A 201 -0.73 -0.41 2.50
N TYR A 202 -1.18 -0.89 1.33
CA TYR A 202 -0.24 -1.32 0.30
C TYR A 202 0.66 -0.18 -0.14
N ALA A 203 1.96 -0.47 -0.21
CA ALA A 203 2.96 0.48 -0.66
C ALA A 203 2.61 0.98 -2.07
N PRO A 204 2.75 2.29 -2.34
CA PRO A 204 2.54 2.82 -3.67
C PRO A 204 3.59 2.28 -4.64
N PRO A 205 3.24 2.03 -5.92
CA PRO A 205 4.20 1.62 -6.95
C PRO A 205 5.39 2.58 -7.10
N THR A 206 5.19 3.87 -6.82
CA THR A 206 6.25 4.89 -6.71
C THR A 206 5.88 5.96 -5.69
N THR A 207 6.87 6.52 -5.02
CA THR A 207 6.74 7.69 -4.14
C THR A 207 7.21 9.00 -4.79
N THR A 208 7.86 8.90 -5.96
CA THR A 208 8.30 10.05 -6.76
C THR A 208 7.44 10.18 -8.01
N VAL A 209 7.15 11.41 -8.45
CA VAL A 209 6.40 11.60 -9.69
C VAL A 209 7.20 11.09 -10.88
N PRO A 210 6.65 10.18 -11.69
CA PRO A 210 7.29 9.74 -12.92
C PRO A 210 7.49 10.89 -13.92
N VAL A 211 8.41 10.70 -14.87
CA VAL A 211 8.67 11.68 -15.95
C VAL A 211 7.37 11.99 -16.71
N ARG A 212 7.07 13.27 -16.94
CA ARG A 212 5.90 13.67 -17.73
C ARG A 212 6.00 13.17 -19.15
N GLN A 213 4.91 12.57 -19.63
CA GLN A 213 4.76 12.11 -20.99
C GLN A 213 3.69 12.95 -21.71
N THR A 214 3.96 13.29 -22.96
CA THR A 214 2.95 13.90 -23.83
C THR A 214 2.04 12.83 -24.40
N VAL A 215 0.73 13.05 -24.37
CA VAL A 215 -0.23 12.16 -25.04
C VAL A 215 -0.01 12.22 -26.56
N PRO A 216 0.23 11.09 -27.25
CA PRO A 216 0.39 11.08 -28.70
C PRO A 216 -0.85 11.59 -29.43
N ALA A 217 -0.67 12.17 -30.62
CA ALA A 217 -1.78 12.51 -31.52
C ALA A 217 -2.45 11.25 -32.10
N CYS A 218 -3.62 11.41 -32.73
CA CYS A 218 -4.25 10.31 -33.48
C CYS A 218 -3.25 9.76 -34.52
N PRO A 219 -3.22 8.44 -34.71
CA PRO A 219 -2.39 7.85 -35.74
C PRO A 219 -2.84 8.30 -37.14
N ALA A 220 -1.90 8.33 -38.09
CA ALA A 220 -2.22 8.63 -39.49
C ALA A 220 -3.24 7.62 -40.04
N PRO A 221 -4.05 7.98 -41.06
CA PRO A 221 -5.02 7.07 -41.65
C PRO A 221 -4.38 5.73 -42.06
N GLY A 222 -4.94 4.62 -41.55
CA GLY A 222 -4.42 3.26 -41.78
C GLY A 222 -3.48 2.72 -40.70
N ALA A 223 -2.97 3.57 -39.80
CA ALA A 223 -2.31 3.14 -38.58
C ALA A 223 -3.35 2.99 -37.45
N TRP A 224 -3.20 1.95 -36.63
CA TRP A 224 -4.20 1.54 -35.65
C TRP A 224 -3.67 1.53 -34.21
N LEU A 225 -2.37 1.74 -33.99
CA LEU A 225 -1.74 1.62 -32.68
C LEU A 225 -1.32 2.98 -32.15
N VAL A 226 -1.71 3.28 -30.90
CA VAL A 226 -1.18 4.37 -30.10
C VAL A 226 -0.40 3.77 -28.94
N ARG A 227 0.83 4.23 -28.72
CA ARG A 227 1.71 3.75 -27.64
C ARG A 227 1.82 4.81 -26.58
N LEU A 228 1.40 4.50 -25.37
CA LEU A 228 1.64 5.33 -24.20
C LEU A 228 2.87 4.79 -23.48
N GLN A 229 3.86 5.64 -23.22
CA GLN A 229 5.05 5.30 -22.45
C GLN A 229 4.75 5.40 -20.94
N PRO A 230 5.39 4.59 -20.08
CA PRO A 230 5.32 4.76 -18.64
C PRO A 230 5.73 6.19 -18.24
N GLY A 231 5.03 6.77 -17.27
CA GLY A 231 5.24 8.17 -16.89
C GLY A 231 3.99 8.88 -16.34
N TYR A 232 4.13 10.18 -16.17
CA TYR A 232 3.10 11.09 -15.66
C TYR A 232 2.27 11.69 -16.79
N TYR A 233 0.94 11.65 -16.68
CA TYR A 233 -0.01 12.23 -17.63
C TYR A 233 -1.00 13.15 -16.93
N ASP A 234 -1.21 14.33 -17.50
CA ASP A 234 -2.01 15.42 -16.96
C ASP A 234 -3.13 15.92 -17.90
N ASP A 235 -3.16 15.43 -19.14
CA ASP A 235 -4.11 15.85 -20.18
C ASP A 235 -5.19 14.79 -20.44
N ALA A 236 -6.19 14.74 -19.54
CA ALA A 236 -7.38 13.91 -19.68
C ALA A 236 -8.14 14.16 -21.00
N ARG A 237 -8.11 15.38 -21.51
CA ARG A 237 -8.79 15.73 -22.78
C ARG A 237 -8.10 15.07 -23.95
N ALA A 238 -6.77 15.08 -24.00
CA ALA A 238 -6.02 14.40 -25.04
C ALA A 238 -6.21 12.88 -24.98
N LEU A 239 -6.17 12.27 -23.80
CA LEU A 239 -6.45 10.84 -23.63
C LEU A 239 -7.89 10.51 -24.07
N THR A 240 -8.87 11.31 -23.66
CA THR A 240 -10.27 11.13 -24.07
C THR A 240 -10.48 11.35 -25.56
N ARG A 241 -9.73 12.24 -26.23
CA ARG A 241 -9.77 12.34 -27.71
C ARG A 241 -9.31 11.05 -28.38
N LEU A 242 -8.34 10.34 -27.80
CA LEU A 242 -7.90 9.02 -28.31
C LEU A 242 -8.97 7.94 -28.15
N THR A 243 -9.75 8.00 -27.06
CA THR A 243 -10.64 6.91 -26.63
C THR A 243 -12.14 7.20 -26.71
N GLY A 244 -12.55 8.43 -27.07
CA GLY A 244 -13.92 8.93 -27.07
C GLY A 244 -14.44 9.38 -28.43
N GLY A 245 -13.94 8.77 -29.52
CA GLY A 245 -14.46 8.97 -30.89
C GLY A 245 -13.62 9.88 -31.79
N GLY A 246 -12.58 10.54 -31.26
CA GLY A 246 -11.66 11.34 -32.07
C GLY A 246 -10.71 10.50 -32.92
N CYS A 247 -10.37 9.28 -32.47
CA CYS A 247 -9.54 8.33 -33.20
C CYS A 247 -10.21 6.93 -33.23
N PRO A 248 -11.17 6.67 -34.14
CA PRO A 248 -11.85 5.37 -34.18
C PRO A 248 -10.92 4.24 -34.63
N ASN A 249 -11.26 3.01 -34.26
CA ASN A 249 -10.56 1.76 -34.61
C ASN A 249 -9.10 1.68 -34.13
N VAL A 250 -8.73 2.40 -33.07
CA VAL A 250 -7.37 2.32 -32.51
C VAL A 250 -7.26 1.33 -31.34
N VAL A 251 -6.03 0.88 -31.09
CA VAL A 251 -5.61 0.22 -29.86
C VAL A 251 -4.69 1.20 -29.13
N VAL A 252 -5.06 1.59 -27.91
CA VAL A 252 -4.21 2.37 -27.01
C VAL A 252 -3.47 1.39 -26.11
N TRP A 253 -2.17 1.22 -26.36
CA TRP A 253 -1.33 0.29 -25.61
C TRP A 253 -0.51 1.02 -24.55
N LEU A 254 -0.79 0.73 -23.28
CA LEU A 254 0.07 1.08 -22.15
C LEU A 254 1.15 -0.01 -22.08
N GLN A 255 2.37 0.35 -22.45
CA GLN A 255 3.52 -0.53 -22.33
C GLN A 255 3.75 -0.94 -20.86
N PRO A 256 4.40 -2.06 -20.56
CA PRO A 256 4.69 -2.43 -19.18
C PRO A 256 5.43 -1.30 -18.42
N GLY A 257 5.02 -1.02 -17.19
CA GLY A 257 5.59 0.04 -16.34
C GLY A 257 4.55 0.77 -15.49
N ILE A 258 5.00 1.81 -14.79
CA ILE A 258 4.19 2.63 -13.88
C ILE A 258 3.62 3.84 -14.63
N TYR A 259 2.33 4.07 -14.48
CA TYR A 259 1.62 5.22 -15.04
C TYR A 259 1.02 6.03 -13.90
N TYR A 260 1.30 7.32 -13.85
CA TYR A 260 0.69 8.23 -12.90
C TYR A 260 -0.24 9.19 -13.65
N PHE A 261 -1.54 9.13 -13.35
CA PHE A 261 -2.52 10.05 -13.90
C PHE A 261 -2.95 11.04 -12.82
N ASP A 262 -2.68 12.32 -13.08
CA ASP A 262 -3.23 13.41 -12.27
C ASP A 262 -3.65 14.58 -13.16
N PHE A 263 -4.94 14.64 -13.41
CA PHE A 263 -5.59 15.61 -14.28
C PHE A 263 -5.99 16.90 -13.55
N THR A 264 -5.81 16.96 -12.23
CA THR A 264 -6.19 18.14 -11.44
C THR A 264 -5.17 19.27 -11.49
N PHE A 265 -3.94 18.98 -11.91
CA PHE A 265 -2.90 20.00 -12.10
C PHE A 265 -3.24 21.06 -13.14
N THR A 266 -4.01 20.73 -14.17
CA THR A 266 -4.28 21.63 -15.31
C THR A 266 -5.65 22.33 -15.24
N GLY A 267 -6.42 22.13 -14.15
CA GLY A 267 -7.74 22.75 -13.95
C GLY A 267 -8.83 22.28 -14.93
N GLY A 268 -8.61 21.19 -15.67
CA GLY A 268 -9.56 20.60 -16.61
C GLY A 268 -10.55 19.62 -15.97
N THR A 269 -11.41 19.00 -16.80
CA THR A 269 -12.24 17.86 -16.38
C THR A 269 -11.32 16.70 -16.01
N ALA A 270 -11.31 16.29 -14.75
CA ALA A 270 -10.40 15.29 -14.22
C ALA A 270 -10.81 13.83 -14.54
N VAL A 271 -11.34 13.59 -15.75
CA VAL A 271 -11.89 12.28 -16.15
C VAL A 271 -11.31 11.88 -17.50
N TRP A 272 -10.65 10.72 -17.55
CA TRP A 272 -10.32 10.03 -18.79
C TRP A 272 -11.44 9.07 -19.15
N THR A 273 -12.13 9.34 -20.28
CA THR A 273 -13.29 8.55 -20.72
C THR A 273 -12.97 7.68 -21.93
N VAL A 274 -13.37 6.41 -21.88
CA VAL A 274 -13.36 5.45 -22.99
C VAL A 274 -14.80 5.25 -23.50
N ASP A 275 -15.16 6.01 -24.52
CA ASP A 275 -16.54 6.09 -25.06
C ASP A 275 -16.61 5.78 -26.56
N ASP A 276 -15.66 5.06 -27.13
CA ASP A 276 -15.73 4.56 -28.50
C ASP A 276 -15.69 3.02 -28.52
N PRO A 277 -16.74 2.33 -29.04
CA PRO A 277 -16.82 0.87 -29.06
C PRO A 277 -15.82 0.22 -30.01
N THR A 278 -15.20 1.00 -30.90
CA THR A 278 -14.15 0.51 -31.81
C THR A 278 -12.75 0.57 -31.20
N VAL A 279 -12.62 1.17 -30.01
CA VAL A 279 -11.34 1.37 -29.32
C VAL A 279 -11.08 0.28 -28.28
N SER A 280 -9.82 -0.16 -28.19
CA SER A 280 -9.35 -1.06 -27.13
C SER A 280 -8.17 -0.44 -26.40
N VAL A 281 -8.25 -0.35 -25.07
CA VAL A 281 -7.14 0.01 -24.18
C VAL A 281 -6.57 -1.29 -23.61
N VAL A 282 -5.28 -1.52 -23.80
CA VAL A 282 -4.59 -2.71 -23.26
C VAL A 282 -3.38 -2.25 -22.47
N GLY A 283 -3.25 -2.70 -21.22
CA GLY A 283 -2.11 -2.39 -20.37
C GLY A 283 -1.33 -3.63 -19.94
N GLY A 284 -0.02 -3.58 -20.11
CA GLY A 284 0.91 -4.67 -19.78
C GLY A 284 1.47 -5.39 -21.01
N THR A 285 2.03 -6.59 -20.79
CA THR A 285 2.64 -7.39 -21.86
C THR A 285 1.57 -7.94 -22.80
N ARG A 286 1.79 -7.89 -24.11
CA ARG A 286 0.79 -8.22 -25.14
C ARG A 286 0.64 -9.73 -25.34
N ALA A 287 -0.58 -10.24 -25.47
CA ALA A 287 -0.85 -11.65 -25.76
C ALA A 287 -1.41 -11.85 -27.18
N GLY A 288 -0.70 -12.56 -28.05
CA GLY A 288 -1.25 -12.99 -29.35
C GLY A 288 -1.39 -11.91 -30.42
N TRP A 289 -0.86 -10.70 -30.21
CA TRP A 289 -0.88 -9.62 -31.22
C TRP A 289 0.44 -8.83 -31.30
N ALA A 290 0.78 -8.35 -32.51
CA ALA A 290 2.05 -7.69 -32.81
C ALA A 290 1.86 -6.20 -33.17
N PRO A 291 2.70 -5.27 -32.67
CA PRO A 291 2.51 -3.83 -32.84
C PRO A 291 2.87 -3.36 -34.25
N GLU A 292 3.72 -4.13 -34.94
CA GLU A 292 4.21 -3.87 -36.29
C GLU A 292 3.26 -4.40 -37.38
N ALA A 293 2.12 -5.01 -36.99
CA ALA A 293 1.15 -5.52 -37.95
C ALA A 293 0.51 -4.35 -38.75
N ARG A 294 0.32 -4.54 -40.06
CA ARG A 294 -0.27 -3.50 -40.94
C ARG A 294 -1.75 -3.23 -40.69
N THR A 295 -2.46 -4.18 -40.09
CA THR A 295 -3.90 -4.09 -39.83
C THR A 295 -4.17 -4.31 -38.35
N ARG A 296 -5.23 -3.67 -37.84
CA ARG A 296 -5.66 -3.83 -36.46
C ARG A 296 -5.94 -5.31 -36.16
N PRO A 297 -5.29 -5.90 -35.13
CA PRO A 297 -5.61 -7.24 -34.68
C PRO A 297 -7.00 -7.27 -34.03
N THR A 298 -7.64 -8.44 -34.05
CA THR A 298 -8.79 -8.71 -33.17
C THR A 298 -8.24 -8.98 -31.79
N ILE A 299 -8.53 -8.09 -30.83
CA ILE A 299 -8.12 -8.25 -29.44
C ILE A 299 -9.19 -9.09 -28.72
N PRO A 300 -8.84 -10.24 -28.11
CA PRO A 300 -9.79 -11.00 -27.31
C PRO A 300 -10.24 -10.22 -26.07
N ALA A 301 -11.51 -10.35 -25.72
CA ALA A 301 -12.11 -9.78 -24.53
C ALA A 301 -12.60 -10.93 -23.62
N PRO A 302 -11.89 -11.32 -22.55
CA PRO A 302 -10.54 -10.93 -22.13
C PRO A 302 -9.43 -11.66 -22.91
N GLY A 303 -8.18 -11.20 -22.80
CA GLY A 303 -6.99 -11.86 -23.36
C GLY A 303 -6.08 -10.96 -24.21
N GLY A 304 -6.21 -9.64 -24.08
CA GLY A 304 -5.34 -8.65 -24.72
C GLY A 304 -3.93 -8.57 -24.12
N CYS A 305 -3.76 -8.92 -22.84
CA CYS A 305 -2.45 -8.99 -22.18
C CYS A 305 -2.09 -10.41 -21.69
N ASP A 306 -0.78 -10.71 -21.67
CA ASP A 306 -0.18 -11.97 -21.25
C ASP A 306 0.02 -11.97 -19.74
N LYS A 307 -0.83 -12.74 -19.04
CA LYS A 307 -0.86 -12.83 -17.58
C LYS A 307 0.25 -13.73 -17.00
N THR A 308 1.02 -14.40 -17.85
CA THR A 308 2.11 -15.29 -17.44
C THR A 308 3.45 -14.58 -17.34
N ARG A 309 3.49 -13.34 -17.83
CA ARG A 309 4.69 -12.51 -17.88
C ARG A 309 4.83 -11.71 -16.57
N PRO A 310 6.04 -11.59 -16.01
CA PRO A 310 6.26 -10.77 -14.82
C PRO A 310 6.02 -9.28 -15.09
N GLU A 311 6.21 -8.83 -16.34
CA GLU A 311 6.04 -7.43 -16.72
C GLU A 311 4.55 -7.09 -16.93
N GLY A 312 4.05 -6.11 -16.16
CA GLY A 312 2.68 -5.62 -16.23
C GLY A 312 2.60 -4.09 -16.17
N VAL A 313 1.39 -3.59 -15.93
CA VAL A 313 1.10 -2.17 -15.77
C VAL A 313 0.60 -1.89 -14.36
N GLU A 314 1.07 -0.80 -13.78
CA GLU A 314 0.54 -0.26 -12.53
C GLU A 314 0.01 1.15 -12.80
N VAL A 315 -1.31 1.31 -12.71
CA VAL A 315 -1.99 2.58 -12.96
C VAL A 315 -2.27 3.26 -11.64
N MET A 316 -1.51 4.31 -11.36
CA MET A 316 -1.69 5.18 -10.21
C MET A 316 -2.60 6.36 -10.56
N MET A 317 -3.63 6.60 -9.75
CA MET A 317 -4.62 7.66 -9.92
C MET A 317 -4.52 8.64 -8.76
N GLY A 318 -4.05 9.86 -9.04
CA GLY A 318 -3.89 10.93 -8.04
C GLY A 318 -4.89 12.08 -8.19
N GLY A 319 -4.97 12.92 -7.16
CA GLY A 319 -5.87 14.08 -7.14
C GLY A 319 -7.34 13.69 -7.33
N GLY A 320 -8.14 14.55 -7.94
CA GLY A 320 -9.53 14.23 -8.32
C GLY A 320 -9.67 13.34 -9.56
N SER A 321 -8.62 12.64 -10.00
CA SER A 321 -8.60 11.95 -11.29
C SER A 321 -9.45 10.68 -11.32
N GLN A 322 -10.20 10.50 -12.40
CA GLN A 322 -11.11 9.38 -12.59
C GLN A 322 -10.86 8.71 -13.94
N PHE A 323 -11.06 7.40 -13.98
CA PHE A 323 -11.03 6.60 -15.20
C PHE A 323 -12.41 5.98 -15.44
N GLN A 324 -13.03 6.37 -16.54
CA GLN A 324 -14.41 6.00 -16.89
C GLN A 324 -14.47 5.20 -18.19
N VAL A 325 -15.10 4.02 -18.15
CA VAL A 325 -15.30 3.16 -19.31
C VAL A 325 -16.79 3.05 -19.62
N ASP A 326 -17.21 3.72 -20.70
CA ASP A 326 -18.61 3.79 -21.12
C ASP A 326 -18.91 2.79 -22.25
N ARG A 327 -18.13 2.79 -23.35
CA ARG A 327 -18.44 1.98 -24.55
C ARG A 327 -17.28 1.19 -25.18
N GLY A 328 -16.02 1.51 -24.88
CA GLY A 328 -14.87 0.76 -25.40
C GLY A 328 -14.42 -0.42 -24.52
N HIS A 329 -13.42 -1.18 -24.97
CA HIS A 329 -12.85 -2.31 -24.21
C HIS A 329 -11.55 -1.91 -23.51
N VAL A 330 -11.40 -2.29 -22.25
CA VAL A 330 -10.21 -2.04 -21.44
C VAL A 330 -9.77 -3.33 -20.74
N GLU A 331 -8.50 -3.69 -20.89
CA GLU A 331 -7.87 -4.75 -20.09
C GLU A 331 -6.53 -4.28 -19.51
N LEU A 332 -6.36 -4.41 -18.18
CA LEU A 332 -5.13 -4.09 -17.47
C LEU A 332 -4.56 -5.36 -16.81
N CYS A 333 -3.27 -5.63 -16.99
CA CYS A 333 -2.57 -6.72 -16.32
C CYS A 333 -1.54 -6.16 -15.33
N ALA A 334 -1.73 -6.42 -14.03
CA ALA A 334 -0.74 -6.10 -13.00
C ALA A 334 0.58 -6.87 -13.24
N PRO A 335 1.73 -6.33 -12.80
CA PRO A 335 2.98 -7.08 -12.76
C PRO A 335 2.86 -8.27 -11.81
N VAL A 336 3.55 -9.36 -12.14
CA VAL A 336 3.61 -10.57 -11.30
C VAL A 336 4.90 -10.55 -10.50
N THR A 337 4.81 -10.10 -9.25
CA THR A 337 5.89 -10.10 -8.27
C THR A 337 5.60 -11.15 -7.19
N PRO A 338 6.55 -12.06 -6.87
CA PRO A 338 6.30 -13.13 -5.87
C PRO A 338 6.05 -12.62 -4.44
N ASP A 339 6.63 -11.47 -4.09
CA ASP A 339 6.68 -10.94 -2.73
C ASP A 339 5.91 -9.62 -2.54
N ALA A 340 5.14 -9.17 -3.54
CA ALA A 340 4.39 -7.93 -3.46
C ALA A 340 2.98 -8.07 -4.05
N GLN A 341 2.10 -7.15 -3.64
CA GLN A 341 0.72 -7.13 -4.10
C GLN A 341 0.69 -6.86 -5.61
N GLN A 342 -0.07 -7.67 -6.35
CA GLN A 342 -0.22 -7.47 -7.80
C GLN A 342 -1.24 -6.35 -8.07
N LEU A 343 -0.82 -5.13 -7.84
CA LEU A 343 -1.61 -3.91 -8.01
C LEU A 343 -1.76 -3.60 -9.49
N ALA A 344 -3.00 -3.52 -9.98
CA ALA A 344 -3.27 -3.03 -11.34
C ALA A 344 -3.68 -1.56 -11.31
N VAL A 345 -4.49 -1.20 -10.31
CA VAL A 345 -4.98 0.16 -10.08
C VAL A 345 -4.69 0.54 -8.64
N TYR A 346 -4.02 1.68 -8.47
CA TYR A 346 -3.65 2.25 -7.18
C TYR A 346 -4.22 3.68 -7.06
N GLY A 347 -5.19 3.89 -6.19
CA GLY A 347 -5.68 5.20 -5.81
C GLY A 347 -4.74 5.84 -4.81
N VAL A 348 -4.13 6.97 -5.18
CA VAL A 348 -3.15 7.65 -4.34
C VAL A 348 -3.81 8.17 -3.07
N GLN A 349 -3.20 7.84 -1.96
CA GLN A 349 -3.69 8.18 -0.63
C GLN A 349 -3.01 9.43 -0.10
N SER A 350 -3.70 10.09 0.83
CA SER A 350 -3.00 11.01 1.72
C SER A 350 -2.03 10.20 2.57
N PRO A 351 -0.82 10.71 2.87
CA PRO A 351 0.01 10.12 3.90
C PRO A 351 -0.85 9.89 5.14
N LYS A 352 -0.92 8.65 5.61
CA LYS A 352 -1.75 8.35 6.78
C LYS A 352 -1.14 9.07 7.98
N PRO A 353 -1.97 9.78 8.77
CA PRO A 353 -1.48 10.40 9.99
C PRO A 353 -1.09 9.36 11.03
N SER A 354 -1.50 8.08 10.91
CA SER A 354 -1.04 7.00 11.79
C SER A 354 -1.08 5.63 11.10
N HIS A 355 -0.11 4.78 11.42
CA HIS A 355 0.06 3.41 10.92
C HIS A 355 0.09 2.45 12.10
N THR A 356 -0.71 1.39 12.02
CA THR A 356 -0.72 0.34 13.05
C THR A 356 0.37 -0.69 12.75
N LEU A 357 1.32 -0.81 13.66
CA LEU A 357 2.37 -1.82 13.65
C LEU A 357 2.00 -2.93 14.63
N LYS A 358 1.71 -4.11 14.08
CA LYS A 358 1.55 -5.33 14.88
C LYS A 358 2.92 -5.99 15.07
N PRO A 359 3.16 -6.65 16.22
CA PRO A 359 4.31 -7.52 16.37
C PRO A 359 4.17 -8.71 15.44
N THR A 360 5.27 -9.14 14.85
CA THR A 360 5.31 -10.29 13.93
C THR A 360 5.94 -11.52 14.57
N GLU A 361 6.48 -11.37 15.78
CA GLU A 361 7.22 -12.42 16.47
C GLU A 361 6.97 -12.42 17.97
N VAL A 362 6.84 -13.62 18.54
CA VAL A 362 6.98 -13.87 19.98
C VAL A 362 8.42 -14.28 20.26
N VAL A 363 9.22 -13.39 20.84
CA VAL A 363 10.65 -13.62 21.11
C VAL A 363 10.83 -14.58 22.27
N THR A 364 10.09 -14.36 23.36
CA THR A 364 10.10 -15.24 24.53
C THR A 364 8.68 -15.37 25.09
N ASN A 365 8.36 -16.54 25.64
CA ASN A 365 7.11 -16.79 26.34
C ASN A 365 7.36 -17.65 27.58
N THR A 366 6.88 -17.17 28.71
CA THR A 366 6.91 -17.85 30.01
C THR A 366 5.50 -17.86 30.59
N GLY A 367 4.76 -18.91 30.27
CA GLY A 367 3.53 -19.24 30.98
C GLY A 367 2.20 -18.80 30.36
N PHE A 368 2.21 -18.17 29.18
CA PHE A 368 1.02 -18.02 28.34
C PHE A 368 0.82 -19.25 27.44
N ALA A 369 -0.40 -19.75 27.36
CA ALA A 369 -0.82 -20.70 26.34
C ALA A 369 -1.18 -19.94 25.05
N ASN A 370 -0.93 -20.55 23.89
CA ASN A 370 -1.21 -19.96 22.57
C ASN A 370 -0.66 -18.53 22.39
N PRO A 371 0.64 -18.27 22.66
CA PRO A 371 1.20 -16.92 22.65
C PRO A 371 1.12 -16.22 21.27
N VAL A 372 0.93 -16.98 20.20
CA VAL A 372 0.75 -16.45 18.83
C VAL A 372 -0.54 -15.64 18.71
N HIS A 373 -1.55 -15.89 19.55
CA HIS A 373 -2.79 -15.10 19.57
C HIS A 373 -2.54 -13.62 19.94
N ALA A 374 -1.44 -13.32 20.65
CA ALA A 374 -1.05 -11.95 20.95
C ALA A 374 -0.56 -11.16 19.73
N LEU A 375 -0.26 -11.83 18.61
CA LEU A 375 0.17 -11.22 17.34
C LEU A 375 -1.01 -10.82 16.44
N THR A 376 -2.19 -11.41 16.64
CA THR A 376 -3.26 -11.43 15.64
C THR A 376 -4.32 -10.34 15.80
N SER A 377 -4.50 -9.76 17.00
CA SER A 377 -5.50 -8.71 17.27
C SER A 377 -6.83 -8.96 16.56
N GLY A 378 -7.62 -9.94 17.03
CA GLY A 378 -8.96 -10.20 16.50
C GLY A 378 -9.04 -10.91 15.15
N GLU A 379 -7.93 -11.22 14.48
CA GLU A 379 -7.96 -12.15 13.33
C GLU A 379 -8.26 -13.55 13.86
N GLN A 380 -9.41 -14.11 13.48
CA GLN A 380 -9.71 -15.52 13.72
C GLN A 380 -8.60 -16.34 13.04
N PRO A 381 -7.81 -17.14 13.79
CA PRO A 381 -6.82 -18.00 13.17
C PRO A 381 -7.54 -18.92 12.19
N THR A 382 -7.09 -18.98 10.94
CA THR A 382 -7.58 -19.98 9.96
C THR A 382 -7.10 -21.41 10.28
N LEU A 383 -6.73 -21.68 11.54
CA LEU A 383 -6.55 -23.03 12.07
C LEU A 383 -7.91 -23.59 12.50
N PRO A 384 -8.21 -24.87 12.29
CA PRO A 384 -9.43 -25.47 12.78
C PRO A 384 -9.39 -25.51 14.32
N GLY A 385 -9.94 -24.50 15.00
CA GLY A 385 -9.88 -24.42 16.46
C GLY A 385 -10.62 -23.29 17.18
N CYS A 386 -10.98 -22.16 16.54
CA CYS A 386 -11.76 -21.12 17.22
C CYS A 386 -13.26 -21.25 16.88
N SER A 387 -14.02 -21.98 17.70
CA SER A 387 -15.49 -21.98 17.71
C SER A 387 -16.01 -21.61 19.12
N GLN A 388 -17.06 -20.79 19.20
CA GLN A 388 -17.71 -20.35 20.44
C GLN A 388 -19.22 -20.74 20.44
N PRO A 389 -19.93 -20.88 21.58
CA PRO A 389 -19.51 -20.84 22.99
C PRO A 389 -19.95 -22.06 23.83
N THR A 390 -19.03 -22.62 24.61
CA THR A 390 -19.28 -23.09 25.98
C THR A 390 -18.13 -22.60 26.86
N ASP A 391 -18.33 -21.42 27.43
CA ASP A 391 -17.74 -20.82 28.64
C ASP A 391 -16.22 -20.66 28.84
N THR A 392 -15.29 -21.08 27.96
CA THR A 392 -13.83 -20.79 28.19
C THR A 392 -12.87 -20.71 26.97
N ALA A 393 -13.31 -20.81 25.71
CA ALA A 393 -12.38 -20.92 24.55
C ALA A 393 -12.13 -19.61 23.76
N SER A 394 -11.63 -18.54 24.39
CA SER A 394 -11.29 -17.29 23.69
C SER A 394 -10.03 -17.43 22.81
N CYS A 395 -9.97 -16.72 21.67
CA CYS A 395 -8.79 -16.67 20.79
C CYS A 395 -7.71 -15.72 21.37
N THR A 396 -7.42 -15.88 22.66
CA THR A 396 -6.47 -15.06 23.44
C THR A 396 -5.24 -15.89 23.82
N ALA A 397 -4.16 -15.21 24.18
CA ALA A 397 -3.03 -15.81 24.87
C ALA A 397 -3.35 -15.82 26.37
N ASP A 398 -3.53 -17.02 26.94
CA ASP A 398 -4.05 -17.19 28.30
C ASP A 398 -2.95 -17.58 29.28
N ALA A 399 -2.84 -16.89 30.41
CA ALA A 399 -1.97 -17.31 31.52
C ALA A 399 -2.80 -17.62 32.77
N VAL A 400 -2.78 -18.88 33.19
CA VAL A 400 -3.36 -19.32 34.47
C VAL A 400 -2.30 -19.25 35.57
N LEU A 401 -2.58 -18.46 36.61
CA LEU A 401 -1.68 -18.19 37.73
C LEU A 401 -2.20 -18.86 39.01
N ASP A 402 -1.28 -19.43 39.79
CA ASP A 402 -1.54 -20.14 41.04
C ASP A 402 -0.30 -20.08 41.95
N PRO A 403 -0.47 -19.91 43.28
CA PRO A 403 0.64 -19.70 44.22
C PRO A 403 1.62 -20.88 44.31
N THR A 404 1.21 -22.09 43.91
CA THR A 404 2.02 -23.32 44.01
C THR A 404 2.64 -23.75 42.68
N LYS A 405 2.04 -23.36 41.55
CA LYS A 405 2.48 -23.76 40.20
C LYS A 405 3.18 -22.63 39.44
N ARG A 406 2.59 -21.43 39.43
CA ARG A 406 3.06 -20.31 38.62
C ARG A 406 2.53 -19.00 39.19
N GLN A 407 3.39 -18.25 39.86
CA GLN A 407 3.05 -16.95 40.45
C GLN A 407 3.11 -15.79 39.44
N SER A 408 3.84 -15.96 38.33
CA SER A 408 3.97 -14.94 37.28
C SER A 408 4.05 -15.57 35.89
N ALA A 409 3.57 -14.83 34.89
CA ALA A 409 3.74 -15.14 33.48
C ALA A 409 4.23 -13.89 32.74
N SER A 410 5.04 -14.09 31.70
CA SER A 410 5.47 -13.00 30.82
C SER A 410 5.71 -13.45 29.38
N MET A 411 5.52 -12.55 28.43
CA MET A 411 5.86 -12.77 27.03
C MET A 411 6.47 -11.51 26.41
N GLN A 412 7.47 -11.69 25.56
CA GLN A 412 8.13 -10.60 24.84
C GLN A 412 7.77 -10.69 23.36
N LEU A 413 7.29 -9.57 22.83
CA LEU A 413 6.89 -9.39 21.44
C LEU A 413 7.91 -8.49 20.73
N ALA A 414 8.17 -8.78 19.46
CA ALA A 414 9.05 -7.99 18.60
C ALA A 414 8.56 -7.97 17.15
N GLY A 415 9.37 -7.38 16.28
CA GLY A 415 9.07 -7.27 14.86
C GLY A 415 7.96 -6.27 14.57
N PHE A 416 7.89 -5.17 15.36
CA PHE A 416 7.11 -3.96 15.06
C PHE A 416 7.72 -3.19 13.88
N THR A 417 8.16 -3.90 12.84
CA THR A 417 8.93 -3.33 11.75
C THR A 417 7.97 -2.61 10.81
N PRO A 418 8.06 -1.28 10.69
CA PRO A 418 7.21 -0.55 9.79
C PRO A 418 7.71 -0.63 8.35
N GLN A 419 6.82 -0.32 7.40
CA GLN A 419 7.19 0.22 6.09
C GLN A 419 7.33 1.75 6.17
N VAL A 420 7.90 2.30 7.26
CA VAL A 420 8.13 3.75 7.37
C VAL A 420 9.29 4.10 6.44
N PRO A 421 9.08 4.99 5.44
CA PRO A 421 10.15 5.34 4.51
C PRO A 421 11.38 5.87 5.26
N PRO A 422 12.60 5.43 4.88
CA PRO A 422 13.83 5.99 5.43
C PRO A 422 13.84 7.52 5.37
N GLY A 423 14.34 8.18 6.43
CA GLY A 423 14.38 9.64 6.54
C GLY A 423 13.09 10.29 7.08
N SER A 424 12.02 9.53 7.31
CA SER A 424 10.79 10.04 7.96
C SER A 424 11.02 10.42 9.42
N VAL A 425 10.21 11.34 9.93
CA VAL A 425 10.14 11.66 11.37
C VAL A 425 8.84 11.12 11.93
N ILE A 426 8.94 10.29 12.97
CA ILE A 426 7.76 9.82 13.71
C ILE A 426 7.30 10.96 14.62
N THR A 427 6.04 11.33 14.50
CA THR A 427 5.38 12.43 15.23
C THR A 427 4.46 11.94 16.35
N SER A 428 4.12 10.65 16.36
CA SER A 428 3.39 9.97 17.43
C SER A 428 3.79 8.50 17.45
N ALA A 429 3.90 7.90 18.63
CA ALA A 429 4.14 6.47 18.78
C ALA A 429 3.41 5.98 20.03
N THR A 430 2.20 5.45 19.84
CA THR A 430 1.28 5.10 20.91
C THR A 430 1.06 3.59 20.97
N LEU A 431 1.41 2.98 22.09
CA LEU A 431 1.19 1.55 22.31
C LEU A 431 -0.22 1.33 22.86
N HIS A 432 -0.87 0.31 22.32
CA HIS A 432 -2.16 -0.17 22.76
C HIS A 432 -2.08 -1.65 23.16
N VAL A 433 -2.82 -2.00 24.20
CA VAL A 433 -2.90 -3.35 24.75
C VAL A 433 -4.38 -3.66 24.97
N LYS A 434 -4.80 -4.87 24.58
CA LYS A 434 -6.18 -5.35 24.78
C LYS A 434 -6.16 -6.66 25.56
N HIS A 435 -6.71 -6.63 26.77
CA HIS A 435 -6.64 -7.75 27.71
C HIS A 435 -7.86 -7.88 28.63
N GLU A 436 -7.92 -8.98 29.36
CA GLU A 436 -8.91 -9.30 30.40
C GLU A 436 -8.25 -9.99 31.59
N ASP A 437 -8.58 -9.52 32.79
CA ASP A 437 -8.11 -10.01 34.08
C ASP A 437 -9.25 -10.67 34.87
N ASP A 438 -9.10 -11.96 35.12
CA ASP A 438 -10.00 -12.72 36.00
C ASP A 438 -9.27 -13.17 37.27
N GLY A 439 -9.98 -13.16 38.41
CA GLY A 439 -9.45 -13.56 39.72
C GLY A 439 -8.55 -12.53 40.41
N ASN A 440 -7.50 -13.01 41.09
CA ASN A 440 -6.66 -12.23 42.02
C ASN A 440 -5.50 -11.49 41.32
N LEU A 441 -5.87 -10.61 40.36
CA LEU A 441 -5.00 -9.63 39.68
C LEU A 441 -5.49 -8.22 40.02
N THR A 442 -5.45 -7.86 41.30
CA THR A 442 -6.06 -6.63 41.82
C THR A 442 -5.05 -5.63 42.37
N ALA A 443 -3.82 -6.06 42.62
CA ALA A 443 -2.76 -5.19 43.08
C ALA A 443 -2.32 -4.21 41.96
N PRO A 444 -1.97 -2.96 42.31
CA PRO A 444 -1.36 -2.04 41.35
C PRO A 444 -0.07 -2.65 40.76
N GLY A 445 -0.03 -2.81 39.44
CA GLY A 445 1.08 -3.43 38.72
C GLY A 445 1.07 -4.97 38.69
N ALA A 446 -0.06 -5.60 39.06
CA ALA A 446 -0.28 -7.02 38.84
C ALA A 446 -0.16 -7.37 37.34
N VAL A 447 -0.68 -6.50 36.47
CA VAL A 447 -0.47 -6.56 35.01
C VAL A 447 0.33 -5.33 34.58
N LYS A 448 1.36 -5.54 33.76
CA LYS A 448 2.25 -4.47 33.29
C LYS A 448 2.78 -4.73 31.90
N VAL A 449 3.14 -3.64 31.24
CA VAL A 449 3.89 -3.64 29.98
C VAL A 449 5.23 -2.94 30.17
N THR A 450 6.29 -3.51 29.60
CA THR A 450 7.66 -2.97 29.63
C THR A 450 8.20 -2.89 28.21
N THR A 451 8.57 -1.70 27.77
CA THR A 451 9.08 -1.45 26.42
C THR A 451 10.58 -1.17 26.44
N ALA A 452 11.29 -1.70 25.45
CA ALA A 452 12.74 -1.56 25.33
C ALA A 452 13.17 -1.41 23.87
N VAL A 453 14.31 -0.75 23.64
CA VAL A 453 14.93 -0.63 22.31
C VAL A 453 16.40 -1.09 22.38
N GLY A 454 16.79 -2.08 21.58
CA GLY A 454 18.18 -2.53 21.49
C GLY A 454 18.77 -3.11 22.79
N GLY A 455 17.92 -3.44 23.77
CA GLY A 455 18.28 -3.93 25.11
C GLY A 455 18.01 -2.93 26.24
N ASP A 456 17.85 -1.64 25.93
CA ASP A 456 17.61 -0.60 26.93
C ASP A 456 16.12 -0.44 27.20
N THR A 457 15.70 -0.66 28.45
CA THR A 457 14.31 -0.40 28.88
C THR A 457 14.04 1.09 28.86
N CYS A 458 13.04 1.52 28.10
CA CYS A 458 12.68 2.93 27.97
C CYS A 458 11.41 3.32 28.73
N ARG A 459 10.43 2.42 28.85
CA ARG A 459 9.18 2.70 29.57
C ARG A 459 8.60 1.47 30.25
N THR A 460 7.91 1.66 31.36
CA THR A 460 7.15 0.61 32.05
C THR A 460 5.86 1.21 32.59
N ASP A 461 4.73 0.60 32.25
CA ASP A 461 3.40 1.07 32.65
C ASP A 461 2.62 -0.08 33.30
N ASN A 462 1.95 0.25 34.41
CA ASN A 462 1.00 -0.66 35.05
C ASN A 462 -0.33 -0.53 34.34
N LEU A 463 -0.92 -1.65 33.93
CA LEU A 463 -2.18 -1.64 33.20
C LEU A 463 -3.37 -1.61 34.17
N PRO A 464 -4.46 -0.90 33.82
CA PRO A 464 -5.69 -0.91 34.61
C PRO A 464 -6.33 -2.30 34.56
N ARG A 465 -7.20 -2.56 35.55
CA ARG A 465 -7.89 -3.84 35.63
C ARG A 465 -9.12 -3.87 34.73
N HIS A 466 -9.26 -4.92 33.93
CA HIS A 466 -10.37 -5.17 33.02
C HIS A 466 -11.01 -6.54 33.27
N THR A 467 -12.20 -6.59 33.88
CA THR A 467 -12.90 -7.88 34.13
C THR A 467 -13.64 -8.46 32.91
N ALA A 468 -13.46 -7.83 31.75
CA ALA A 468 -13.91 -8.27 30.44
C ALA A 468 -12.94 -7.69 29.42
N LEU A 469 -12.74 -8.38 28.30
CA LEU A 469 -11.81 -7.96 27.26
C LEU A 469 -12.00 -6.49 26.83
N ALA A 470 -11.00 -5.67 27.08
CA ALA A 470 -11.02 -4.23 26.84
C ALA A 470 -9.64 -3.69 26.46
N THR A 471 -9.61 -2.52 25.83
CA THR A 471 -8.37 -1.84 25.45
C THR A 471 -7.98 -0.82 26.50
N ASP A 472 -6.71 -0.84 26.87
CA ASP A 472 -6.12 0.09 27.83
C ASP A 472 -6.03 1.53 27.33
N PRO A 473 -5.92 2.51 28.25
CA PRO A 473 -5.51 3.86 27.89
C PRO A 473 -4.21 3.87 27.06
N PRO A 474 -4.13 4.72 26.03
CA PRO A 474 -2.97 4.78 25.14
C PRO A 474 -1.68 5.12 25.90
N ILE A 475 -0.59 4.42 25.57
CA ILE A 475 0.73 4.62 26.19
C ILE A 475 1.66 5.32 25.18
N ASP A 476 2.02 6.58 25.46
CA ASP A 476 2.95 7.34 24.62
C ASP A 476 4.41 6.88 24.81
N LEU A 477 4.99 6.36 23.72
CA LEU A 477 6.37 5.91 23.62
C LEU A 477 7.27 6.91 22.88
N LEU A 478 6.73 7.97 22.26
CA LEU A 478 7.49 8.81 21.33
C LEU A 478 8.74 9.42 21.99
N GLY A 479 8.54 10.23 23.03
CA GLY A 479 9.61 10.89 23.76
C GLY A 479 10.38 9.93 24.67
N ALA A 480 9.64 9.11 25.44
CA ALA A 480 10.21 8.21 26.45
C ALA A 480 11.12 7.15 25.83
N CYS A 481 10.72 6.61 24.68
CA CYS A 481 11.52 5.64 23.98
C CYS A 481 12.35 6.26 22.88
N GLY A 482 12.30 7.56 22.55
CA GLY A 482 13.12 8.19 21.49
C GLY A 482 12.78 7.69 20.08
N LEU A 483 11.50 7.38 19.83
CA LEU A 483 11.04 6.77 18.59
C LEU A 483 10.89 7.75 17.43
N THR A 484 11.32 9.00 17.57
CA THR A 484 11.32 10.00 16.47
C THR A 484 12.10 9.54 15.24
N ASN A 485 13.12 8.69 15.42
CA ASN A 485 13.86 8.02 14.34
C ASN A 485 13.27 6.62 14.04
N PRO A 486 12.72 6.38 12.84
CA PRO A 486 12.15 5.09 12.43
C PRO A 486 13.09 3.89 12.57
N ALA A 487 14.41 4.10 12.43
CA ALA A 487 15.39 3.02 12.55
C ALA A 487 15.30 2.30 13.90
N ARG A 488 14.85 3.00 14.95
CA ARG A 488 14.75 2.45 16.30
C ARG A 488 13.57 1.50 16.50
N LEU A 489 12.59 1.48 15.59
CA LEU A 489 11.49 0.51 15.63
C LEU A 489 11.98 -0.93 15.39
N THR A 490 13.07 -1.11 14.63
CA THR A 490 13.67 -2.44 14.40
C THR A 490 14.17 -3.11 15.68
N GLY A 491 14.61 -2.31 16.66
CA GLY A 491 15.06 -2.79 17.97
C GLY A 491 13.96 -2.77 19.04
N LEU A 492 12.73 -2.35 18.71
CA LEU A 492 11.64 -2.22 19.67
C LEU A 492 11.12 -3.60 20.09
N THR A 493 11.06 -3.81 21.40
CA THR A 493 10.43 -4.98 22.01
C THR A 493 9.46 -4.56 23.09
N VAL A 494 8.39 -5.34 23.24
CA VAL A 494 7.34 -5.10 24.23
C VAL A 494 7.17 -6.36 25.07
N THR A 495 7.39 -6.26 26.37
CA THR A 495 7.21 -7.35 27.33
C THR A 495 5.90 -7.15 28.09
N TYR A 496 4.97 -8.08 27.93
CA TYR A 496 3.72 -8.15 28.68
C TYR A 496 3.87 -9.13 29.85
N ALA A 497 3.45 -8.75 31.05
CA ALA A 497 3.59 -9.59 32.23
C ALA A 497 2.39 -9.49 33.18
N ALA A 498 2.02 -10.63 33.76
CA ALA A 498 1.00 -10.75 34.80
C ALA A 498 1.57 -11.49 36.02
N THR A 499 1.27 -10.99 37.22
CA THR A 499 1.76 -11.51 38.50
C THR A 499 0.61 -11.60 39.48
N LEU A 500 0.43 -12.79 40.06
CA LEU A 500 -0.62 -13.05 41.05
C LEU A 500 -0.42 -12.16 42.29
N ASP A 501 -1.52 -11.61 42.82
CA ASP A 501 -1.49 -10.81 44.04
C ASP A 501 -0.82 -11.55 45.22
N ALA A 502 -0.18 -10.81 46.11
CA ALA A 502 0.42 -11.37 47.32
C ALA A 502 -0.66 -12.06 48.19
N GLY A 503 -0.56 -13.38 48.36
CA GLY A 503 -1.56 -14.19 49.07
C GLY A 503 -2.78 -14.59 48.22
N GLY A 504 -2.75 -14.35 46.91
CA GLY A 504 -3.80 -14.77 45.99
C GLY A 504 -3.89 -16.28 45.79
N THR A 505 -5.07 -16.77 45.43
CA THR A 505 -5.34 -18.21 45.28
C THR A 505 -5.34 -18.69 43.83
N ALA A 506 -5.86 -17.89 42.90
CA ALA A 506 -5.82 -18.17 41.47
C ALA A 506 -6.17 -16.91 40.66
N ALA A 507 -5.67 -16.82 39.42
CA ALA A 507 -6.08 -15.82 38.45
C ALA A 507 -5.91 -16.35 37.02
N THR A 508 -6.66 -15.77 36.08
CA THR A 508 -6.46 -16.01 34.64
C THR A 508 -6.32 -14.67 33.94
N GLU A 509 -5.20 -14.51 33.25
CA GLU A 509 -4.92 -13.37 32.37
C GLU A 509 -5.20 -13.77 30.92
N ARG A 510 -5.86 -12.90 30.14
CA ARG A 510 -6.14 -13.13 28.72
C ARG A 510 -5.71 -11.94 27.87
N LEU A 511 -4.66 -12.12 27.07
CA LEU A 511 -4.20 -11.11 26.13
C LEU A 511 -4.76 -11.39 24.72
N ASP A 512 -5.47 -10.42 24.15
CA ASP A 512 -6.00 -10.50 22.77
C ASP A 512 -5.05 -9.87 21.75
N GLY A 513 -4.27 -8.87 22.16
CA GLY A 513 -3.26 -8.29 21.28
C GLY A 513 -2.55 -7.05 21.83
N ILE A 514 -1.41 -6.77 21.21
CA ILE A 514 -0.62 -5.56 21.42
C ILE A 514 -0.29 -4.96 20.06
N TRP A 515 -0.43 -3.65 19.90
CA TRP A 515 -0.05 -2.95 18.67
C TRP A 515 0.49 -1.55 18.98
N LEU A 516 1.29 -1.03 18.06
CA LEU A 516 1.84 0.32 18.12
C LEU A 516 1.24 1.17 16.99
N GLU A 517 0.57 2.26 17.32
CA GLU A 517 0.16 3.26 16.33
C GLU A 517 1.25 4.30 16.18
N VAL A 518 1.81 4.43 14.96
CA VAL A 518 2.85 5.42 14.65
C VAL A 518 2.35 6.46 13.66
N ALA A 519 2.41 7.74 14.02
CA ALA A 519 2.28 8.83 13.07
C ALA A 519 3.66 9.18 12.54
N TYR A 520 3.79 9.44 11.23
CA TYR A 520 5.04 9.95 10.69
C TYR A 520 4.83 10.95 9.56
N ARG A 521 5.82 11.82 9.39
CA ARG A 521 5.96 12.69 8.22
C ARG A 521 7.08 12.17 7.34
N THR A 522 6.78 11.95 6.07
CA THR A 522 7.78 11.55 5.06
C THR A 522 8.66 12.73 4.68
N PRO A 523 9.95 12.49 4.39
CA PRO A 523 10.81 13.55 3.91
C PRO A 523 10.41 14.00 2.51
N THR A 524 10.50 15.30 2.28
CA THR A 524 10.51 15.89 0.94
C THR A 524 11.92 15.75 0.37
N THR A 525 12.05 15.08 -0.77
CA THR A 525 13.35 14.91 -1.43
C THR A 525 13.61 16.05 -2.41
N PHE A 526 14.72 16.76 -2.20
CA PHE A 526 15.26 17.77 -3.08
C PHE A 526 16.47 17.20 -3.83
N LYS A 527 16.35 17.14 -5.16
CA LYS A 527 17.46 16.76 -6.05
C LYS A 527 18.33 17.98 -6.35
N PRO A 528 19.65 17.81 -6.50
CA PRO A 528 20.50 18.85 -7.05
C PRO A 528 20.13 19.07 -8.51
N THR A 529 20.29 20.29 -8.98
CA THR A 529 19.89 20.69 -10.33
C THR A 529 21.07 21.13 -11.19
N ALA A 530 22.27 21.17 -10.61
CA ALA A 530 23.49 21.53 -11.32
C ALA A 530 24.75 20.90 -10.71
N VAL A 531 25.67 20.51 -11.59
CA VAL A 531 27.08 20.30 -11.25
C VAL A 531 27.79 21.64 -11.41
N THR A 532 28.25 22.24 -10.33
CA THR A 532 28.89 23.57 -10.35
C THR A 532 30.41 23.49 -10.48
N ALA A 533 31.01 22.38 -10.05
CA ALA A 533 32.42 22.08 -10.25
C ALA A 533 32.65 20.57 -10.29
N SER A 534 33.62 20.11 -11.07
CA SER A 534 34.07 18.71 -11.11
C SER A 534 35.56 18.62 -11.44
N THR A 535 36.27 17.75 -10.72
CA THR A 535 37.72 17.50 -10.85
C THR A 535 38.00 16.02 -10.66
N GLY A 536 38.56 15.35 -11.67
CA GLY A 536 38.93 13.92 -11.59
C GLY A 536 37.81 12.92 -11.85
N PHE A 537 36.54 13.34 -11.88
CA PHE A 537 35.40 12.51 -12.31
C PHE A 537 35.28 12.46 -13.84
N THR A 538 36.24 11.82 -14.49
CA THR A 538 36.35 11.73 -15.95
C THR A 538 36.56 10.30 -16.44
N ALA A 539 36.14 9.29 -15.68
CA ALA A 539 36.30 7.90 -16.08
C ALA A 539 35.57 7.64 -17.40
N ASN A 540 36.19 6.81 -18.25
CA ASN A 540 35.70 6.60 -19.61
C ASN A 540 34.28 6.00 -19.62
N GLY A 541 33.36 6.60 -20.36
CA GLY A 541 31.96 6.18 -20.44
C GLY A 541 31.07 6.71 -19.31
N THR A 542 31.54 7.66 -18.51
CA THR A 542 30.77 8.35 -17.46
C THR A 542 30.72 9.86 -17.70
N ASP A 543 29.71 10.53 -17.14
CA ASP A 543 29.54 12.00 -17.19
C ASP A 543 29.30 12.52 -15.75
N PRO A 544 29.99 13.59 -15.30
CA PRO A 544 29.70 14.24 -14.04
C PRO A 544 28.22 14.58 -13.81
N VAL A 545 27.46 14.88 -14.87
CA VAL A 545 26.02 15.18 -14.81
C VAL A 545 25.19 13.98 -14.32
N ASN A 546 25.69 12.76 -14.47
CA ASN A 546 25.02 11.57 -13.94
C ASN A 546 24.86 11.65 -12.42
N ALA A 547 25.72 12.40 -11.71
CA ALA A 547 25.64 12.60 -10.26
C ALA A 547 24.39 13.37 -9.76
N LEU A 548 23.51 13.82 -10.66
CA LEU A 548 22.30 14.58 -10.32
C LEU A 548 21.10 13.68 -9.93
N GLU A 549 21.11 12.41 -10.30
CA GLU A 549 20.04 11.45 -10.02
C GLU A 549 20.56 10.24 -9.23
N ILE A 550 19.67 9.47 -8.62
CA ILE A 550 20.00 8.22 -7.94
C ILE A 550 19.07 7.14 -8.50
N GLY A 551 19.63 6.03 -8.94
CA GLY A 551 18.89 4.79 -9.22
C GLY A 551 18.09 4.75 -10.53
N GLU A 552 18.55 5.42 -11.60
CA GLU A 552 17.89 5.38 -12.90
C GLU A 552 17.74 3.94 -13.42
N GLN A 553 16.60 3.64 -14.06
CA GLN A 553 16.26 2.32 -14.57
C GLN A 553 16.38 2.27 -16.09
N PRO A 554 16.81 1.14 -16.70
CA PRO A 554 17.06 -0.18 -16.08
C PRO A 554 18.49 -0.39 -15.52
N THR A 555 19.41 0.55 -15.74
CA THR A 555 20.76 0.53 -15.17
C THR A 555 21.13 1.93 -14.68
N PRO A 556 21.56 2.10 -13.42
CA PRO A 556 21.95 3.40 -12.89
C PRO A 556 23.14 3.99 -13.67
N LEU A 557 23.09 5.29 -13.95
CA LEU A 557 24.19 6.01 -14.58
C LEU A 557 25.05 6.63 -13.48
N VAL A 558 26.38 6.49 -13.58
CA VAL A 558 27.28 6.99 -12.54
C VAL A 558 28.26 8.02 -13.10
N ALA A 559 28.72 8.94 -12.25
CA ALA A 559 29.91 9.75 -12.44
C ALA A 559 31.12 8.99 -11.88
N GLY A 560 32.08 8.61 -12.73
CA GLY A 560 33.21 7.76 -12.34
C GLY A 560 34.53 8.53 -12.21
N ALA A 561 35.35 8.12 -11.24
CA ALA A 561 36.72 8.61 -11.06
C ALA A 561 37.72 7.44 -10.98
N ASP A 562 38.78 7.50 -11.80
CA ASP A 562 39.91 6.57 -11.74
C ASP A 562 41.03 7.20 -10.88
N LEU A 563 41.33 6.57 -9.74
CA LEU A 563 42.28 7.09 -8.76
C LEU A 563 43.64 6.38 -8.91
N THR A 564 44.72 7.17 -8.98
CA THR A 564 46.09 6.67 -9.12
C THR A 564 47.05 7.49 -8.27
N THR A 565 48.30 7.04 -8.11
CA THR A 565 49.32 7.84 -7.40
C THR A 565 49.62 9.18 -8.07
N ALA A 566 49.33 9.34 -9.37
CA ALA A 566 49.45 10.61 -10.11
C ALA A 566 48.21 11.51 -9.96
N ALA A 567 47.05 10.94 -9.64
CA ALA A 567 45.79 11.62 -9.37
C ALA A 567 45.10 10.94 -8.17
N PRO A 568 45.59 11.18 -6.94
CA PRO A 568 45.20 10.40 -5.76
C PRO A 568 43.83 10.79 -5.17
N SER A 569 43.19 11.83 -5.71
CA SER A 569 41.89 12.34 -5.25
C SER A 569 41.06 12.91 -6.41
N ALA A 570 39.75 12.82 -6.28
CA ALA A 570 38.77 13.44 -7.18
C ALA A 570 37.65 14.10 -6.36
N SER A 571 37.03 15.16 -6.89
CA SER A 571 35.94 15.88 -6.24
C SER A 571 34.88 16.38 -7.22
N ILE A 572 33.62 16.40 -6.78
CA ILE A 572 32.48 16.94 -7.54
C ILE A 572 31.58 17.75 -6.61
N THR A 573 31.15 18.94 -7.06
CA THR A 573 30.29 19.85 -6.29
C THR A 573 28.95 20.01 -6.97
N LEU A 574 27.90 19.68 -6.24
CA LEU A 574 26.51 19.78 -6.65
C LEU A 574 25.84 20.97 -5.96
N ALA A 575 24.88 21.60 -6.64
CA ALA A 575 24.13 22.74 -6.13
C ALA A 575 22.66 22.68 -6.55
N GLY A 576 21.87 23.63 -6.03
CA GLY A 576 20.45 23.77 -6.36
C GLY A 576 19.55 22.82 -5.57
N PHE A 577 20.05 22.30 -4.45
CA PHE A 577 19.21 21.66 -3.43
C PHE A 577 18.20 22.69 -2.90
N GLY A 578 16.93 22.30 -2.76
CA GLY A 578 15.91 23.19 -2.19
C GLY A 578 15.15 24.07 -3.19
N GLN A 579 15.00 23.66 -4.46
CA GLN A 579 14.04 24.29 -5.37
C GLN A 579 12.81 23.38 -5.60
N PRO A 580 11.59 23.88 -5.38
CA PRO A 580 11.25 25.23 -4.90
C PRO A 580 11.57 25.42 -3.40
N PRO A 581 11.90 26.65 -2.96
CA PRO A 581 12.32 26.94 -1.60
C PRO A 581 11.22 26.62 -0.58
N LEU A 582 11.62 26.08 0.58
CA LEU A 582 10.74 25.94 1.74
C LEU A 582 10.22 27.32 2.18
N GLN A 583 9.04 27.34 2.80
CA GLN A 583 8.43 28.59 3.27
C GLN A 583 9.33 29.26 4.32
N PRO A 584 9.65 30.56 4.18
CA PRO A 584 10.33 31.31 5.24
C PRO A 584 9.57 31.20 6.56
N GLY A 585 10.27 30.86 7.65
CA GLY A 585 9.66 30.61 8.96
C GLY A 585 9.26 29.15 9.21
N SER A 586 9.39 28.26 8.22
CA SER A 586 9.32 26.82 8.46
C SER A 586 10.45 26.34 9.35
N THR A 587 10.13 25.47 10.30
CA THR A 587 11.12 24.80 11.16
C THR A 587 11.50 23.46 10.56
N ILE A 588 12.80 23.21 10.39
CA ILE A 588 13.28 21.92 9.91
C ILE A 588 13.22 20.91 11.07
N ASP A 589 12.59 19.76 10.86
CA ASP A 589 12.53 18.64 11.80
C ASP A 589 13.62 17.61 11.53
N SER A 590 13.93 17.37 10.26
CA SER A 590 14.97 16.45 9.79
C SER A 590 15.59 16.99 8.51
N ALA A 591 16.91 16.88 8.36
CA ALA A 591 17.63 17.19 7.13
C ALA A 591 18.71 16.15 6.88
N VAL A 592 18.58 15.34 5.84
CA VAL A 592 19.47 14.21 5.58
C VAL A 592 19.97 14.25 4.13
N LEU A 593 21.29 14.17 3.92
CA LEU A 593 21.84 13.88 2.60
C LEU A 593 21.91 12.38 2.38
N ARG A 594 21.25 11.91 1.32
CA ARG A 594 21.38 10.55 0.80
C ARG A 594 22.42 10.54 -0.30
N VAL A 595 23.51 9.81 -0.12
CA VAL A 595 24.65 9.75 -1.04
C VAL A 595 24.80 8.32 -1.56
N ALA A 596 24.53 8.09 -2.85
CA ALA A 596 24.65 6.78 -3.47
C ALA A 596 25.97 6.64 -4.21
N HIS A 597 26.81 5.70 -3.79
CA HIS A 597 28.16 5.55 -4.32
C HIS A 597 28.68 4.10 -4.19
N ARG A 598 29.85 3.85 -4.76
CA ARG A 598 30.62 2.62 -4.60
C ARG A 598 32.10 2.89 -4.80
N GLU A 599 32.95 2.08 -4.16
CA GLU A 599 34.39 2.11 -4.37
C GLU A 599 34.94 0.71 -4.65
N THR A 600 36.01 0.69 -5.45
CA THR A 600 36.71 -0.54 -5.85
C THR A 600 38.23 -0.36 -5.77
N GLY A 601 38.94 -1.46 -5.56
CA GLY A 601 40.41 -1.45 -5.42
C GLY A 601 40.90 -0.71 -4.17
N ASP A 602 41.95 0.09 -4.34
CA ASP A 602 42.59 0.83 -3.23
C ASP A 602 41.90 2.17 -2.89
N ALA A 603 40.71 2.43 -3.44
CA ALA A 603 39.92 3.61 -3.06
C ALA A 603 39.56 3.56 -1.56
N ALA A 604 39.66 4.71 -0.90
CA ALA A 604 39.29 4.92 0.50
C ALA A 604 37.81 5.29 0.60
N ALA A 605 37.26 5.20 1.82
CA ALA A 605 35.95 5.74 2.13
C ALA A 605 35.88 7.24 1.73
N PRO A 606 34.91 7.64 0.89
CA PRO A 606 34.73 9.01 0.45
C PRO A 606 34.23 9.91 1.58
N ARG A 607 34.20 11.20 1.30
CA ARG A 607 33.84 12.24 2.25
C ARG A 607 32.94 13.27 1.60
N ILE A 608 32.12 13.94 2.42
CA ILE A 608 31.26 15.01 1.96
C ILE A 608 31.45 16.29 2.78
N ASP A 609 31.50 17.42 2.06
CA ASP A 609 31.48 18.77 2.61
C ASP A 609 30.17 19.44 2.18
N VAL A 610 29.53 20.19 3.09
CA VAL A 610 28.25 20.87 2.86
C VAL A 610 28.37 22.33 3.26
N THR A 611 28.03 23.24 2.34
CA THR A 611 28.09 24.68 2.57
C THR A 611 26.72 25.32 2.38
N PRO A 612 26.12 25.91 3.43
CA PRO A 612 24.87 26.68 3.32
C PRO A 612 25.13 28.08 2.70
N ALA A 613 24.21 28.60 1.88
CA ALA A 613 24.43 29.88 1.19
C ALA A 613 24.31 31.13 2.11
N GLY A 614 23.59 31.00 3.24
CA GLY A 614 23.25 32.11 4.14
C GLY A 614 24.24 32.38 5.28
N GLY A 615 25.43 31.77 5.28
CA GLY A 615 26.47 32.02 6.30
C GLY A 615 26.31 31.23 7.60
N GLY A 616 25.73 30.02 7.55
CA GLY A 616 25.78 29.05 8.66
C GLY A 616 27.11 28.29 8.73
N ASP A 617 27.32 27.55 9.82
CA ASP A 617 28.49 26.66 9.96
C ASP A 617 28.49 25.61 8.83
N SER A 618 29.60 25.49 8.11
CA SER A 618 29.76 24.46 7.08
C SER A 618 30.02 23.09 7.72
N CYS A 619 29.36 22.04 7.21
CA CYS A 619 29.78 20.69 7.54
C CYS A 619 31.02 20.37 6.71
N THR A 620 32.13 20.02 7.33
CA THR A 620 33.31 19.56 6.58
C THR A 620 33.76 18.18 7.04
N ASN A 621 34.26 17.39 6.11
CA ASN A 621 34.92 16.11 6.32
C ASN A 621 33.99 15.04 6.92
N LEU A 622 32.71 15.05 6.52
CA LEU A 622 31.73 14.06 6.97
C LEU A 622 32.07 12.70 6.32
N PRO A 623 32.35 11.64 7.12
CA PRO A 623 32.77 10.35 6.59
C PRO A 623 31.60 9.58 5.99
N LEU A 624 31.82 8.91 4.85
CA LEU A 624 30.88 7.94 4.28
C LEU A 624 31.36 6.50 4.56
N THR A 625 30.44 5.54 4.49
CA THR A 625 30.78 4.12 4.63
C THR A 625 31.32 3.59 3.30
N ALA A 626 32.46 2.89 3.31
CA ALA A 626 32.96 2.24 2.09
C ALA A 626 32.05 1.08 1.64
N ARG A 627 31.73 1.01 0.35
CA ARG A 627 30.78 0.08 -0.27
C ARG A 627 31.36 -0.62 -1.49
N PRO A 628 31.44 -1.98 -1.48
CA PRO A 628 31.94 -2.75 -2.62
C PRO A 628 30.92 -2.89 -3.78
N GLY A 629 29.68 -2.47 -3.58
CA GLY A 629 28.61 -2.41 -4.58
C GLY A 629 27.82 -1.12 -4.43
N LEU A 630 27.01 -0.76 -5.43
CA LEU A 630 26.26 0.49 -5.39
C LEU A 630 25.25 0.49 -4.24
N GLY A 631 25.31 1.49 -3.36
CA GLY A 631 24.40 1.66 -2.24
C GLY A 631 24.50 3.05 -1.63
N ASP A 632 23.58 3.39 -0.72
CA ASP A 632 23.49 4.73 -0.16
C ASP A 632 23.91 4.86 1.31
N ASP A 633 24.59 5.97 1.60
CA ASP A 633 24.81 6.51 2.93
C ASP A 633 23.81 7.63 3.23
N ARG A 634 23.43 7.78 4.51
CA ARG A 634 22.57 8.86 5.00
C ARG A 634 23.32 9.69 6.01
N VAL A 635 23.39 10.99 5.76
CA VAL A 635 24.18 11.95 6.52
C VAL A 635 23.26 13.02 7.11
N ASP A 636 23.13 13.05 8.43
CA ASP A 636 22.28 14.01 9.14
C ASP A 636 22.94 15.40 9.20
N LEU A 637 22.30 16.38 8.57
CA LEU A 637 22.74 17.77 8.48
C LEU A 637 22.32 18.63 9.68
N LYS A 638 21.31 18.21 10.45
CA LYS A 638 20.93 18.93 11.67
C LYS A 638 22.05 18.95 12.70
N ALA A 639 22.83 17.86 12.75
CA ALA A 639 24.02 17.76 13.59
C ALA A 639 25.08 18.85 13.29
N CYS A 640 25.01 19.49 12.12
CA CYS A 640 25.87 20.62 11.73
C CYS A 640 25.22 22.00 11.89
N GLY A 641 24.03 22.14 12.48
CA GLY A 641 23.37 23.44 12.66
C GLY A 641 22.53 23.93 11.48
N ILE A 642 22.17 23.05 10.53
CA ILE A 642 21.15 23.33 9.51
C ILE A 642 19.77 23.08 10.13
N THR A 643 19.12 24.14 10.61
CA THR A 643 17.83 24.08 11.32
C THR A 643 16.76 25.01 10.73
N ASP A 644 17.15 25.93 9.84
CA ASP A 644 16.28 26.92 9.22
C ASP A 644 16.18 26.73 7.69
N ALA A 645 14.96 26.87 7.15
CA ALA A 645 14.66 26.78 5.73
C ALA A 645 15.52 27.70 4.85
N ALA A 646 15.88 28.89 5.32
CA ALA A 646 16.73 29.84 4.59
C ALA A 646 18.14 29.30 4.35
N GLN A 647 18.66 28.43 5.23
CA GLN A 647 20.01 27.84 5.08
C GLN A 647 20.08 26.83 3.92
N LEU A 648 18.94 26.30 3.46
CA LEU A 648 18.87 25.34 2.35
C LEU A 648 18.92 26.02 0.99
N THR A 649 18.49 27.29 0.90
CA THR A 649 18.46 28.00 -0.38
C THR A 649 19.87 28.27 -0.85
N GLY A 650 20.28 27.67 -1.98
CA GLY A 650 21.64 27.83 -2.53
C GLY A 650 22.70 26.94 -1.85
N LEU A 651 22.29 25.95 -1.05
CA LEU A 651 23.17 24.95 -0.46
C LEU A 651 23.99 24.22 -1.54
N THR A 652 25.27 23.97 -1.24
CA THR A 652 26.15 23.15 -2.07
C THR A 652 26.70 21.96 -1.29
N ALA A 653 26.90 20.84 -2.00
CA ALA A 653 27.49 19.63 -1.45
C ALA A 653 28.66 19.19 -2.33
N THR A 654 29.83 19.01 -1.72
CA THR A 654 31.06 18.56 -2.39
C THR A 654 31.40 17.14 -1.94
N TYR A 655 31.36 16.19 -2.88
CA TYR A 655 31.77 14.82 -2.67
C TYR A 655 33.23 14.65 -3.08
N THR A 656 34.04 14.02 -2.22
CA THR A 656 35.47 13.82 -2.42
C THR A 656 35.84 12.35 -2.25
N ALA A 657 36.47 11.78 -3.27
CA ALA A 657 37.03 10.44 -3.30
C ALA A 657 38.57 10.48 -3.27
N GLY A 658 39.21 9.44 -2.74
CA GLY A 658 40.68 9.37 -2.72
C GLY A 658 41.24 7.98 -2.43
N LEU A 659 42.56 7.80 -2.62
CA LEU A 659 43.25 6.53 -2.34
C LEU A 659 43.48 6.32 -0.84
N LYS A 660 43.45 5.05 -0.42
CA LYS A 660 43.93 4.63 0.90
C LYS A 660 45.42 4.96 1.06
N PRO A 661 45.91 5.23 2.29
CA PRO A 661 47.34 5.39 2.53
C PRO A 661 48.13 4.16 2.02
N GLY A 662 49.08 4.39 1.11
CA GLY A 662 49.88 3.33 0.47
C GLY A 662 49.21 2.61 -0.71
N GLY A 663 47.99 3.01 -1.09
CA GLY A 663 47.28 2.50 -2.26
C GLY A 663 47.91 2.92 -3.59
N SER A 664 47.75 2.07 -4.60
CA SER A 664 48.37 2.24 -5.92
C SER A 664 47.37 2.61 -7.02
N ALA A 665 46.19 1.98 -7.01
CA ALA A 665 45.10 2.26 -7.94
C ALA A 665 43.73 1.84 -7.37
N GLY A 666 42.70 2.63 -7.63
CA GLY A 666 41.31 2.35 -7.26
C GLY A 666 40.35 3.11 -8.16
N ALA A 667 39.06 2.84 -8.03
CA ALA A 667 38.02 3.60 -8.74
C ALA A 667 36.84 3.88 -7.82
N ASP A 668 36.23 5.04 -8.03
CA ASP A 668 35.07 5.54 -7.31
C ASP A 668 33.93 5.79 -8.31
N SER A 669 32.69 5.50 -7.93
CA SER A 669 31.52 5.83 -8.74
C SER A 669 30.46 6.47 -7.86
N LEU A 670 30.12 7.72 -8.17
CA LEU A 670 29.01 8.43 -7.56
C LEU A 670 27.79 8.29 -8.47
N ASP A 671 26.71 7.70 -7.96
CA ASP A 671 25.40 7.64 -8.64
C ASP A 671 24.71 8.99 -8.45
N GLY A 672 24.56 9.46 -7.21
CA GLY A 672 24.14 10.83 -6.94
C GLY A 672 23.99 11.19 -5.47
N ILE A 673 23.58 12.44 -5.22
CA ILE A 673 23.38 13.00 -3.88
C ILE A 673 22.03 13.69 -3.81
N TRP A 674 21.14 13.29 -2.91
CA TRP A 674 19.82 13.92 -2.70
C TRP A 674 19.70 14.47 -1.27
N LEU A 675 18.89 15.52 -1.09
CA LEU A 675 18.58 16.11 0.22
C LEU A 675 17.15 15.77 0.65
N GLU A 676 16.98 15.02 1.73
CA GLU A 676 15.70 14.60 2.31
C GLU A 676 15.36 15.50 3.52
N ILE A 677 14.25 16.26 3.46
CA ILE A 677 13.86 17.21 4.53
C ILE A 677 12.46 16.89 5.08
N VAL A 678 12.33 16.79 6.40
CA VAL A 678 11.04 16.93 7.09
C VAL A 678 11.00 18.31 7.75
N HIS A 679 9.91 19.04 7.59
CA HIS A 679 9.73 20.36 8.17
C HIS A 679 8.27 20.56 8.60
N ASP A 680 8.08 21.46 9.56
CA ASP A 680 6.79 22.02 9.90
C ASP A 680 6.59 23.35 9.16
N PRO A 681 5.37 23.62 8.65
CA PRO A 681 5.05 24.91 8.05
C PRO A 681 5.16 26.03 9.11
N PRO A 682 5.23 27.29 8.68
CA PRO A 682 5.26 28.41 9.61
C PRO A 682 4.06 28.34 10.57
N PRO A 683 4.25 28.58 11.88
CA PRO A 683 3.16 28.48 12.85
C PRO A 683 2.02 29.45 12.50
N PRO A 684 0.74 29.07 12.76
CA PRO A 684 -0.40 29.94 12.56
C PRO A 684 -0.21 31.28 13.28
N ARG A 685 -0.56 32.37 12.59
CA ARG A 685 -0.33 33.73 13.10
C ARG A 685 -1.51 34.18 13.96
N PRO A 686 -1.33 34.42 15.26
CA PRO A 686 -2.38 35.02 16.09
C PRO A 686 -2.65 36.47 15.66
N ALA A 687 -3.80 37.00 16.09
CA ALA A 687 -4.04 38.43 16.02
C ALA A 687 -3.02 39.16 16.91
N THR A 688 -2.61 40.36 16.54
CA THR A 688 -1.75 41.21 17.40
C THR A 688 -2.53 42.37 18.02
N SER A 689 -3.82 42.48 17.70
CA SER A 689 -4.73 43.41 18.35
C SER A 689 -6.17 42.90 18.30
N ALA A 690 -6.88 43.02 19.40
CA ALA A 690 -8.32 42.79 19.49
C ALA A 690 -9.07 44.05 19.99
N LYS A 691 -10.15 44.44 19.31
CA LYS A 691 -10.98 45.59 19.69
C LYS A 691 -12.45 45.20 19.76
N SER A 692 -13.03 45.33 20.95
CA SER A 692 -14.47 45.18 21.16
C SER A 692 -14.95 45.97 22.38
N THR A 693 -16.20 46.40 22.35
CA THR A 693 -16.94 46.90 23.52
C THR A 693 -18.01 45.92 24.01
N THR A 694 -18.21 44.80 23.31
CA THR A 694 -19.27 43.80 23.59
C THR A 694 -18.70 42.45 24.03
N PHE A 695 -17.48 42.12 23.58
CA PHE A 695 -16.66 41.03 24.09
C PHE A 695 -15.66 41.56 25.12
N VAL A 696 -15.66 40.98 26.32
CA VAL A 696 -14.80 41.44 27.43
C VAL A 696 -14.19 40.25 28.19
N PRO A 697 -12.87 40.26 28.45
CA PRO A 697 -11.85 41.16 27.90
C PRO A 697 -11.55 40.83 26.42
N ALA A 698 -11.55 41.85 25.54
CA ALA A 698 -11.29 41.63 24.11
C ALA A 698 -9.91 41.02 23.82
N ALA A 699 -8.88 41.38 24.62
CA ALA A 699 -7.51 40.89 24.45
C ALA A 699 -7.36 39.37 24.65
N ASN A 700 -8.33 38.73 25.32
CA ASN A 700 -8.32 37.27 25.46
C ASN A 700 -8.53 36.57 24.11
N ALA A 701 -9.08 37.25 23.09
CA ALA A 701 -9.30 36.69 21.76
C ALA A 701 -8.07 36.76 20.82
N GLU A 702 -6.90 37.19 21.31
CA GLU A 702 -5.72 37.40 20.45
C GLU A 702 -5.05 36.09 20.02
N ALA A 703 -5.17 35.01 20.79
CA ALA A 703 -4.57 33.70 20.51
C ALA A 703 -5.53 32.55 20.83
N ILE A 704 -5.44 31.45 20.08
CA ILE A 704 -6.13 30.20 20.43
C ILE A 704 -5.23 29.45 21.40
N ASP A 705 -5.53 29.51 22.70
CA ASP A 705 -4.73 28.90 23.76
C ASP A 705 -5.54 27.98 24.70
N GLY A 706 -6.88 28.01 24.59
CA GLY A 706 -7.80 27.24 25.42
C GLY A 706 -7.80 27.62 26.90
N ALA A 707 -7.05 28.65 27.29
CA ALA A 707 -6.87 29.07 28.68
C ALA A 707 -7.74 30.29 29.03
N ASN A 708 -7.93 31.24 28.10
CA ASN A 708 -8.73 32.44 28.33
C ASN A 708 -9.59 32.79 27.12
N THR A 709 -10.89 33.01 27.32
CA THR A 709 -11.80 33.44 26.25
C THR A 709 -12.30 34.87 26.44
N ALA A 710 -12.64 35.54 25.34
CA ALA A 710 -13.39 36.77 25.33
C ALA A 710 -14.89 36.46 25.36
N HIS A 711 -15.62 37.03 26.31
CA HIS A 711 -17.02 36.68 26.56
C HIS A 711 -17.98 37.76 26.10
N ALA A 712 -19.08 37.37 25.46
CA ALA A 712 -20.23 38.22 25.18
C ALA A 712 -21.53 37.64 25.77
N THR A 713 -22.40 38.52 26.27
CA THR A 713 -23.77 38.17 26.66
C THR A 713 -24.75 38.84 25.70
N LEU A 714 -25.65 38.05 25.13
CA LEU A 714 -26.63 38.48 24.14
C LEU A 714 -28.02 38.49 24.75
N ASP A 715 -28.81 39.51 24.44
CA ASP A 715 -30.20 39.62 24.86
C ASP A 715 -31.08 40.28 23.80
N SER A 716 -32.35 39.87 23.73
CA SER A 716 -33.26 40.31 22.66
C SER A 716 -33.66 41.79 22.72
N VAL A 717 -33.31 42.53 23.77
CA VAL A 717 -33.78 43.90 24.04
C VAL A 717 -32.65 44.94 23.93
N THR A 718 -31.49 44.69 24.55
CA THR A 718 -30.40 45.66 24.67
C THR A 718 -29.16 45.33 23.84
N ALA A 719 -28.85 44.06 23.62
CA ALA A 719 -27.67 43.63 22.84
C ALA A 719 -27.96 42.32 22.07
N PRO A 720 -28.71 42.36 20.96
CA PRO A 720 -29.04 41.16 20.18
C PRO A 720 -27.87 40.62 19.36
N ALA A 721 -26.78 41.37 19.25
CA ALA A 721 -25.54 40.95 18.59
C ALA A 721 -24.32 41.54 19.30
N ALA A 722 -23.19 40.84 19.23
CA ALA A 722 -21.88 41.25 19.73
C ALA A 722 -20.85 41.11 18.60
N THR A 723 -19.86 42.00 18.58
CA THR A 723 -18.81 42.02 17.55
C THR A 723 -17.43 42.26 18.15
N ILE A 724 -16.41 41.64 17.56
CA ILE A 724 -15.00 41.87 17.90
C ILE A 724 -14.15 41.93 16.63
N ASP A 725 -13.33 42.98 16.51
CA ASP A 725 -12.42 43.18 15.39
C ASP A 725 -11.01 42.73 15.78
N LEU A 726 -10.48 41.79 15.01
CA LEU A 726 -9.15 41.20 15.19
C LEU A 726 -8.26 41.62 14.02
N GLY A 727 -7.10 42.21 14.33
CA GLY A 727 -6.19 42.80 13.35
C GLY A 727 -4.73 42.43 13.56
N GLY A 728 -3.89 42.89 12.65
CA GLY A 728 -2.44 42.62 12.68
C GLY A 728 -2.02 41.37 11.90
N TYR A 729 -2.86 40.94 10.96
CA TYR A 729 -2.56 39.89 9.99
C TYR A 729 -1.75 40.39 8.78
N ASP A 730 -0.99 41.49 8.95
CA ASP A 730 -0.30 42.20 7.86
C ASP A 730 0.60 41.28 7.02
N THR A 731 0.93 41.73 5.81
CA THR A 731 1.68 40.96 4.82
C THR A 731 2.92 40.30 5.43
N PRO A 732 3.06 38.97 5.29
CA PRO A 732 4.33 38.32 5.61
C PRO A 732 5.44 38.93 4.74
N ALA A 733 6.67 38.96 5.26
CA ALA A 733 7.84 39.41 4.50
C ALA A 733 8.14 38.40 3.38
N VAL A 734 7.43 38.51 2.26
CA VAL A 734 7.52 37.60 1.12
C VAL A 734 8.10 38.29 -0.09
N ALA A 735 8.80 37.54 -0.93
CA ALA A 735 9.35 38.07 -2.17
C ALA A 735 8.20 38.53 -3.10
N PRO A 736 8.34 39.69 -3.77
CA PRO A 736 7.37 40.16 -4.77
C PRO A 736 7.14 39.08 -5.84
N GLY A 737 5.90 38.85 -6.25
CA GLY A 737 5.56 37.81 -7.23
C GLY A 737 5.23 36.44 -6.63
N SER A 738 5.23 36.29 -5.30
CA SER A 738 4.80 35.05 -4.61
C SER A 738 3.32 34.72 -4.90
N VAL A 739 2.98 33.43 -4.82
CA VAL A 739 1.60 32.91 -4.92
C VAL A 739 1.18 32.36 -3.58
N LEU A 740 -0.03 32.72 -3.14
CA LEU A 740 -0.67 32.19 -1.95
C LEU A 740 -1.38 30.88 -2.30
N ASP A 741 -0.93 29.77 -1.72
CA ASP A 741 -1.52 28.43 -1.91
C ASP A 741 -2.62 28.13 -0.90
N LYS A 742 -2.46 28.60 0.34
CA LYS A 742 -3.47 28.47 1.40
C LYS A 742 -3.49 29.71 2.29
N ALA A 743 -4.68 30.03 2.76
CA ALA A 743 -4.92 30.97 3.84
C ALA A 743 -6.06 30.42 4.68
N LEU A 744 -5.73 29.71 5.76
CA LEU A 744 -6.72 29.09 6.64
C LEU A 744 -6.92 29.99 7.85
N LEU A 745 -8.16 30.42 8.03
CA LEU A 745 -8.59 31.16 9.21
C LEU A 745 -9.18 30.17 10.20
N HIS A 746 -8.50 29.95 11.32
CA HIS A 746 -8.99 29.14 12.42
C HIS A 746 -9.68 30.05 13.45
N VAL A 747 -10.91 29.71 13.82
CA VAL A 747 -11.74 30.48 14.75
C VAL A 747 -12.22 29.55 15.85
N ALA A 748 -11.67 29.69 17.06
CA ALA A 748 -12.05 28.86 18.20
C ALA A 748 -13.11 29.56 19.05
N HIS A 749 -14.31 28.99 19.14
CA HIS A 749 -15.42 29.59 19.88
C HIS A 749 -16.35 28.56 20.51
N ARG A 750 -17.29 29.07 21.31
CA ARG A 750 -18.31 28.30 22.02
C ARG A 750 -19.61 29.11 22.14
N ASP A 751 -20.71 28.46 21.79
CA ASP A 751 -22.02 29.06 21.55
C ASP A 751 -23.06 28.49 22.53
N GLU A 752 -23.27 29.17 23.66
CA GLU A 752 -24.09 28.65 24.74
C GLU A 752 -25.51 29.22 24.73
N PRO A 753 -26.55 28.37 24.77
CA PRO A 753 -27.92 28.83 24.96
C PRO A 753 -28.10 29.43 26.36
N GLY A 754 -28.94 30.45 26.47
CA GLY A 754 -29.27 31.05 27.77
C GLY A 754 -30.02 30.09 28.71
N ALA A 755 -30.02 30.40 30.00
CA ALA A 755 -30.62 29.57 31.05
C ALA A 755 -32.12 29.24 30.87
N ALA A 756 -32.84 29.99 30.03
CA ALA A 756 -34.25 29.76 29.73
C ALA A 756 -34.50 28.68 28.64
N GLY A 757 -33.45 28.17 27.98
CA GLY A 757 -33.53 27.27 26.83
C GLY A 757 -33.92 27.99 25.53
N GLY A 758 -33.37 27.53 24.40
CA GLY A 758 -33.56 28.11 23.08
C GLY A 758 -32.40 27.73 22.14
N PRO A 759 -32.47 28.05 20.83
CA PRO A 759 -31.34 27.87 19.94
C PRO A 759 -30.11 28.68 20.40
N PRO A 760 -28.88 28.12 20.28
CA PRO A 760 -27.63 28.82 20.54
C PRO A 760 -27.46 30.04 19.61
N PRO A 761 -26.53 30.97 19.91
CA PRO A 761 -26.24 32.08 19.02
C PRO A 761 -25.71 31.59 17.67
N THR A 762 -26.00 32.35 16.61
CA THR A 762 -25.42 32.14 15.28
C THR A 762 -24.22 33.06 15.12
N VAL A 763 -23.10 32.50 14.68
CA VAL A 763 -21.83 33.22 14.57
C VAL A 763 -21.36 33.31 13.13
N ALA A 764 -20.67 34.40 12.80
CA ALA A 764 -20.15 34.66 11.47
C ALA A 764 -18.89 35.52 11.49
N VAL A 765 -18.08 35.40 10.44
CA VAL A 765 -16.88 36.22 10.21
C VAL A 765 -17.02 37.05 8.95
N THR A 766 -16.57 38.31 9.00
CA THR A 766 -16.47 39.20 7.84
C THR A 766 -15.05 39.73 7.73
N LEU A 767 -14.49 39.74 6.53
CA LEU A 767 -13.12 40.20 6.26
C LEU A 767 -13.13 41.59 5.63
N THR A 768 -12.24 42.46 6.08
CA THR A 768 -12.05 43.78 5.47
C THR A 768 -10.56 44.07 5.24
N GLY A 769 -10.26 44.75 4.14
CA GLY A 769 -8.89 45.08 3.75
C GLY A 769 -8.83 45.74 2.37
N PRO A 770 -7.83 46.60 2.09
CA PRO A 770 -7.71 47.35 0.84
C PRO A 770 -7.47 46.48 -0.40
N GLY A 771 -6.87 45.29 -0.24
CA GLY A 771 -6.51 44.38 -1.33
C GLY A 771 -7.44 43.18 -1.51
N LEU A 772 -8.51 43.07 -0.71
CA LEU A 772 -9.36 41.88 -0.70
C LEU A 772 -10.31 41.82 -1.92
N PRO A 773 -10.47 40.64 -2.54
CA PRO A 773 -11.55 40.40 -3.50
C PRO A 773 -12.93 40.70 -2.90
N ARG A 774 -13.88 41.18 -3.70
CA ARG A 774 -15.25 41.48 -3.24
C ARG A 774 -15.95 40.27 -2.61
N SER A 775 -15.68 39.08 -3.15
CA SER A 775 -16.13 37.80 -2.59
C SER A 775 -15.68 37.61 -1.14
N CYS A 776 -14.50 38.10 -0.74
CA CYS A 776 -13.97 37.94 0.62
C CYS A 776 -14.65 38.83 1.64
N THR A 777 -15.31 39.90 1.19
CA THR A 777 -15.99 40.86 2.08
C THR A 777 -17.40 40.42 2.48
N THR A 778 -17.87 39.27 1.98
CA THR A 778 -19.17 38.71 2.34
C THR A 778 -19.07 37.91 3.64
N SER A 779 -20.01 38.13 4.56
CA SER A 779 -20.10 37.41 5.84
C SER A 779 -20.17 35.89 5.62
N GLN A 780 -19.34 35.14 6.35
CA GLN A 780 -19.27 33.69 6.34
C GLN A 780 -19.80 33.15 7.66
N ASN A 781 -20.84 32.32 7.62
CA ASN A 781 -21.38 31.70 8.83
C ASN A 781 -20.48 30.55 9.28
N LEU A 782 -20.30 30.41 10.58
CA LEU A 782 -19.55 29.31 11.19
C LEU A 782 -20.50 28.22 11.70
N ALA A 783 -19.95 27.04 11.99
CA ALA A 783 -20.70 26.00 12.68
C ALA A 783 -21.06 26.46 14.09
N THR A 784 -21.99 25.74 14.71
CA THR A 784 -22.43 26.04 16.08
C THR A 784 -21.87 25.01 17.04
N HIS A 785 -21.17 25.46 18.08
CA HIS A 785 -20.48 24.61 19.04
C HIS A 785 -21.05 24.76 20.44
N GLN A 786 -21.73 23.72 20.93
CA GLN A 786 -22.33 23.69 22.27
C GLN A 786 -21.44 22.87 23.22
N ASP A 787 -21.44 23.25 24.50
CA ASP A 787 -20.83 22.53 25.63
C ASP A 787 -19.29 22.50 25.66
N ALA A 788 -18.60 22.73 24.54
CA ALA A 788 -17.14 22.76 24.44
C ALA A 788 -16.65 23.90 23.54
N LEU A 789 -15.39 24.31 23.76
CA LEU A 789 -14.65 25.10 22.78
C LEU A 789 -14.29 24.18 21.62
N ASP A 790 -14.63 24.60 20.41
CA ASP A 790 -14.23 23.92 19.17
C ASP A 790 -13.79 24.96 18.14
N THR A 791 -13.12 24.51 17.08
CA THR A 791 -12.46 25.40 16.10
C THR A 791 -13.03 25.21 14.70
N ASP A 792 -13.62 26.26 14.16
CA ASP A 792 -13.94 26.34 12.73
C ASP A 792 -12.70 26.69 11.92
N THR A 793 -12.62 26.14 10.71
CA THR A 793 -11.56 26.47 9.75
C THR A 793 -12.18 26.96 8.44
N LEU A 794 -11.82 28.16 8.03
CA LEU A 794 -12.25 28.76 6.76
C LEU A 794 -11.07 28.91 5.81
N ASP A 795 -11.14 28.26 4.64
CA ASP A 795 -10.16 28.41 3.57
C ASP A 795 -10.47 29.65 2.73
N LEU A 796 -9.70 30.72 2.92
CA LEU A 796 -9.91 32.00 2.26
C LEU A 796 -9.51 31.97 0.78
N VAL A 797 -8.61 31.07 0.38
CA VAL A 797 -8.25 30.87 -1.04
C VAL A 797 -9.44 30.27 -1.77
N ALA A 798 -10.01 29.18 -1.25
CA ALA A 798 -11.14 28.50 -1.85
C ALA A 798 -12.44 29.31 -1.77
N THR A 799 -12.71 29.94 -0.62
CA THR A 799 -13.99 30.63 -0.37
C THR A 799 -14.10 31.92 -1.15
N CYS A 800 -12.99 32.65 -1.33
CA CYS A 800 -13.07 34.00 -1.85
C CYS A 800 -11.98 34.44 -2.83
N GLY A 801 -11.07 33.54 -3.23
CA GLY A 801 -10.16 33.73 -4.36
C GLY A 801 -8.91 34.55 -4.04
N LEU A 802 -8.43 34.50 -2.80
CA LEU A 802 -7.12 35.05 -2.43
C LEU A 802 -6.00 34.27 -3.11
N THR A 803 -5.11 34.94 -3.83
CA THR A 803 -4.02 34.30 -4.59
C THR A 803 -2.68 35.01 -4.45
N ASP A 804 -2.66 36.22 -3.89
CA ASP A 804 -1.45 37.01 -3.68
C ASP A 804 -1.35 37.44 -2.20
N PRO A 805 -0.21 37.17 -1.52
CA PRO A 805 0.01 37.60 -0.15
C PRO A 805 -0.20 39.11 0.07
N ALA A 806 0.06 39.96 -0.94
CA ALA A 806 -0.15 41.40 -0.87
C ALA A 806 -1.60 41.78 -0.53
N GLN A 807 -2.57 40.91 -0.84
CA GLN A 807 -3.99 41.11 -0.55
C GLN A 807 -4.32 41.07 0.95
N LEU A 808 -3.42 40.53 1.79
CA LEU A 808 -3.55 40.47 3.25
C LEU A 808 -3.14 41.77 3.95
N THR A 809 -2.55 42.74 3.22
CA THR A 809 -2.10 44.01 3.80
C THR A 809 -3.28 44.72 4.48
N GLY A 810 -3.17 45.00 5.79
CA GLY A 810 -4.24 45.66 6.55
C GLY A 810 -5.50 44.82 6.73
N LEU A 811 -5.40 43.48 6.66
CA LEU A 811 -6.51 42.56 6.90
C LEU A 811 -7.04 42.69 8.34
N VAL A 812 -8.36 42.84 8.45
CA VAL A 812 -9.12 42.80 9.70
C VAL A 812 -10.21 41.73 9.58
N VAL A 813 -10.30 40.90 10.62
CA VAL A 813 -11.33 39.87 10.79
C VAL A 813 -12.34 40.35 11.82
N THR A 814 -13.59 40.54 11.41
CA THR A 814 -14.68 40.88 12.31
C THR A 814 -15.47 39.62 12.63
N TYR A 815 -15.43 39.17 13.88
CA TYR A 815 -16.27 38.08 14.39
C TYR A 815 -17.56 38.66 14.97
N THR A 816 -18.70 38.09 14.60
CA THR A 816 -20.04 38.54 14.99
C THR A 816 -20.85 37.38 15.55
N ALA A 817 -21.30 37.50 16.80
CA ALA A 817 -22.26 36.60 17.42
C ALA A 817 -23.64 37.25 17.46
N THR A 818 -24.65 36.57 16.95
CA THR A 818 -26.04 37.07 16.88
C THR A 818 -26.98 36.12 17.63
N LEU A 819 -27.91 36.67 18.40
CA LEU A 819 -28.86 35.88 19.18
C LEU A 819 -29.67 34.94 18.29
N GLY A 820 -29.73 33.65 18.66
CA GLY A 820 -30.48 32.64 17.92
C GLY A 820 -31.97 32.97 17.80
N THR A 821 -32.57 32.68 16.65
CA THR A 821 -33.98 33.00 16.39
C THR A 821 -34.91 32.30 17.38
N GLY A 822 -35.67 33.08 18.16
CA GLY A 822 -36.57 32.56 19.21
C GLY A 822 -35.95 32.50 20.61
N SER A 823 -34.65 32.79 20.75
CA SER A 823 -33.97 32.91 22.04
C SER A 823 -34.16 34.31 22.65
N THR A 824 -34.16 34.38 23.98
CA THR A 824 -34.25 35.66 24.73
C THR A 824 -32.91 36.08 25.31
N THR A 825 -32.03 35.11 25.61
CA THR A 825 -30.67 35.30 26.08
C THR A 825 -29.76 34.19 25.55
N ALA A 826 -28.47 34.50 25.37
CA ALA A 826 -27.42 33.55 25.03
C ALA A 826 -26.07 34.09 25.48
N THR A 827 -25.05 33.23 25.55
CA THR A 827 -23.67 33.66 25.78
C THR A 827 -22.75 33.08 24.72
N ASP A 828 -21.74 33.85 24.36
CA ASP A 828 -20.77 33.50 23.34
C ASP A 828 -19.36 33.68 23.91
N GLN A 829 -18.46 32.75 23.60
CA GLN A 829 -17.07 32.80 24.01
C GLN A 829 -16.17 32.61 22.79
N LEU A 830 -15.29 33.57 22.54
CA LEU A 830 -14.26 33.48 21.51
C LEU A 830 -12.91 33.29 22.19
N ASP A 831 -12.25 32.17 21.94
CA ASP A 831 -10.88 31.90 22.41
C ASP A 831 -9.88 32.67 21.55
N GLY A 832 -10.01 32.59 20.23
CA GLY A 832 -9.21 33.44 19.35
C GLY A 832 -9.33 33.13 17.87
N VAL A 833 -8.59 33.90 17.07
CA VAL A 833 -8.52 33.71 15.62
C VAL A 833 -7.07 33.72 15.14
N THR A 834 -6.64 32.63 14.50
CA THR A 834 -5.30 32.52 13.90
C THR A 834 -5.37 32.38 12.39
N LEU A 835 -4.40 32.95 11.68
CA LEU A 835 -4.26 32.84 10.23
C LEU A 835 -3.04 31.98 9.88
N GLU A 836 -3.28 30.80 9.34
CA GLU A 836 -2.25 29.95 8.74
C GLU A 836 -2.07 30.33 7.27
N LEU A 837 -0.83 30.53 6.83
CA LEU A 837 -0.49 30.90 5.46
C LEU A 837 0.45 29.88 4.85
N ALA A 838 0.14 29.45 3.63
CA ALA A 838 1.06 28.73 2.77
C ALA A 838 1.23 29.50 1.47
N TYR A 839 2.47 29.80 1.10
CA TYR A 839 2.80 30.47 -0.16
C TYR A 839 4.04 29.87 -0.80
N ARG A 840 4.20 30.08 -2.10
CA ARG A 840 5.41 29.75 -2.86
C ARG A 840 6.10 31.02 -3.34
N SER A 841 7.37 31.12 -2.99
CA SER A 841 8.25 32.19 -3.45
C SER A 841 8.64 31.96 -4.91
N PRO A 842 8.79 33.03 -5.72
CA PRO A 842 9.26 32.92 -7.09
C PRO A 842 10.74 32.54 -7.14
N ILE A 843 11.10 31.85 -8.22
CA ILE A 843 12.48 31.71 -8.67
C ILE A 843 12.77 32.86 -9.62
N THR A 844 13.80 33.63 -9.28
CA THR A 844 14.25 34.77 -10.08
C THR A 844 15.20 34.31 -11.19
N VAL A 845 14.89 34.68 -12.42
CA VAL A 845 15.66 34.38 -13.62
C VAL A 845 16.18 35.67 -14.24
N ARG A 846 17.47 35.69 -14.54
CA ARG A 846 18.16 36.85 -15.11
C ARG A 846 18.44 36.69 -16.60
N PRO A 847 18.38 37.77 -17.39
CA PRO A 847 18.88 37.78 -18.76
C PRO A 847 20.41 37.65 -18.76
N THR A 848 20.96 36.80 -19.62
CA THR A 848 22.42 36.67 -19.79
C THR A 848 22.98 37.56 -20.90
N LYS A 849 22.10 38.21 -21.65
CA LYS A 849 22.46 39.06 -22.78
C LYS A 849 21.71 40.37 -22.71
N ALA A 850 22.46 41.47 -22.80
CA ALA A 850 21.94 42.82 -22.90
C ALA A 850 22.64 43.53 -24.07
N VAL A 851 21.87 44.14 -24.97
CA VAL A 851 22.40 44.81 -26.17
C VAL A 851 21.73 46.18 -26.32
N SER A 852 22.53 47.24 -26.38
CA SER A 852 22.09 48.60 -26.73
C SER A 852 23.03 49.21 -27.75
N THR A 853 22.50 49.93 -28.75
CA THR A 853 23.27 50.55 -29.83
C THR A 853 22.77 51.96 -30.11
N ALA A 854 23.70 52.90 -30.30
CA ALA A 854 23.36 54.29 -30.64
C ALA A 854 23.13 54.42 -32.15
N THR A 855 22.19 55.28 -32.54
CA THR A 855 21.94 55.66 -33.94
C THR A 855 21.88 57.19 -34.06
N PRO A 856 21.89 57.77 -35.28
CA PRO A 856 21.79 59.23 -35.44
C PRO A 856 20.52 59.86 -34.83
N THR A 857 19.49 59.04 -34.56
CA THR A 857 18.19 59.48 -34.04
C THR A 857 17.81 58.83 -32.70
N ALA A 858 18.68 58.00 -32.12
CA ALA A 858 18.42 57.33 -30.84
C ALA A 858 19.71 57.19 -30.01
N ALA A 859 19.62 57.46 -28.72
CA ALA A 859 20.71 57.30 -27.76
C ALA A 859 20.89 55.82 -27.40
N ALA A 860 22.05 55.48 -26.82
CA ALA A 860 22.33 54.15 -26.26
C ALA A 860 22.33 54.19 -24.74
N PHE A 861 21.95 53.07 -24.14
CA PHE A 861 22.23 52.75 -22.74
C PHE A 861 23.70 52.38 -22.59
N ARG A 862 24.41 53.06 -21.67
CA ARG A 862 25.83 52.80 -21.39
C ARG A 862 25.97 51.63 -20.42
N ASN A 863 26.97 50.77 -20.64
CA ASN A 863 27.21 49.54 -19.87
C ASN A 863 25.94 48.67 -19.80
N PRO A 864 25.43 48.17 -20.95
CA PRO A 864 24.17 47.43 -21.00
C PRO A 864 24.14 46.19 -20.11
N GLU A 865 25.29 45.59 -19.79
CA GLU A 865 25.45 44.49 -18.84
C GLU A 865 24.96 44.81 -17.42
N ASN A 866 24.98 46.07 -17.00
CA ASN A 866 24.44 46.49 -15.71
C ASN A 866 22.92 46.20 -15.62
N ALA A 867 22.19 46.26 -16.74
CA ALA A 867 20.75 46.00 -16.78
C ALA A 867 20.35 44.51 -16.59
N GLN A 868 21.30 43.61 -16.32
CA GLN A 868 21.06 42.16 -16.22
C GLN A 868 20.59 41.70 -14.84
N ALA A 869 20.72 42.52 -13.81
CA ALA A 869 20.33 42.19 -12.44
C ALA A 869 19.76 43.43 -11.74
N ILE A 870 18.82 43.24 -10.82
CA ILE A 870 18.37 44.34 -9.95
C ILE A 870 19.31 44.35 -8.75
N ASP A 871 20.36 45.17 -8.80
CA ASP A 871 21.42 45.19 -7.79
C ASP A 871 21.95 46.60 -7.46
N THR A 872 21.24 47.64 -7.89
CA THR A 872 21.59 49.08 -7.82
C THR A 872 22.66 49.53 -8.83
N GLY A 873 23.23 48.63 -9.63
CA GLY A 873 24.07 48.95 -10.77
C GLY A 873 23.24 49.33 -12.00
N SER A 874 23.11 50.63 -12.29
CA SER A 874 22.31 51.09 -13.43
C SER A 874 23.05 51.19 -14.77
N SER A 875 22.32 50.92 -15.86
CA SER A 875 22.61 51.26 -17.24
C SER A 875 21.90 52.57 -17.60
N THR A 876 22.62 53.62 -18.00
CA THR A 876 22.05 54.96 -18.16
C THR A 876 21.99 55.40 -19.63
N ALA A 877 20.87 55.96 -20.06
CA ALA A 877 20.70 56.68 -21.31
C ALA A 877 20.45 58.17 -21.07
N THR A 878 21.08 59.04 -21.88
CA THR A 878 20.81 60.48 -21.88
C THR A 878 20.02 60.83 -23.14
N LEU A 879 18.80 61.31 -22.94
CA LEU A 879 17.86 61.65 -24.01
C LEU A 879 17.93 63.15 -24.30
N ALA A 880 17.84 63.53 -25.57
CA ALA A 880 17.84 64.92 -26.01
C ALA A 880 16.99 65.08 -27.27
N THR A 881 16.64 66.31 -27.64
CA THR A 881 15.83 66.57 -28.86
C THR A 881 16.38 65.95 -30.15
N ALA A 882 17.71 65.82 -30.29
CA ALA A 882 18.36 65.18 -31.44
C ALA A 882 18.30 63.64 -31.41
N THR A 883 18.20 63.05 -30.22
CA THR A 883 18.10 61.61 -29.96
C THR A 883 17.04 61.37 -28.90
N PRO A 884 15.75 61.52 -29.25
CA PRO A 884 14.65 61.60 -28.28
C PRO A 884 14.25 60.25 -27.70
N SER A 885 14.91 59.15 -28.08
CA SER A 885 14.64 57.82 -27.54
C SER A 885 15.91 57.01 -27.35
N ALA A 886 15.84 55.99 -26.48
CA ALA A 886 16.86 54.98 -26.29
C ALA A 886 16.19 53.62 -26.10
N SER A 887 16.88 52.54 -26.50
CA SER A 887 16.41 51.18 -26.23
C SER A 887 17.53 50.20 -25.91
N ILE A 888 17.18 49.17 -25.16
CA ILE A 888 18.04 48.07 -24.78
C ILE A 888 17.26 46.76 -24.90
N GLN A 889 17.87 45.75 -25.50
CA GLN A 889 17.28 44.43 -25.68
C GLN A 889 17.94 43.44 -24.72
N LEU A 890 17.11 42.81 -23.89
CA LEU A 890 17.45 41.82 -22.88
C LEU A 890 16.91 40.47 -23.33
N GLY A 891 17.74 39.43 -23.26
CA GLY A 891 17.35 38.10 -23.71
C GLY A 891 18.28 37.01 -23.20
N ALA A 892 18.04 35.79 -23.67
CA ALA A 892 18.71 34.59 -23.17
C ALA A 892 18.59 34.52 -21.63
N PHE A 893 17.35 34.62 -21.13
CA PHE A 893 17.05 34.37 -19.73
C PHE A 893 17.61 33.00 -19.37
N ALA A 894 18.57 32.95 -18.44
CA ALA A 894 19.22 31.71 -18.01
C ALA A 894 18.26 30.90 -17.14
N MET A 895 17.20 30.38 -17.76
CA MET A 895 16.24 29.53 -17.09
C MET A 895 16.88 28.18 -16.83
N GLN A 896 16.84 27.79 -15.58
CA GLN A 896 17.02 26.40 -15.23
C GLN A 896 15.81 25.62 -15.80
N PRO A 897 15.99 24.39 -16.33
CA PRO A 897 14.88 23.61 -16.82
C PRO A 897 13.86 23.43 -15.70
N LEU A 898 12.64 23.92 -15.91
CA LEU A 898 11.54 23.59 -15.02
C LEU A 898 11.34 22.06 -15.08
N PRO A 899 11.00 21.39 -13.96
CA PRO A 899 10.66 19.98 -13.99
C PRO A 899 9.63 19.72 -15.10
N ALA A 900 9.85 18.70 -15.91
CA ALA A 900 8.94 18.38 -17.01
C ALA A 900 7.52 18.19 -16.45
N GLY A 901 6.58 19.03 -16.89
CA GLY A 901 5.21 19.04 -16.36
C GLY A 901 4.91 20.02 -15.25
N ALA A 902 5.87 20.87 -14.88
CA ALA A 902 5.61 21.99 -14.01
C ALA A 902 4.51 22.88 -14.61
N VAL A 903 3.52 23.20 -13.78
CA VAL A 903 2.49 24.18 -14.12
C VAL A 903 2.94 25.51 -13.59
N ILE A 904 3.05 26.50 -14.47
CA ILE A 904 3.41 27.86 -14.08
C ILE A 904 2.15 28.55 -13.54
N ASP A 905 2.20 28.91 -12.26
CA ASP A 905 1.07 29.58 -11.59
C ASP A 905 1.17 31.10 -11.69
N LYS A 906 2.39 31.64 -11.70
CA LYS A 906 2.63 33.07 -11.81
C LYS A 906 3.96 33.33 -12.50
N VAL A 907 3.95 34.29 -13.42
CA VAL A 907 5.16 34.83 -14.05
C VAL A 907 5.04 36.33 -14.04
N VAL A 908 5.99 37.01 -13.42
CA VAL A 908 6.06 38.46 -13.44
C VAL A 908 7.43 38.92 -13.91
N LEU A 909 7.46 39.98 -14.72
CA LEU A 909 8.68 40.73 -14.98
C LEU A 909 8.77 41.86 -13.97
N ARG A 910 9.89 41.94 -13.26
CA ARG A 910 10.24 43.07 -12.42
C ARG A 910 11.26 43.93 -13.12
N VAL A 911 11.02 45.23 -13.10
CA VAL A 911 11.91 46.21 -13.72
C VAL A 911 12.20 47.33 -12.76
N ALA A 912 13.47 47.54 -12.46
CA ALA A 912 13.94 48.64 -11.64
C ALA A 912 14.46 49.76 -12.54
N HIS A 913 13.84 50.94 -12.48
CA HIS A 913 14.25 52.09 -13.30
C HIS A 913 14.00 53.45 -12.62
N GLN A 914 14.59 54.50 -13.18
CA GLN A 914 14.43 55.90 -12.79
C GLN A 914 14.42 56.80 -14.03
N ASP A 915 13.49 57.75 -14.05
CA ASP A 915 13.09 58.58 -15.18
C ASP A 915 13.20 60.07 -14.79
N ASP A 916 14.40 60.66 -14.91
CA ASP A 916 14.66 62.03 -14.47
C ASP A 916 14.57 63.03 -15.63
N ASP A 917 13.76 64.08 -15.47
CA ASP A 917 13.89 65.26 -16.32
C ASP A 917 15.10 66.10 -15.88
N THR A 918 16.02 66.35 -16.81
CA THR A 918 17.24 67.12 -16.54
C THR A 918 17.24 68.48 -17.24
N THR A 919 16.10 68.86 -17.83
CA THR A 919 15.92 70.12 -18.53
C THR A 919 16.23 71.30 -17.58
N PRO A 920 17.11 72.24 -17.97
CA PRO A 920 17.33 73.45 -17.18
C PRO A 920 16.02 74.23 -17.03
N ALA A 921 15.61 74.51 -15.78
CA ALA A 921 14.29 75.04 -15.42
C ALA A 921 13.71 76.11 -16.39
N PRO A 922 12.62 75.81 -17.13
CA PRO A 922 11.87 76.78 -17.94
C PRO A 922 10.45 77.09 -17.38
N PRO A 923 9.73 78.09 -17.92
CA PRO A 923 8.45 78.58 -17.37
C PRO A 923 7.20 77.70 -17.64
N SER A 924 7.35 76.50 -18.20
CA SER A 924 6.25 75.58 -18.55
C SER A 924 6.41 74.22 -17.86
N PRO A 925 5.32 73.51 -17.50
CA PRO A 925 5.43 72.18 -16.90
C PRO A 925 6.03 71.20 -17.91
N THR A 926 7.22 70.70 -17.61
CA THR A 926 7.83 69.58 -18.33
C THR A 926 7.32 68.27 -17.73
N LYS A 927 7.44 67.17 -18.48
CA LYS A 927 7.12 65.82 -18.00
C LYS A 927 8.39 64.97 -18.02
N PRO A 928 8.63 64.09 -17.03
CA PRO A 928 9.72 63.12 -17.08
C PRO A 928 9.64 62.23 -18.33
N PRO A 929 10.75 61.58 -18.72
CA PRO A 929 10.74 60.62 -19.81
C PRO A 929 9.76 59.48 -19.52
N THR A 930 9.23 58.87 -20.59
CA THR A 930 8.31 57.73 -20.48
C THR A 930 9.02 56.46 -20.89
N ALA A 931 8.98 55.45 -20.03
CA ALA A 931 9.52 54.12 -20.27
C ALA A 931 8.43 53.08 -20.61
N ALA A 932 8.79 52.09 -21.42
CA ALA A 932 7.94 50.95 -21.76
C ALA A 932 8.77 49.68 -21.97
N LEU A 933 8.18 48.53 -21.61
CA LEU A 933 8.71 47.20 -21.90
C LEU A 933 7.97 46.58 -23.07
N THR A 934 8.68 46.01 -24.03
CA THR A 934 8.10 45.16 -25.07
C THR A 934 8.50 43.72 -24.82
N VAL A 935 7.51 42.86 -24.59
CA VAL A 935 7.73 41.42 -24.49
C VAL A 935 7.54 40.80 -25.87
N SER A 936 8.34 39.77 -26.19
CA SER A 936 8.26 39.08 -27.48
C SER A 936 8.72 37.62 -27.38
N GLY A 937 8.27 36.80 -28.33
CA GLY A 937 8.73 35.42 -28.50
C GLY A 937 7.93 34.38 -27.70
N THR A 938 6.89 34.81 -26.96
CA THR A 938 6.07 33.91 -26.14
C THR A 938 4.94 33.23 -26.95
N GLY A 939 4.51 33.83 -28.06
CA GLY A 939 3.36 33.36 -28.84
C GLY A 939 2.02 33.60 -28.15
N THR A 940 1.97 34.52 -27.19
CA THR A 940 0.77 34.85 -26.38
C THR A 940 0.34 36.30 -26.60
N ALA A 941 -0.73 36.74 -25.93
CA ALA A 941 -1.13 38.15 -25.95
C ALA A 941 -0.13 39.05 -25.22
N CYS A 942 0.86 38.48 -24.52
CA CYS A 942 1.94 39.23 -23.90
C CYS A 942 2.91 39.85 -24.89
N ASP A 943 2.94 39.40 -26.15
CA ASP A 943 3.88 39.87 -27.18
C ASP A 943 3.51 41.29 -27.68
N THR A 944 3.59 42.27 -26.75
CA THR A 944 3.16 43.66 -26.91
C THR A 944 3.98 44.59 -26.00
N ALA A 945 3.76 45.90 -26.14
CA ALA A 945 4.31 46.92 -25.25
C ALA A 945 3.47 47.09 -23.98
N HIS A 946 4.15 47.25 -22.85
CA HIS A 946 3.65 47.44 -21.50
C HIS A 946 4.23 48.77 -20.98
N ALA A 947 3.36 49.76 -20.73
CA ALA A 947 3.79 51.06 -20.23
C ALA A 947 4.23 50.95 -18.76
N LEU A 948 5.29 51.66 -18.39
CA LEU A 948 5.80 51.71 -17.02
C LEU A 948 5.39 53.01 -16.31
N THR A 949 5.33 52.95 -14.98
CA THR A 949 5.07 54.12 -14.15
C THR A 949 6.31 55.01 -14.12
N ALA A 950 6.15 56.32 -14.33
CA ALA A 950 7.29 57.23 -14.26
C ALA A 950 7.88 57.32 -12.83
N ARG A 951 9.20 57.18 -12.67
CA ARG A 951 9.93 57.18 -11.40
C ARG A 951 10.97 58.29 -11.32
N GLU A 952 10.61 59.44 -10.75
CA GLU A 952 11.51 60.61 -10.70
C GLU A 952 12.30 60.67 -9.37
N GLY A 953 13.60 60.96 -9.45
CA GLY A 953 14.48 61.25 -8.31
C GLY A 953 15.03 60.03 -7.55
N ALA A 954 14.49 58.82 -7.76
CA ALA A 954 15.02 57.58 -7.21
C ALA A 954 14.62 56.35 -8.04
N LEU A 955 15.41 55.29 -7.96
CA LEU A 955 15.06 53.97 -8.50
C LEU A 955 13.75 53.46 -7.90
N GLY A 956 12.82 53.06 -8.76
CA GLY A 956 11.58 52.38 -8.41
C GLY A 956 11.44 51.06 -9.16
N VAL A 957 10.63 50.14 -8.63
CA VAL A 957 10.35 48.84 -9.26
C VAL A 957 8.92 48.81 -9.77
N ASP A 958 8.77 48.44 -11.04
CA ASP A 958 7.50 48.16 -11.70
C ASP A 958 7.38 46.65 -11.97
N VAL A 959 6.14 46.13 -11.94
CA VAL A 959 5.83 44.70 -12.09
C VAL A 959 4.87 44.51 -13.25
N VAL A 960 5.22 43.66 -14.21
CA VAL A 960 4.37 43.27 -15.34
C VAL A 960 3.97 41.80 -15.18
N ASP A 961 2.69 41.52 -15.03
CA ASP A 961 2.16 40.16 -14.91
C ASP A 961 2.00 39.51 -16.29
N LEU A 962 2.92 38.59 -16.62
CA LEU A 962 2.89 37.84 -17.87
C LEU A 962 1.89 36.67 -17.83
N GLY A 963 1.53 36.19 -16.64
CA GLY A 963 0.47 35.19 -16.49
C GLY A 963 -0.86 35.72 -17.00
N ALA A 964 -1.19 36.97 -16.67
CA ALA A 964 -2.44 37.62 -17.08
C ALA A 964 -2.65 37.71 -18.60
N CYS A 965 -1.59 37.68 -19.40
CA CYS A 965 -1.65 37.73 -20.87
C CYS A 965 -1.34 36.39 -21.57
N GLY A 966 -1.22 35.29 -20.81
CA GLY A 966 -1.30 33.91 -21.33
C GLY A 966 -0.03 33.07 -21.21
N VAL A 967 1.02 33.54 -20.52
CA VAL A 967 2.24 32.76 -20.26
C VAL A 967 1.99 31.81 -19.09
N THR A 968 1.88 30.52 -19.38
CA THR A 968 1.49 29.46 -18.42
C THR A 968 2.33 28.18 -18.58
N LYS A 969 3.25 28.13 -19.55
CA LYS A 969 4.06 26.96 -19.89
C LYS A 969 5.52 27.30 -20.10
N ASP A 970 6.38 26.31 -19.93
CA ASP A 970 7.84 26.40 -20.08
C ASP A 970 8.29 26.76 -21.51
N ASP A 971 7.64 26.19 -22.51
CA ASP A 971 7.93 26.42 -23.93
C ASP A 971 7.74 27.89 -24.35
N GLN A 972 6.75 28.58 -23.77
CA GLN A 972 6.48 30.00 -23.96
C GLN A 972 7.58 30.89 -23.38
N LEU A 973 8.28 30.44 -22.33
CA LEU A 973 9.38 31.20 -21.72
C LEU A 973 10.69 31.00 -22.48
N SER A 974 10.93 29.83 -23.07
CA SER A 974 12.21 29.46 -23.70
C SER A 974 12.71 30.41 -24.81
N LYS A 975 11.79 31.17 -25.41
CA LYS A 975 12.05 32.14 -26.49
C LYS A 975 11.77 33.58 -26.10
N LEU A 976 11.51 33.83 -24.81
CA LEU A 976 11.21 35.16 -24.27
C LEU A 976 12.38 36.12 -24.53
N ALA A 977 12.06 37.28 -25.10
CA ALA A 977 12.94 38.43 -25.19
C ALA A 977 12.20 39.68 -24.74
N VAL A 978 12.93 40.57 -24.05
CA VAL A 978 12.39 41.81 -23.48
C VAL A 978 13.14 43.00 -24.07
N GLY A 979 12.43 43.93 -24.69
CA GLY A 979 12.95 45.24 -25.05
C GLY A 979 12.54 46.26 -24.01
N TYR A 980 13.45 47.09 -23.53
CA TYR A 980 13.14 48.28 -22.75
C TYR A 980 13.40 49.51 -23.60
N ALA A 981 12.47 50.47 -23.60
CA ALA A 981 12.57 51.69 -24.38
C ALA A 981 12.15 52.91 -23.56
N ALA A 982 12.96 53.96 -23.64
CA ALA A 982 12.72 55.26 -23.01
C ALA A 982 12.53 56.32 -24.09
N THR A 983 11.58 57.25 -23.88
CA THR A 983 11.28 58.35 -24.80
C THR A 983 11.21 59.67 -24.04
N LEU A 984 11.82 60.72 -24.60
CA LEU A 984 11.88 62.05 -24.02
C LEU A 984 10.46 62.59 -23.76
N GLY A 985 10.26 63.13 -22.56
CA GLY A 985 8.96 63.66 -22.12
C GLY A 985 8.55 64.92 -22.88
N THR A 986 7.24 65.15 -23.00
CA THR A 986 6.71 66.32 -23.70
C THR A 986 7.15 67.61 -22.99
N GLY A 987 7.77 68.52 -23.74
CA GLY A 987 8.25 69.82 -23.23
C GLY A 987 9.65 69.79 -22.60
N SER A 988 10.23 68.59 -22.39
CA SER A 988 11.61 68.40 -21.92
C SER A 988 12.60 68.54 -23.09
N THR A 989 13.78 69.13 -22.86
CA THR A 989 14.86 69.18 -23.86
C THR A 989 15.94 68.13 -23.60
N ASP A 990 16.09 67.71 -22.34
CA ASP A 990 17.13 66.80 -21.87
C ASP A 990 16.62 65.95 -20.70
N ALA A 991 16.83 64.64 -20.74
CA ALA A 991 16.44 63.72 -19.67
C ALA A 991 17.47 62.61 -19.45
N ALA A 992 17.47 62.01 -18.27
CA ALA A 992 18.26 60.84 -17.94
C ALA A 992 17.33 59.68 -17.56
N ASP A 993 17.55 58.54 -18.20
CA ASP A 993 16.81 57.30 -17.94
C ASP A 993 17.81 56.24 -17.45
N GLN A 994 17.57 55.70 -16.26
CA GLN A 994 18.43 54.74 -15.60
C GLN A 994 17.68 53.43 -15.46
N LEU A 995 18.15 52.39 -16.16
CA LEU A 995 17.65 51.03 -16.00
C LEU A 995 18.63 50.25 -15.12
N ASP A 996 18.21 49.91 -13.90
CA ASP A 996 18.97 49.06 -12.97
C ASP A 996 18.93 47.61 -13.43
N GLY A 997 17.74 47.04 -13.62
CA GLY A 997 17.66 45.67 -14.09
C GLY A 997 16.27 45.21 -14.48
N VAL A 998 16.23 44.10 -15.22
CA VAL A 998 15.01 43.37 -15.57
C VAL A 998 15.17 41.92 -15.17
N GLU A 999 14.32 41.46 -14.26
CA GLU A 999 14.32 40.09 -13.76
C GLU A 999 12.96 39.42 -13.98
N LEU A 1000 12.97 38.12 -14.26
CA LEU A 1000 11.79 37.31 -14.47
C LEU A 1000 11.55 36.43 -13.24
N ASP A 1001 10.48 36.66 -12.51
CA ASP A 1001 10.11 35.89 -11.32
C ASP A 1001 9.04 34.86 -11.70
N ILE A 1002 9.35 33.58 -11.50
CA ILE A 1002 8.50 32.45 -11.87
C ILE A 1002 8.09 31.67 -10.63
N VAL A 1003 6.78 31.51 -10.41
CA VAL A 1003 6.23 30.55 -9.44
C VAL A 1003 5.58 29.41 -10.21
N PHE A 1004 5.99 28.18 -9.90
CA PHE A 1004 5.45 26.98 -10.52
C PHE A 1004 5.11 25.91 -9.50
N ARG A 1005 4.13 25.06 -9.81
CA ARG A 1005 3.88 23.79 -9.12
C ARG A 1005 4.66 22.72 -9.84
N ALA A 1006 5.63 22.12 -9.15
CA ALA A 1006 6.20 20.86 -9.60
C ALA A 1006 5.09 19.79 -9.62
N PRO A 1007 5.15 18.82 -10.54
CA PRO A 1007 4.35 17.61 -10.42
C PRO A 1007 4.63 16.99 -9.05
N SER A 1008 3.56 16.71 -8.30
CA SER A 1008 3.61 15.96 -7.05
C SER A 1008 2.61 14.82 -7.12
N ILE A 1009 2.91 13.73 -6.40
CA ILE A 1009 1.95 12.66 -6.19
C ILE A 1009 0.89 13.23 -5.24
N ARG A 1010 -0.30 13.52 -5.76
CA ARG A 1010 -1.42 14.08 -4.98
C ARG A 1010 -2.33 12.97 -4.56
N ALA A 1011 -2.66 12.98 -3.28
CA ALA A 1011 -3.76 12.20 -2.74
C ALA A 1011 -5.08 12.53 -3.43
N LEU A 1012 -6.00 11.57 -3.43
CA LEU A 1012 -7.38 11.79 -3.85
C LEU A 1012 -8.08 12.75 -2.86
N SER A 1013 -8.08 14.06 -3.15
CA SER A 1013 -8.50 15.13 -2.20
C SER A 1013 -9.99 15.52 -2.30
N ASP A 1014 -10.52 15.71 -3.50
CA ASP A 1014 -11.81 16.42 -3.70
C ASP A 1014 -13.03 15.49 -3.74
N CYS A 1015 -12.80 14.22 -3.43
CA CYS A 1015 -13.72 13.10 -3.64
C CYS A 1015 -14.57 12.76 -2.39
N LEU A 1016 -14.35 13.50 -1.28
CA LEU A 1016 -14.67 13.05 0.07
C LEU A 1016 -15.96 13.65 0.67
N THR A 1017 -16.46 14.81 0.22
CA THR A 1017 -17.39 15.62 1.05
C THR A 1017 -18.89 15.59 0.71
N THR A 1018 -19.34 15.09 -0.45
CA THR A 1018 -20.79 15.10 -0.75
C THR A 1018 -21.27 13.91 -1.58
N GLY A 1019 -21.79 12.87 -0.90
CA GLY A 1019 -23.00 12.10 -1.26
C GLY A 1019 -23.22 11.46 -2.66
N SER A 1020 -22.37 11.66 -3.68
CA SER A 1020 -22.51 10.99 -4.97
C SER A 1020 -21.22 11.06 -5.83
N ARG A 1021 -20.81 9.92 -6.38
CA ARG A 1021 -20.11 9.74 -7.70
C ARG A 1021 -18.70 10.32 -7.89
N CYS A 1022 -17.81 10.13 -6.93
CA CYS A 1022 -16.39 10.26 -7.23
C CYS A 1022 -15.73 8.88 -7.13
N ALA A 1023 -15.92 8.11 -8.20
CA ALA A 1023 -15.32 6.80 -8.34
C ALA A 1023 -14.00 6.95 -9.11
N VAL A 1024 -12.89 6.51 -8.51
CA VAL A 1024 -11.59 6.53 -9.20
C VAL A 1024 -11.62 5.65 -10.45
N LEU A 1025 -12.44 4.60 -10.38
CA LEU A 1025 -12.72 3.68 -11.46
C LEU A 1025 -14.23 3.52 -11.61
N LYS A 1026 -14.72 3.81 -12.82
CA LYS A 1026 -16.13 3.71 -13.16
C LYS A 1026 -16.34 2.95 -14.46
N SER A 1027 -17.30 2.02 -14.48
CA SER A 1027 -17.79 1.45 -15.74
C SER A 1027 -19.28 1.16 -15.66
N THR A 1028 -20.07 1.72 -16.60
CA THR A 1028 -21.54 1.60 -16.57
C THR A 1028 -22.15 1.40 -17.94
N ASP A 1029 -23.20 0.59 -18.02
CA ASP A 1029 -23.99 0.37 -19.25
C ASP A 1029 -24.91 1.53 -19.66
N ALA A 1030 -24.95 2.63 -18.88
CA ALA A 1030 -25.92 3.71 -19.07
C ALA A 1030 -25.88 4.37 -20.46
N ALA A 1031 -24.73 4.28 -21.15
CA ALA A 1031 -24.50 4.89 -22.45
C ALA A 1031 -24.70 3.93 -23.64
N ASP A 1032 -25.12 2.67 -23.43
CA ASP A 1032 -24.98 1.63 -24.46
C ASP A 1032 -26.26 0.98 -25.00
N THR A 1033 -26.18 0.51 -26.26
CA THR A 1033 -27.22 -0.22 -26.99
C THR A 1033 -26.71 -1.50 -27.68
N THR A 1034 -25.54 -2.04 -27.32
CA THR A 1034 -24.90 -3.19 -28.00
C THR A 1034 -25.07 -4.50 -27.20
N THR A 1035 -24.43 -5.61 -27.62
CA THR A 1035 -24.65 -6.97 -27.07
C THR A 1035 -23.43 -7.57 -26.34
N ASP A 1036 -22.30 -6.87 -26.24
CA ASP A 1036 -21.12 -7.31 -25.45
C ASP A 1036 -20.69 -6.23 -24.45
N HIS A 1037 -20.66 -6.62 -23.18
CA HIS A 1037 -20.65 -5.72 -22.02
C HIS A 1037 -19.49 -6.01 -21.05
N SER A 1038 -18.60 -6.96 -21.36
CA SER A 1038 -17.36 -7.18 -20.59
C SER A 1038 -16.30 -6.13 -20.95
N ARG A 1039 -16.59 -4.86 -20.66
CA ARG A 1039 -15.84 -3.69 -21.16
C ARG A 1039 -14.62 -3.33 -20.34
N LEU A 1040 -14.56 -3.80 -19.10
CA LEU A 1040 -13.45 -3.57 -18.20
C LEU A 1040 -13.04 -4.91 -17.58
N VAL A 1041 -11.76 -5.25 -17.73
CA VAL A 1041 -11.13 -6.42 -17.12
C VAL A 1041 -9.84 -6.00 -16.44
N ILE A 1042 -9.70 -6.34 -15.16
CA ILE A 1042 -8.53 -6.03 -14.34
C ILE A 1042 -7.95 -7.34 -13.82
N ASN A 1043 -6.79 -7.70 -14.37
CA ASN A 1043 -6.01 -8.85 -13.94
C ASN A 1043 -5.04 -8.43 -12.83
N GLY A 1044 -5.57 -8.19 -11.64
CA GLY A 1044 -4.85 -7.65 -10.49
C GLY A 1044 -5.80 -7.14 -9.43
N THR A 1045 -5.24 -6.46 -8.44
CA THR A 1045 -5.98 -5.82 -7.35
C THR A 1045 -6.30 -4.38 -7.71
N VAL A 1046 -7.53 -3.97 -7.36
CA VAL A 1046 -7.94 -2.56 -7.34
C VAL A 1046 -7.84 -2.09 -5.90
N TYR A 1047 -6.93 -1.15 -5.64
CA TYR A 1047 -6.70 -0.60 -4.32
C TYR A 1047 -6.95 0.91 -4.34
N ALA A 1048 -8.05 1.37 -3.77
CA ALA A 1048 -8.54 2.75 -3.83
C ALA A 1048 -9.13 3.20 -2.49
N PRO A 1049 -8.35 3.22 -1.40
CA PRO A 1049 -8.91 3.24 -0.05
C PRO A 1049 -9.57 4.56 0.35
N THR A 1050 -9.28 5.65 -0.35
CA THR A 1050 -9.90 6.98 -0.15
C THR A 1050 -11.03 7.29 -1.14
N ALA A 1051 -11.22 6.48 -2.17
CA ALA A 1051 -12.19 6.73 -3.24
C ALA A 1051 -13.22 5.60 -3.40
N ALA A 1052 -14.27 5.87 -4.18
CA ALA A 1052 -15.25 4.86 -4.55
C ALA A 1052 -14.78 4.05 -5.77
N VAL A 1053 -15.33 2.84 -5.91
CA VAL A 1053 -15.28 2.03 -7.14
C VAL A 1053 -16.72 1.72 -7.55
N ASP A 1054 -17.10 2.08 -8.77
CA ASP A 1054 -18.46 1.95 -9.30
C ASP A 1054 -18.46 1.10 -10.58
N LEU A 1055 -18.92 -0.15 -10.47
CA LEU A 1055 -18.95 -1.10 -11.58
C LEU A 1055 -20.38 -1.60 -11.80
N SER A 1056 -21.03 -1.16 -12.87
CA SER A 1056 -22.41 -1.52 -13.21
C SER A 1056 -22.55 -1.96 -14.67
N MET A 1057 -22.20 -3.22 -14.94
CA MET A 1057 -22.24 -3.84 -16.27
C MET A 1057 -23.21 -5.02 -16.30
N SER A 1058 -23.98 -5.17 -17.38
CA SER A 1058 -24.88 -6.31 -17.58
C SER A 1058 -24.28 -7.35 -18.53
N GLN A 1059 -24.86 -8.54 -18.60
CA GLN A 1059 -24.45 -9.61 -19.53
C GLN A 1059 -22.94 -9.92 -19.56
N VAL A 1060 -22.26 -9.82 -18.41
CA VAL A 1060 -20.82 -10.05 -18.33
C VAL A 1060 -20.49 -11.53 -18.52
N SER A 1061 -19.54 -11.82 -19.42
CA SER A 1061 -19.17 -13.18 -19.85
C SER A 1061 -17.78 -13.61 -19.36
N SER A 1062 -17.14 -12.79 -18.52
CA SER A 1062 -15.79 -13.00 -18.02
C SER A 1062 -15.63 -12.49 -16.58
N GLN A 1063 -14.49 -12.80 -15.96
CA GLN A 1063 -14.15 -12.28 -14.65
C GLN A 1063 -13.64 -10.85 -14.80
N VAL A 1064 -14.25 -9.90 -14.09
CA VAL A 1064 -13.97 -8.46 -14.17
C VAL A 1064 -12.75 -8.09 -13.33
N VAL A 1065 -12.62 -8.66 -12.12
CA VAL A 1065 -11.46 -8.43 -11.24
C VAL A 1065 -10.96 -9.77 -10.70
N THR A 1066 -9.68 -10.06 -10.91
CA THR A 1066 -9.09 -11.37 -10.60
C THR A 1066 -8.41 -11.47 -9.23
N ARG A 1067 -8.12 -10.34 -8.56
CA ARG A 1067 -7.48 -10.30 -7.22
C ARG A 1067 -8.12 -9.27 -6.29
N GLY A 1068 -9.44 -9.20 -6.29
CA GLY A 1068 -10.22 -8.42 -5.34
C GLY A 1068 -10.15 -6.89 -5.45
N ILE A 1069 -11.01 -6.23 -4.66
CA ILE A 1069 -11.20 -4.78 -4.61
C ILE A 1069 -11.15 -4.32 -3.14
N ILE A 1070 -10.32 -3.32 -2.86
CA ILE A 1070 -10.30 -2.61 -1.58
C ILE A 1070 -10.54 -1.13 -1.89
N ALA A 1071 -11.61 -0.56 -1.35
CA ALA A 1071 -11.96 0.84 -1.60
C ALA A 1071 -12.68 1.48 -0.41
N ARG A 1072 -12.85 2.81 -0.40
CA ARG A 1072 -13.70 3.47 0.61
C ARG A 1072 -15.12 2.92 0.54
N THR A 1073 -15.70 2.97 -0.66
CA THR A 1073 -17.07 2.52 -0.96
C THR A 1073 -17.07 1.73 -2.27
N ILE A 1074 -17.84 0.66 -2.30
CA ILE A 1074 -17.91 -0.26 -3.44
C ILE A 1074 -19.37 -0.36 -3.91
N ASP A 1075 -19.65 0.11 -5.12
CA ASP A 1075 -20.95 0.00 -5.77
C ASP A 1075 -20.88 -1.02 -6.92
N LEU A 1076 -21.67 -2.10 -6.81
CA LEU A 1076 -21.65 -3.22 -7.77
C LEU A 1076 -23.03 -3.47 -8.37
N GLY A 1077 -23.14 -3.23 -9.67
CA GLY A 1077 -24.26 -3.56 -10.53
C GLY A 1077 -23.90 -4.57 -11.62
N ILE A 1078 -23.07 -5.56 -11.32
CA ILE A 1078 -22.58 -6.53 -12.32
C ILE A 1078 -23.54 -7.72 -12.43
N SER A 1079 -24.16 -7.91 -13.61
CA SER A 1079 -24.96 -9.11 -13.90
C SER A 1079 -24.28 -10.01 -14.93
N PRO A 1080 -24.07 -11.30 -14.63
CA PRO A 1080 -23.45 -12.23 -15.58
C PRO A 1080 -24.41 -12.58 -16.73
N THR A 1081 -23.86 -12.92 -17.88
CA THR A 1081 -24.64 -13.47 -19.00
C THR A 1081 -25.24 -14.83 -18.65
N ALA A 1082 -26.34 -15.19 -19.32
CA ALA A 1082 -26.99 -16.47 -19.09
C ALA A 1082 -26.02 -17.64 -19.34
N GLY A 1083 -25.85 -18.51 -18.34
CA GLY A 1083 -24.92 -19.65 -18.40
C GLY A 1083 -23.50 -19.35 -17.90
N TYR A 1084 -23.15 -18.10 -17.60
CA TYR A 1084 -21.90 -17.79 -16.92
C TYR A 1084 -22.03 -18.08 -15.42
N LEU A 1085 -21.36 -19.15 -14.98
CA LEU A 1085 -21.46 -19.66 -13.60
C LEU A 1085 -20.25 -19.32 -12.72
N ARG A 1086 -19.19 -18.76 -13.31
CA ARG A 1086 -17.95 -18.40 -12.61
C ARG A 1086 -18.12 -17.10 -11.82
N PRO A 1087 -17.27 -16.86 -10.81
CA PRO A 1087 -17.22 -15.57 -10.11
C PRO A 1087 -16.83 -14.44 -11.06
N VAL A 1088 -17.49 -13.30 -10.94
CA VAL A 1088 -17.13 -12.08 -11.69
C VAL A 1088 -16.07 -11.25 -10.96
N ILE A 1089 -15.97 -11.42 -9.64
CA ILE A 1089 -14.92 -10.87 -8.80
C ILE A 1089 -14.40 -12.00 -7.92
N GLY A 1090 -13.10 -12.09 -7.74
CA GLY A 1090 -12.59 -12.98 -6.71
C GLY A 1090 -11.10 -12.86 -6.50
N ILE A 1091 -10.63 -13.62 -5.52
CA ILE A 1091 -9.22 -13.96 -5.33
C ILE A 1091 -9.03 -15.43 -5.75
N PRO A 1092 -7.89 -15.79 -6.37
CA PRO A 1092 -7.58 -17.18 -6.67
C PRO A 1092 -7.71 -18.04 -5.40
N PRO A 1093 -8.29 -19.26 -5.49
CA PRO A 1093 -8.41 -20.13 -4.33
C PRO A 1093 -7.01 -20.56 -3.84
N GLU A 1094 -6.83 -20.74 -2.54
CA GLU A 1094 -5.63 -21.40 -2.00
C GLU A 1094 -5.47 -22.79 -2.66
N PRO A 1095 -4.28 -23.13 -3.22
CA PRO A 1095 -4.06 -24.46 -3.75
C PRO A 1095 -3.78 -25.45 -2.59
N VAL A 1096 -4.59 -26.51 -2.49
CA VAL A 1096 -4.29 -27.67 -1.61
C VAL A 1096 -3.21 -28.51 -2.29
N LEU A 1097 -2.00 -28.55 -1.71
CA LEU A 1097 -0.88 -29.38 -2.19
C LEU A 1097 -1.24 -30.87 -2.19
N PHE A 1098 -1.04 -31.53 -3.33
CA PHE A 1098 -0.82 -32.97 -3.41
C PHE A 1098 0.58 -33.17 -3.98
N THR A 1099 1.41 -33.90 -3.24
CA THR A 1099 2.70 -34.38 -3.70
C THR A 1099 2.52 -35.85 -4.03
N THR A 1100 2.45 -36.21 -5.32
CA THR A 1100 2.66 -37.60 -5.72
C THR A 1100 3.84 -37.66 -6.66
N TYR A 1101 4.84 -38.45 -6.29
CA TYR A 1101 5.85 -38.89 -7.22
C TYR A 1101 5.25 -40.07 -8.00
N PRO A 1102 5.38 -40.15 -9.33
CA PRO A 1102 5.15 -41.41 -10.02
C PRO A 1102 6.24 -42.39 -9.58
N ALA A 1103 6.01 -43.10 -8.48
CA ALA A 1103 6.87 -44.18 -8.04
C ALA A 1103 6.60 -45.38 -8.94
N VAL A 1104 7.54 -45.66 -9.84
CA VAL A 1104 7.53 -46.96 -10.51
C VAL A 1104 8.24 -47.95 -9.60
N ILE A 1105 7.46 -48.88 -9.04
CA ILE A 1105 8.00 -49.91 -8.14
C ILE A 1105 8.66 -51.00 -8.99
N ALA A 1106 9.97 -51.14 -8.87
CA ALA A 1106 10.71 -52.29 -9.36
C ALA A 1106 10.92 -53.29 -8.23
N LYS A 1107 10.33 -54.48 -8.37
CA LYS A 1107 10.55 -55.62 -7.46
C LYS A 1107 11.57 -56.59 -8.06
N PRO A 1108 12.36 -57.29 -7.23
CA PRO A 1108 13.24 -58.34 -7.73
C PRO A 1108 12.40 -59.50 -8.27
N ALA A 1109 12.79 -60.03 -9.43
CA ALA A 1109 12.09 -61.15 -10.05
C ALA A 1109 12.66 -62.52 -9.64
N SER A 1110 13.87 -62.56 -9.06
CA SER A 1110 14.53 -63.82 -8.70
C SER A 1110 15.60 -63.65 -7.62
N VAL A 1111 15.83 -64.70 -6.83
CA VAL A 1111 17.01 -64.84 -5.98
C VAL A 1111 18.12 -65.41 -6.86
N THR A 1112 19.21 -64.68 -7.00
CA THR A 1112 20.34 -65.05 -7.86
C THR A 1112 21.45 -65.76 -7.09
N ALA A 1113 21.59 -65.50 -5.78
CA ALA A 1113 22.42 -66.25 -4.86
C ALA A 1113 21.84 -66.20 -3.45
N ILE A 1114 22.04 -67.26 -2.66
CA ILE A 1114 21.56 -67.35 -1.28
C ILE A 1114 22.54 -68.17 -0.44
N THR A 1115 22.83 -67.71 0.78
CA THR A 1115 23.69 -68.40 1.74
C THR A 1115 23.17 -68.07 3.14
N GLY A 1116 22.87 -69.08 3.97
CA GLY A 1116 22.37 -68.90 5.34
C GLY A 1116 20.88 -68.52 5.46
N PHE A 1117 20.27 -67.91 4.44
CA PHE A 1117 18.82 -67.70 4.35
C PHE A 1117 18.09 -68.95 3.85
N THR A 1118 16.84 -69.10 4.26
CA THR A 1118 15.93 -70.15 3.80
C THR A 1118 15.52 -69.89 2.35
N THR A 1119 15.62 -70.89 1.48
CA THR A 1119 15.27 -70.74 0.05
C THR A 1119 13.77 -70.50 -0.10
N PRO A 1120 13.33 -69.39 -0.72
CA PRO A 1120 11.90 -69.15 -0.94
C PRO A 1120 11.26 -70.25 -1.79
N ALA A 1121 10.01 -70.60 -1.50
CA ALA A 1121 9.27 -71.58 -2.29
C ALA A 1121 9.03 -71.05 -3.73
N PRO A 1122 9.00 -71.92 -4.78
CA PRO A 1122 8.75 -71.47 -6.14
C PRO A 1122 7.43 -70.70 -6.27
N GLY A 1123 7.49 -69.42 -6.65
CA GLY A 1123 6.34 -68.52 -6.79
C GLY A 1123 5.96 -67.71 -5.54
N ALA A 1124 6.65 -67.91 -4.41
CA ALA A 1124 6.58 -66.98 -3.28
C ALA A 1124 7.28 -65.64 -3.64
N PRO A 1125 6.88 -64.51 -3.04
CA PRO A 1125 7.61 -63.25 -3.18
C PRO A 1125 9.09 -63.50 -2.83
N VAL A 1126 9.97 -63.11 -3.75
CA VAL A 1126 11.42 -63.42 -3.73
C VAL A 1126 12.13 -62.72 -2.56
N ASP A 1127 11.43 -61.85 -1.85
CA ASP A 1127 11.90 -60.87 -0.88
C ASP A 1127 11.44 -61.11 0.57
N VAL A 1128 10.77 -62.24 0.86
CA VAL A 1128 10.43 -62.65 2.24
C VAL A 1128 11.14 -63.95 2.61
N THR A 1129 12.13 -63.89 3.51
CA THR A 1129 12.89 -65.07 3.94
C THR A 1129 13.54 -64.89 5.31
N ASP A 1130 13.70 -66.00 6.02
CA ASP A 1130 14.35 -66.09 7.31
C ASP A 1130 15.78 -66.63 7.21
N ALA A 1131 16.69 -66.14 8.06
CA ALA A 1131 17.98 -66.76 8.32
C ALA A 1131 18.19 -67.04 9.82
N THR A 1132 18.89 -68.13 10.11
CA THR A 1132 19.46 -68.39 11.44
C THR A 1132 20.97 -68.47 11.31
N ILE A 1133 21.66 -67.53 11.94
CA ILE A 1133 23.09 -67.27 11.77
C ILE A 1133 23.82 -67.75 13.03
N PRO A 1134 24.71 -68.75 12.92
CA PRO A 1134 25.52 -69.19 14.07
C PRO A 1134 26.50 -68.10 14.50
N GLY A 1135 27.00 -68.18 15.74
CA GLY A 1135 27.92 -67.19 16.30
C GLY A 1135 29.15 -66.93 15.42
N ASP A 1136 29.47 -65.64 15.24
CA ASP A 1136 30.50 -65.13 14.32
C ASP A 1136 30.28 -65.48 12.83
N GLY A 1137 29.08 -65.96 12.48
CA GLY A 1137 28.67 -66.33 11.13
C GLY A 1137 28.01 -65.19 10.34
N GLN A 1138 27.72 -65.46 9.07
CA GLN A 1138 27.09 -64.51 8.15
C GLN A 1138 26.04 -65.21 7.28
N ALA A 1139 24.94 -64.52 6.99
CA ALA A 1139 23.97 -64.91 5.97
C ALA A 1139 23.86 -63.81 4.92
N SER A 1140 23.73 -64.19 3.65
CA SER A 1140 23.61 -63.28 2.52
C SER A 1140 22.57 -63.75 1.51
N LEU A 1141 21.80 -62.80 0.98
CA LEU A 1141 20.80 -63.00 -0.06
C LEU A 1141 21.03 -62.00 -1.19
N THR A 1142 21.22 -62.49 -2.41
CA THR A 1142 21.36 -61.64 -3.60
C THR A 1142 20.11 -61.71 -4.46
N LEU A 1143 19.44 -60.57 -4.57
CA LEU A 1143 18.21 -60.36 -5.31
C LEU A 1143 18.53 -59.73 -6.66
N GLY A 1144 17.85 -60.18 -7.72
CA GLY A 1144 18.12 -59.71 -9.07
C GLY A 1144 16.92 -59.83 -10.01
N GLY A 1145 17.12 -59.39 -11.25
CA GLY A 1145 16.07 -59.41 -12.28
C GLY A 1145 15.04 -58.29 -12.13
N TYR A 1146 15.44 -57.12 -11.61
CA TYR A 1146 14.58 -55.94 -11.57
C TYR A 1146 14.16 -55.57 -12.99
N ALA A 1147 12.85 -55.59 -13.26
CA ALA A 1147 12.32 -55.28 -14.57
C ALA A 1147 12.46 -53.78 -14.86
N GLN A 1148 12.94 -53.44 -16.07
CA GLN A 1148 12.91 -52.06 -16.53
C GLN A 1148 11.45 -51.63 -16.76
N PRO A 1149 11.00 -50.47 -16.26
CA PRO A 1149 9.69 -49.92 -16.59
C PRO A 1149 9.51 -49.69 -18.11
N ALA A 1150 8.25 -49.76 -18.58
CA ALA A 1150 7.87 -49.45 -19.97
C ALA A 1150 8.18 -47.97 -20.33
N PRO A 1151 8.14 -47.54 -21.62
CA PRO A 1151 9.01 -46.49 -22.19
C PRO A 1151 8.80 -45.03 -21.73
N ALA A 1152 8.05 -44.76 -20.65
CA ALA A 1152 7.73 -43.41 -20.19
C ALA A 1152 8.87 -42.66 -19.47
N ALA A 1153 9.90 -43.35 -18.97
CA ALA A 1153 11.01 -42.71 -18.25
C ALA A 1153 12.32 -42.73 -19.07
N THR A 1154 12.46 -41.76 -20.00
CA THR A 1154 13.70 -41.57 -20.79
C THR A 1154 14.62 -40.48 -20.21
N GLY A 1155 14.19 -39.78 -19.16
CA GLY A 1155 14.96 -38.76 -18.43
C GLY A 1155 15.80 -39.31 -17.27
N PRO A 1156 16.67 -38.48 -16.66
CA PRO A 1156 17.38 -38.84 -15.44
C PRO A 1156 16.41 -39.14 -14.28
N LEU A 1157 16.78 -40.09 -13.42
CA LEU A 1157 16.08 -40.40 -12.16
C LEU A 1157 16.59 -39.43 -11.09
N ASP A 1158 15.70 -38.63 -10.51
CA ASP A 1158 16.06 -37.61 -9.51
C ASP A 1158 16.16 -38.20 -8.10
N HIS A 1159 15.41 -39.28 -7.81
CA HIS A 1159 15.47 -40.02 -6.55
C HIS A 1159 15.23 -41.52 -6.79
N VAL A 1160 16.10 -42.37 -6.22
CA VAL A 1160 15.97 -43.83 -6.33
C VAL A 1160 16.08 -44.45 -4.95
N VAL A 1161 14.94 -44.77 -4.34
CA VAL A 1161 14.90 -45.25 -2.95
C VAL A 1161 14.71 -46.76 -2.94
N LEU A 1162 15.68 -47.48 -2.38
CA LEU A 1162 15.53 -48.87 -2.00
C LEU A 1162 14.86 -48.93 -0.62
N GLN A 1163 13.76 -49.66 -0.53
CA GLN A 1163 13.08 -49.95 0.71
C GLN A 1163 13.31 -51.41 1.08
N VAL A 1164 13.75 -51.64 2.32
CA VAL A 1164 13.98 -52.98 2.86
C VAL A 1164 13.29 -53.11 4.20
N ALA A 1165 12.33 -54.03 4.28
CA ALA A 1165 11.68 -54.40 5.52
C ALA A 1165 12.45 -55.55 6.16
N HIS A 1166 12.95 -55.37 7.37
CA HIS A 1166 13.78 -56.38 8.03
C HIS A 1166 13.66 -56.35 9.56
N HIS A 1167 14.08 -57.43 10.22
CA HIS A 1167 14.01 -57.58 11.68
C HIS A 1167 15.06 -58.56 12.19
N GLU A 1168 15.98 -58.07 13.03
CA GLU A 1168 16.98 -58.88 13.70
C GLU A 1168 16.57 -59.23 15.14
N ASP A 1169 16.75 -60.50 15.49
CA ASP A 1169 16.70 -61.00 16.87
C ASP A 1169 18.07 -61.61 17.24
N GLY A 1170 18.51 -61.43 18.49
CA GLY A 1170 19.79 -61.96 18.98
C GLY A 1170 20.98 -60.99 18.79
N ASP A 1171 22.20 -61.53 18.66
CA ASP A 1171 23.46 -60.76 18.62
C ASP A 1171 23.83 -60.37 17.17
N ALA A 1172 22.97 -59.64 16.46
CA ALA A 1172 23.29 -59.13 15.13
C ALA A 1172 24.22 -57.91 15.24
N THR A 1173 25.40 -57.97 14.62
CA THR A 1173 26.43 -56.93 14.74
C THR A 1173 26.47 -55.96 13.56
N SER A 1174 26.07 -56.41 12.37
CA SER A 1174 25.93 -55.52 11.21
C SER A 1174 24.98 -56.07 10.15
N VAL A 1175 24.29 -55.13 9.50
CA VAL A 1175 23.45 -55.37 8.33
C VAL A 1175 23.96 -54.47 7.22
N LYS A 1176 24.29 -55.06 6.07
CA LYS A 1176 24.95 -54.37 4.96
C LYS A 1176 24.32 -54.72 3.63
N MET A 1177 24.27 -53.74 2.74
CA MET A 1177 23.76 -53.89 1.38
C MET A 1177 24.80 -53.53 0.33
N SER A 1178 25.10 -54.44 -0.59
CA SER A 1178 25.90 -54.16 -1.78
C SER A 1178 24.99 -54.10 -2.99
N VAL A 1179 25.16 -53.07 -3.82
CA VAL A 1179 24.32 -52.83 -5.00
C VAL A 1179 25.19 -52.82 -6.24
N ASP A 1180 24.94 -53.74 -7.17
CA ASP A 1180 25.78 -53.92 -8.37
C ASP A 1180 24.97 -53.79 -9.66
N PHE A 1181 25.49 -52.96 -10.56
CA PHE A 1181 25.01 -52.69 -11.92
C PHE A 1181 26.15 -52.04 -12.71
N ALA A 1182 26.02 -51.94 -14.04
CA ALA A 1182 27.04 -51.34 -14.89
C ALA A 1182 27.31 -49.87 -14.49
N GLY A 1183 28.49 -49.60 -13.91
CA GLY A 1183 28.91 -48.28 -13.44
C GLY A 1183 28.64 -48.00 -11.95
N SER A 1184 28.18 -48.99 -11.16
CA SER A 1184 27.95 -48.83 -9.72
C SER A 1184 29.23 -48.49 -8.97
N THR A 1185 29.14 -47.53 -8.05
CA THR A 1185 30.21 -47.21 -7.07
C THR A 1185 30.07 -47.98 -5.76
N CYS A 1186 28.96 -48.70 -5.56
CA CYS A 1186 28.58 -49.41 -4.34
C CYS A 1186 28.71 -50.95 -4.45
N SER A 1187 29.50 -51.44 -5.41
CA SER A 1187 29.74 -52.89 -5.58
C SER A 1187 30.93 -53.37 -4.73
N GLY A 1188 30.72 -54.44 -3.97
CA GLY A 1188 31.72 -55.15 -3.18
C GLY A 1188 31.65 -54.90 -1.67
N VAL A 1189 32.13 -55.87 -0.87
CA VAL A 1189 32.03 -55.91 0.60
C VAL A 1189 32.64 -54.72 1.34
N GLY A 1190 33.56 -53.97 0.72
CA GLY A 1190 34.18 -52.77 1.32
C GLY A 1190 33.47 -51.44 0.97
N LYS A 1191 32.43 -51.48 0.12
CA LYS A 1191 31.67 -50.31 -0.34
C LYS A 1191 30.15 -50.49 -0.16
N SER A 1192 29.77 -51.44 0.69
CA SER A 1192 28.39 -51.72 1.06
C SER A 1192 27.80 -50.58 1.88
N LEU A 1193 26.52 -50.29 1.64
CA LEU A 1193 25.71 -49.37 2.43
C LEU A 1193 25.37 -50.02 3.77
N ASP A 1194 25.53 -49.28 4.86
CA ASP A 1194 25.12 -49.74 6.20
C ASP A 1194 23.62 -49.56 6.35
N VAL A 1195 22.95 -50.61 6.81
CA VAL A 1195 21.54 -50.55 7.20
C VAL A 1195 21.45 -50.71 8.71
N PRO A 1196 20.67 -49.86 9.40
CA PRO A 1196 20.62 -49.90 10.84
C PRO A 1196 20.14 -51.25 11.37
N VAL A 1197 20.82 -51.80 12.38
CA VAL A 1197 20.37 -53.04 13.05
C VAL A 1197 19.15 -52.73 13.93
N ARG A 1198 18.09 -53.53 13.83
CA ARG A 1198 16.79 -53.33 14.50
C ARG A 1198 16.53 -54.39 15.58
N ILE A 1199 17.33 -54.38 16.64
CA ILE A 1199 17.17 -55.32 17.76
C ILE A 1199 15.97 -54.93 18.64
N GLY A 1200 15.00 -55.83 18.79
CA GLY A 1200 13.91 -55.71 19.78
C GLY A 1200 12.64 -54.98 19.31
N SER A 1201 12.41 -54.83 18.01
CA SER A 1201 11.10 -54.38 17.50
C SER A 1201 10.08 -55.53 17.52
N SER A 1202 8.79 -55.23 17.56
CA SER A 1202 7.74 -56.26 17.58
C SER A 1202 7.43 -56.87 16.19
N GLY A 1203 8.35 -56.74 15.23
CA GLY A 1203 8.20 -57.16 13.82
C GLY A 1203 9.09 -56.37 12.83
N PRO A 1204 9.00 -56.69 11.52
CA PRO A 1204 9.79 -56.05 10.45
C PRO A 1204 9.59 -54.56 10.33
N VAL A 1205 10.70 -53.81 10.29
CA VAL A 1205 10.74 -52.37 10.10
C VAL A 1205 11.30 -52.06 8.71
N THR A 1206 10.66 -51.14 8.00
CA THR A 1206 11.12 -50.73 6.66
C THR A 1206 12.11 -49.59 6.76
N ASP A 1207 13.34 -49.85 6.33
CA ASP A 1207 14.39 -48.88 6.17
C ASP A 1207 14.49 -48.40 4.71
N GLN A 1208 14.78 -47.12 4.53
CA GLN A 1208 14.89 -46.46 3.23
C GLN A 1208 16.33 -46.07 2.95
N VAL A 1209 16.84 -46.44 1.79
CA VAL A 1209 18.23 -46.20 1.37
C VAL A 1209 18.23 -45.57 -0.02
N ASP A 1210 18.77 -44.35 -0.14
CA ASP A 1210 18.92 -43.67 -1.42
C ASP A 1210 20.09 -44.28 -2.23
N LEU A 1211 19.82 -44.70 -3.45
CA LEU A 1211 20.78 -45.32 -4.36
C LEU A 1211 21.39 -44.33 -5.36
N ALA A 1212 20.98 -43.05 -5.37
CA ALA A 1212 21.59 -42.03 -6.21
C ALA A 1212 23.11 -41.87 -5.96
N PRO A 1213 23.63 -41.91 -4.70
CA PRO A 1213 25.07 -41.88 -4.43
C PRO A 1213 25.85 -43.09 -5.01
N CYS A 1214 25.16 -44.19 -5.30
CA CYS A 1214 25.73 -45.37 -5.94
C CYS A 1214 25.87 -45.24 -7.47
N GLY A 1215 25.44 -44.11 -8.04
CA GLY A 1215 25.51 -43.81 -9.48
C GLY A 1215 24.28 -44.24 -10.29
N LEU A 1216 23.19 -44.63 -9.61
CA LEU A 1216 21.96 -45.10 -10.24
C LEU A 1216 21.07 -43.90 -10.61
N THR A 1217 21.19 -43.43 -11.85
CA THR A 1217 20.59 -42.16 -12.34
C THR A 1217 19.74 -42.34 -13.60
N LYS A 1218 19.65 -43.56 -14.15
CA LYS A 1218 18.88 -43.87 -15.37
C LYS A 1218 18.16 -45.21 -15.23
N ALA A 1219 16.90 -45.29 -15.67
CA ALA A 1219 16.09 -46.51 -15.62
C ALA A 1219 16.73 -47.70 -16.38
N SER A 1220 17.53 -47.44 -17.43
CA SER A 1220 18.26 -48.48 -18.16
C SER A 1220 19.30 -49.22 -17.31
N GLN A 1221 19.79 -48.62 -16.22
CA GLN A 1221 20.77 -49.24 -15.32
C GLN A 1221 20.15 -50.33 -14.43
N LEU A 1222 18.81 -50.43 -14.37
CA LEU A 1222 18.10 -51.52 -13.70
C LEU A 1222 18.29 -52.86 -14.41
N ALA A 1223 18.54 -52.84 -15.72
CA ALA A 1223 18.82 -54.04 -16.50
C ALA A 1223 20.18 -54.61 -16.07
N GLY A 1224 20.15 -55.66 -15.25
CA GLY A 1224 21.34 -56.28 -14.66
C GLY A 1224 21.64 -55.85 -13.21
N LEU A 1225 20.75 -55.06 -12.59
CA LEU A 1225 20.86 -54.71 -11.17
C LEU A 1225 20.74 -55.94 -10.28
N THR A 1226 21.67 -56.06 -9.33
CA THR A 1226 21.59 -57.01 -8.22
C THR A 1226 21.81 -56.30 -6.89
N VAL A 1227 21.04 -56.70 -5.88
CA VAL A 1227 21.13 -56.20 -4.50
C VAL A 1227 21.48 -57.37 -3.60
N THR A 1228 22.64 -57.32 -2.94
CA THR A 1228 23.06 -58.31 -1.96
C THR A 1228 22.84 -57.77 -0.56
N TYR A 1229 21.88 -58.37 0.15
CA TYR A 1229 21.60 -58.12 1.55
C TYR A 1229 22.40 -59.09 2.42
N THR A 1230 23.12 -58.59 3.42
CA THR A 1230 24.02 -59.39 4.24
C THR A 1230 23.87 -59.04 5.71
N VAL A 1231 23.70 -60.06 6.56
CA VAL A 1231 23.62 -59.91 8.02
C VAL A 1231 24.74 -60.72 8.65
N THR A 1232 25.45 -60.10 9.60
CA THR A 1232 26.57 -60.72 10.32
C THR A 1232 26.22 -60.82 11.80
N ALA A 1233 26.33 -62.00 12.37
CA ALA A 1233 26.12 -62.24 13.79
C ALA A 1233 27.43 -62.09 14.57
N GLY A 1234 27.34 -61.57 15.79
CA GLY A 1234 28.40 -61.65 16.79
C GLY A 1234 28.46 -63.05 17.42
N SER A 1235 29.27 -63.20 18.46
CA SER A 1235 29.57 -64.50 19.08
C SER A 1235 28.33 -65.24 19.63
N GLY A 1236 27.22 -64.53 19.90
CA GLY A 1236 25.97 -65.11 20.39
C GLY A 1236 25.07 -65.75 19.32
N GLY A 1237 25.34 -65.51 18.02
CA GLY A 1237 24.44 -65.86 16.92
C GLY A 1237 23.23 -64.92 16.80
N ALA A 1238 22.55 -64.94 15.65
CA ALA A 1238 21.40 -64.07 15.37
C ALA A 1238 20.37 -64.77 14.48
N THR A 1239 19.12 -64.32 14.54
CA THR A 1239 18.07 -64.66 13.56
C THR A 1239 17.63 -63.39 12.84
N GLU A 1240 17.37 -63.52 11.55
CA GLU A 1240 17.01 -62.42 10.68
C GLU A 1240 15.73 -62.74 9.92
N HIS A 1241 14.76 -61.84 9.95
CA HIS A 1241 13.54 -61.92 9.15
C HIS A 1241 13.50 -60.78 8.13
N LEU A 1242 13.76 -61.11 6.87
CA LEU A 1242 13.59 -60.18 5.75
C LEU A 1242 12.13 -60.22 5.30
N GLY A 1243 11.43 -59.10 5.41
CA GLY A 1243 10.00 -58.94 5.14
C GLY A 1243 9.66 -58.28 3.80
N GLY A 1244 10.65 -57.93 2.97
CA GLY A 1244 10.45 -57.42 1.62
C GLY A 1244 11.54 -56.45 1.17
N THR A 1245 11.80 -56.40 -0.14
CA THR A 1245 12.71 -55.41 -0.75
C THR A 1245 12.11 -54.90 -2.05
N ARG A 1246 11.98 -53.57 -2.17
CA ARG A 1246 11.52 -52.95 -3.42
C ARG A 1246 12.29 -51.68 -3.70
N ILE A 1247 12.43 -51.35 -4.97
CA ILE A 1247 13.03 -50.09 -5.40
C ILE A 1247 11.91 -49.21 -5.94
N ASP A 1248 11.74 -48.05 -5.31
CA ASP A 1248 10.81 -47.02 -5.76
C ASP A 1248 11.61 -46.06 -6.66
N LEU A 1249 11.33 -46.10 -7.96
CA LEU A 1249 11.98 -45.29 -8.98
C LEU A 1249 11.16 -44.02 -9.20
N LEU A 1250 11.70 -42.87 -8.84
CA LEU A 1250 11.02 -41.59 -8.99
C LEU A 1250 11.59 -40.87 -10.23
N SER A 1251 10.73 -40.59 -11.21
CA SER A 1251 11.11 -39.80 -12.39
C SER A 1251 9.99 -38.84 -12.79
N GLY A 1252 10.30 -37.55 -12.90
CA GLY A 1252 9.39 -36.54 -13.48
C GLY A 1252 8.88 -35.50 -12.47
N PRO A 1253 8.32 -34.38 -12.99
CA PRO A 1253 7.94 -33.24 -12.16
C PRO A 1253 6.77 -33.57 -11.23
N LEU A 1254 6.75 -32.88 -10.09
CA LEU A 1254 5.67 -32.88 -9.09
C LEU A 1254 4.28 -32.73 -9.75
N VAL A 1255 3.31 -33.56 -9.38
CA VAL A 1255 1.91 -33.44 -9.86
C VAL A 1255 0.95 -33.20 -8.69
N GLN A 1256 0.12 -32.18 -8.83
CA GLN A 1256 -0.97 -31.78 -7.94
C GLN A 1256 -2.33 -32.05 -8.64
N ALA A 1257 -3.36 -32.53 -7.91
CA ALA A 1257 -4.66 -32.89 -8.51
C ALA A 1257 -5.85 -32.29 -7.74
N ALA A 1258 -6.95 -32.00 -8.44
CA ALA A 1258 -8.24 -31.63 -7.86
C ALA A 1258 -9.38 -32.50 -8.46
N VAL A 1259 -10.33 -32.93 -7.64
CA VAL A 1259 -11.49 -33.73 -8.05
C VAL A 1259 -12.77 -32.89 -7.90
N SER A 1260 -13.65 -32.92 -8.91
CA SER A 1260 -14.98 -32.31 -8.85
C SER A 1260 -16.05 -33.36 -9.13
N PHE A 1261 -17.22 -33.23 -8.49
CA PHE A 1261 -18.36 -34.13 -8.65
C PHE A 1261 -19.47 -33.45 -9.47
N ASP A 1262 -19.99 -34.17 -10.48
CA ASP A 1262 -21.22 -33.87 -11.22
C ASP A 1262 -21.54 -32.38 -11.40
N GLY A 1263 -20.69 -31.63 -12.11
CA GLY A 1263 -21.02 -30.31 -12.66
C GLY A 1263 -21.38 -29.19 -11.66
N HIS A 1264 -21.15 -29.37 -10.36
CA HIS A 1264 -21.41 -28.34 -9.33
C HIS A 1264 -20.21 -28.19 -8.38
N THR A 1265 -19.77 -26.93 -8.21
CA THR A 1265 -18.45 -26.48 -7.73
C THR A 1265 -18.24 -26.53 -6.21
N SER A 1266 -18.60 -27.60 -5.51
CA SER A 1266 -18.40 -27.60 -4.06
C SER A 1266 -18.22 -28.99 -3.44
N THR A 1267 -17.05 -29.60 -3.61
CA THR A 1267 -16.30 -30.23 -2.49
C THR A 1267 -14.88 -30.60 -2.94
N VAL A 1268 -13.84 -29.97 -2.38
CA VAL A 1268 -12.51 -30.57 -2.26
C VAL A 1268 -12.42 -31.12 -0.84
N LYS A 1269 -12.29 -32.45 -0.68
CA LYS A 1269 -11.92 -33.04 0.61
C LYS A 1269 -10.40 -33.21 0.65
N GLN A 1270 -9.77 -32.59 1.65
CA GLN A 1270 -8.38 -32.83 2.03
C GLN A 1270 -8.21 -34.31 2.38
N TRP A 1271 -7.22 -34.97 1.79
CA TRP A 1271 -6.73 -36.26 2.26
C TRP A 1271 -5.33 -36.04 2.84
N THR A 1272 -5.16 -36.47 4.08
CA THR A 1272 -3.91 -36.33 4.84
C THR A 1272 -2.84 -37.25 4.24
N VAL A 1273 -1.65 -36.70 4.02
CA VAL A 1273 -0.42 -37.48 3.84
C VAL A 1273 -0.06 -38.07 5.20
N LEU A 1274 -0.14 -39.39 5.32
CA LEU A 1274 0.57 -40.16 6.35
C LEU A 1274 1.81 -40.77 5.67
N PRO A 1275 2.90 -40.94 6.42
CA PRO A 1275 4.30 -40.78 5.99
C PRO A 1275 4.76 -41.57 4.77
#